data_AF-X6JAT6-F1
#
_entry.id   AF-X6JAT6-F1
#
_cell.length_a   1.000
_cell.length_b   1.000
_cell.length_c   1.000
_cell.angle_alpha   90.00
_cell.angle_beta   90.00
_cell.angle_gamma   90.00
#
_symmetry.space_group_name_H-M   'P 1'
#
loop_
_entity.id
_entity.type
_entity.pdbx_description
1 polymer ?
#
loop_
_entity_poly.entity_id
_entity_poly.type
_entity_poly.pdbx_seq_one_letter_code
_entity_poly.pdbx_strand_id
1 'polypeptide(L)'
;MTSFASQNQLREFLTKTTASKTIEEMMPGASGPESAGAAETLTRTTLQKLDRGEMLDPRERYHLEAVILPAKRPAIDIVGGDFSTRHPDWLHLNKPELRDRLKAKFPGIGRIELPNHPTLPYGGTGFVVGPRLLMTNRHVAETFAEGLGTSGLNFIQGLEAGIDFLKERGLPATAYLQVLRVAMIHPHWDMALLEVEGLPAIRQHLRLSTLDPGAMTGKEVAVIGYPTFDIRNPADIQNDVFAGVYGIKRLQPGKIREIAAVDTYYNRVVDAALHDSSTLGGNSGSCVLDLETGDVLGLHFGGRYAVANYCVPAGALAADGRVIDTGVTFACPVTRRATAWDDAWRQVSTGSARPEPVDITTGPIAADASPSSGSGGRAMAANGEETRITIPLEITVRLGQAQLGAASVTTQQSNATATVIVERAVEPVHETDYSTRKGYNPTFLGVSVPMPKPRRPNELVRMADGSHEISYHHFSVVMHKARRLALFAAANVSADPARKRPGNRPQADYGRKGLGGMGKDDSEKWFGDGRILDTEQLPDKFYNKDRKAFDKGHIVRREDVAWGDTYAEMQNANGDTFHVTNCSPQTARFNRPDEEADNWGALENLVLKSARTENLAVFGGPVLAGDDPIFRGVDTEGEIAIKIPRKFWKLIVASTEGRLQSYGFTLEQDLSGVDTELVVPDKWVKYMRPIAEIEQLAGVDFARKIRDADQFTTAEGAGIMASAGVAAGLAAGEGPAAPPPPAGADIADIVAFWGDVQKSQKPSADDIRLVVTLSTPMTDSTIRAEVSRALNLDVEVGPLFDADPQLDRFRLITIPGVVATDRSDLFDVARHLNHLLGSETVEPDLSTNYFAVGAAPPADGTAESANFAFWCWVDEKDDAPLDPDWAINKTNVRQAWAFSQAQGRPRGGKGILVFQPDTGVVPTHTEMPTKVDKDKRSANFIEPGKPPVDPMKGSGNIGHGTSTGSVVASPEAGAMSGSAPEATLIPIRAITSVVVIDQSRVAQAINHARLQGAHVITMSLGGLFGSALQAAVRKAVDANIIVLAAAGNCVGTVVWPARYDEVVAVGGINEKMLPWKGSSHGQAVDISGPAELVLRADARDPTNAGKVGGGEGTSYAVAHLAGVAACWLAHHGRNQLVQNLRPGTKLQSVFKATVQRSAHVPPGFDTDEYGAGIVNAEALLRRAPDFAGAPEAAGARSTTDQVRDLLAETGAFSQLEAVAPLFSDNQGLLELACMGLDRARMARAREGSLEAMPPARISRGLRTQLGPSLTRTTATGGRP
;
A
#
# COMPACT_ATOMS: atom_id res chain seq x y z
N MET A 1 34.89 4.37 4.30
CA MET A 1 35.91 3.56 5.02
C MET A 1 36.59 2.60 4.04
N THR A 2 37.89 2.77 3.83
CA THR A 2 38.78 1.81 3.16
C THR A 2 40.09 1.75 3.94
N SER A 3 40.26 0.72 4.78
CA SER A 3 41.45 -0.14 4.87
C SER A 3 41.58 -0.78 6.26
N PHE A 4 41.06 -2.00 6.39
CA PHE A 4 41.63 -3.01 7.28
C PHE A 4 41.89 -4.25 6.41
N ALA A 5 43.14 -4.69 6.34
CA ALA A 5 43.59 -5.64 5.32
C ALA A 5 43.23 -7.11 5.61
N SER A 6 42.62 -7.42 6.76
CA SER A 6 42.05 -8.75 7.02
C SER A 6 41.03 -8.74 8.16
N GLN A 7 40.08 -9.69 8.12
CA GLN A 7 39.03 -9.87 9.13
C GLN A 7 39.55 -10.13 10.55
N ASN A 8 40.78 -10.66 10.68
CA ASN A 8 41.38 -10.90 11.99
C ASN A 8 41.84 -9.61 12.68
N GLN A 9 42.26 -8.58 11.93
CA GLN A 9 42.64 -7.28 12.52
C GLN A 9 41.43 -6.48 13.02
N LEU A 10 40.27 -6.63 12.35
CA LEU A 10 39.01 -6.05 12.81
C LEU A 10 38.52 -6.71 14.12
N ARG A 11 38.69 -8.03 14.24
CA ARG A 11 38.37 -8.77 15.47
C ARG A 11 39.29 -8.38 16.62
N GLU A 12 40.59 -8.24 16.37
CA GLU A 12 41.57 -7.83 17.39
C GLU A 12 41.35 -6.38 17.87
N PHE A 13 40.94 -5.48 16.97
CA PHE A 13 40.54 -4.11 17.33
C PHE A 13 39.29 -4.11 18.23
N LEU A 14 38.23 -4.85 17.85
CA LEU A 14 37.00 -4.96 18.65
C LEU A 14 37.24 -5.61 20.02
N THR A 15 38.19 -6.55 20.11
CA THR A 15 38.53 -7.22 21.38
C THR A 15 39.37 -6.32 22.30
N LYS A 16 40.19 -5.41 21.75
CA LYS A 16 40.97 -4.45 22.55
C LYS A 16 40.15 -3.25 23.01
N THR A 17 39.11 -2.85 22.28
CA THR A 17 38.24 -1.70 22.66
C THR A 17 37.12 -2.08 23.64
N THR A 18 36.84 -3.38 23.83
CA THR A 18 35.77 -3.88 24.71
C THR A 18 36.27 -4.36 26.09
N ALA A 19 37.57 -4.28 26.37
CA ALA A 19 38.10 -4.54 27.70
C ALA A 19 37.93 -3.30 28.58
N SER A 20 36.85 -3.30 29.37
CA SER A 20 36.42 -2.28 30.35
C SER A 20 35.58 -1.13 29.77
N LYS A 21 34.30 -1.43 29.48
CA LYS A 21 33.08 -0.69 29.88
C LYS A 21 31.86 -1.37 29.24
N THR A 22 30.79 -1.60 29.99
CA THR A 22 29.54 -2.17 29.47
C THR A 22 28.75 -1.11 28.67
N ILE A 23 27.87 -1.57 27.78
CA ILE A 23 26.98 -0.74 26.94
C ILE A 23 26.17 0.29 27.76
N GLU A 24 25.90 0.01 29.04
CA GLU A 24 25.23 0.93 29.97
C GLU A 24 26.11 2.13 30.40
N GLU A 25 27.44 2.01 30.37
CA GLU A 25 28.35 3.09 30.77
C GLU A 25 28.65 4.09 29.65
N MET A 26 28.17 3.84 28.42
CA MET A 26 28.23 4.77 27.29
C MET A 26 27.01 5.71 27.20
N MET A 27 25.99 5.53 28.07
CA MET A 27 24.79 6.39 28.13
C MET A 27 24.50 6.88 29.55
N PRO A 28 25.19 7.91 30.06
CA PRO A 28 24.86 8.49 31.35
C PRO A 28 23.67 9.45 31.21
N GLY A 29 22.50 9.02 31.69
CA GLY A 29 21.34 9.87 31.98
C GLY A 29 20.12 9.62 31.10
N ALA A 30 19.38 8.54 31.36
CA ALA A 30 18.04 8.33 30.82
C ALA A 30 17.10 7.92 31.97
N SER A 31 16.43 8.91 32.54
CA SER A 31 15.38 8.75 33.53
C SER A 31 14.15 9.52 33.08
N GLY A 32 13.16 8.81 32.52
CA GLY A 32 11.85 9.35 32.12
C GLY A 32 11.08 8.37 31.21
N PRO A 33 9.78 8.05 31.45
CA PRO A 33 9.11 6.95 30.77
C PRO A 33 8.19 7.37 29.60
N GLU A 34 8.34 6.61 28.51
CA GLU A 34 7.32 6.08 27.58
C GLU A 34 6.63 7.02 26.56
N SER A 35 7.20 7.20 25.36
CA SER A 35 6.47 7.55 24.11
C SER A 35 7.29 7.31 22.82
N ALA A 36 8.01 6.20 22.71
CA ALA A 36 8.72 5.82 21.49
C ALA A 36 8.48 4.34 21.16
N GLY A 37 7.76 4.03 20.07
CA GLY A 37 7.45 2.63 19.69
C GLY A 37 7.53 2.35 18.19
N ALA A 38 6.71 3.01 17.38
CA ALA A 38 6.71 2.78 15.93
C ALA A 38 7.94 3.40 15.22
N ALA A 39 8.31 4.62 15.60
CA ALA A 39 9.53 5.28 15.09
C ALA A 39 10.81 4.60 15.61
N GLU A 40 10.76 4.02 16.81
CA GLU A 40 11.91 3.35 17.44
C GLU A 40 12.21 1.98 16.79
N THR A 41 11.18 1.26 16.32
CA THR A 41 11.32 -0.05 15.68
C THR A 41 11.86 0.06 14.25
N LEU A 42 11.40 1.03 13.46
CA LEU A 42 11.95 1.29 12.12
C LEU A 42 13.39 1.82 12.22
N THR A 43 13.68 2.69 13.20
CA THR A 43 15.03 3.21 13.48
C THR A 43 15.99 2.11 13.94
N ARG A 44 15.54 1.20 14.82
CA ARG A 44 16.32 0.04 15.30
C ARG A 44 16.56 -0.98 14.18
N THR A 45 15.60 -1.22 13.31
CA THR A 45 15.75 -2.13 12.15
C THR A 45 16.74 -1.56 11.13
N THR A 46 16.67 -0.26 10.85
CA THR A 46 17.62 0.46 9.99
C THR A 46 19.03 0.55 10.59
N LEU A 47 19.16 0.70 11.92
CA LEU A 47 20.44 0.65 12.64
C LEU A 47 21.05 -0.76 12.65
N GLN A 48 20.23 -1.80 12.81
CA GLN A 48 20.67 -3.20 12.76
C GLN A 48 21.02 -3.67 11.33
N LYS A 49 20.38 -3.12 10.28
CA LYS A 49 20.79 -3.34 8.88
C LYS A 49 22.17 -2.73 8.60
N LEU A 50 22.44 -1.54 9.16
CA LEU A 50 23.77 -0.92 9.10
C LEU A 50 24.85 -1.69 9.88
N ASP A 51 24.52 -2.21 11.07
CA ASP A 51 25.44 -3.02 11.89
C ASP A 51 25.76 -4.38 11.24
N ARG A 52 24.89 -4.83 10.31
CA ARG A 52 25.02 -6.06 9.51
C ARG A 52 25.61 -5.84 8.10
N GLY A 53 25.81 -4.59 7.66
CA GLY A 53 26.39 -4.24 6.36
C GLY A 53 25.44 -4.35 5.16
N GLU A 54 24.13 -4.30 5.37
CA GLU A 54 23.08 -4.40 4.35
C GLU A 54 22.79 -3.04 3.67
N MET A 55 22.43 -3.02 2.38
CA MET A 55 22.07 -1.78 1.66
C MET A 55 20.62 -1.34 1.96
N LEU A 56 20.44 -0.06 2.29
CA LEU A 56 19.13 0.57 2.55
C LEU A 56 18.46 1.08 1.26
N ASP A 57 17.13 1.07 1.20
CA ASP A 57 16.33 1.59 0.07
C ASP A 57 16.12 3.14 0.10
N PRO A 58 15.80 3.81 -1.02
CA PRO A 58 15.56 5.27 -1.09
C PRO A 58 14.52 5.85 -0.11
N ARG A 59 13.45 5.12 0.23
CA ARG A 59 12.44 5.48 1.25
C ARG A 59 13.01 5.32 2.66
N GLU A 60 13.76 4.25 2.94
CA GLU A 60 14.48 4.04 4.20
C GLU A 60 15.55 5.12 4.48
N ARG A 61 16.16 5.68 3.43
CA ARG A 61 17.13 6.80 3.51
C ARG A 61 16.49 8.16 3.78
N TYR A 62 15.26 8.37 3.31
CA TYR A 62 14.49 9.60 3.52
C TYR A 62 14.01 9.78 4.98
N HIS A 63 14.04 8.73 5.80
CA HIS A 63 13.41 8.69 7.12
C HIS A 63 14.24 9.24 8.31
N LEU A 64 15.34 9.94 8.08
CA LEU A 64 16.39 10.00 9.09
C LEU A 64 16.65 11.36 9.80
N GLU A 65 16.03 12.51 9.51
CA GLU A 65 16.41 13.77 10.20
C GLU A 65 16.13 13.84 11.71
N ALA A 66 17.01 14.50 12.48
CA ALA A 66 17.25 14.13 13.87
C ALA A 66 17.21 15.26 14.91
N VAL A 67 16.42 15.03 15.97
CA VAL A 67 16.68 15.61 17.29
C VAL A 67 17.70 14.72 18.00
N ILE A 68 18.88 15.27 18.33
CA ILE A 68 20.02 14.44 18.79
C ILE A 68 20.15 14.45 20.31
N LEU A 69 19.90 15.59 20.96
CA LEU A 69 19.98 15.73 22.42
C LEU A 69 18.90 16.71 22.92
N PRO A 70 17.63 16.26 23.07
CA PRO A 70 16.50 17.13 23.40
C PRO A 70 16.73 18.05 24.60
N ALA A 71 17.37 17.51 25.65
CA ALA A 71 17.64 18.23 26.90
C ALA A 71 18.86 19.17 26.87
N LYS A 72 19.67 19.14 25.80
CA LYS A 72 20.92 19.94 25.69
C LYS A 72 20.99 20.83 24.44
N ARG A 73 20.03 20.72 23.51
CA ARG A 73 20.05 21.38 22.20
C ARG A 73 18.68 21.99 21.90
N PRO A 74 18.37 23.18 22.46
CA PRO A 74 17.06 23.80 22.33
C PRO A 74 16.82 24.37 20.92
N ALA A 75 15.57 24.46 20.46
CA ALA A 75 15.24 25.26 19.28
C ALA A 75 14.71 26.64 19.70
N ILE A 76 15.55 27.67 19.57
CA ILE A 76 15.28 29.02 20.05
C ILE A 76 14.47 29.79 19.00
N ASP A 77 13.36 30.41 19.40
CA ASP A 77 12.58 31.29 18.54
C ASP A 77 13.37 32.54 18.15
N ILE A 78 13.29 32.91 16.87
CA ILE A 78 13.66 34.24 16.40
C ILE A 78 12.36 35.05 16.26
N VAL A 79 12.32 36.21 16.92
CA VAL A 79 11.15 37.10 16.95
C VAL A 79 11.61 38.54 16.75
N GLY A 80 11.14 39.17 15.68
CA GLY A 80 11.51 40.53 15.33
C GLY A 80 13.00 40.67 14.95
N GLY A 81 13.59 39.62 14.37
CA GLY A 81 15.02 39.57 14.06
C GLY A 81 15.93 39.49 15.29
N ASP A 82 15.40 39.08 16.44
CA ASP A 82 16.15 38.89 17.68
C ASP A 82 15.84 37.54 18.33
N PHE A 83 16.72 37.05 19.20
CA PHE A 83 16.58 35.79 19.90
C PHE A 83 17.14 35.90 21.32
N SER A 84 16.59 35.13 22.25
CA SER A 84 17.19 34.98 23.58
C SER A 84 16.95 33.58 24.09
N THR A 85 17.90 33.04 24.86
CA THR A 85 17.78 31.70 25.43
C THR A 85 17.87 31.72 26.94
N ARG A 86 17.12 30.85 27.60
CA ARG A 86 17.26 30.61 29.05
C ARG A 86 17.92 29.27 29.34
N HIS A 87 18.36 28.56 28.30
CA HIS A 87 18.92 27.24 28.44
C HIS A 87 20.32 27.31 29.06
N PRO A 88 20.60 26.62 30.19
CA PRO A 88 21.82 26.79 30.97
C PRO A 88 23.10 26.59 30.14
N ASP A 89 23.13 25.55 29.30
CA ASP A 89 24.30 25.24 28.45
C ASP A 89 24.55 26.27 27.34
N TRP A 90 23.55 27.10 27.00
CA TRP A 90 23.60 28.06 25.89
C TRP A 90 23.40 29.50 26.34
N LEU A 91 23.42 29.80 27.65
CA LEU A 91 23.25 31.16 28.17
C LEU A 91 24.27 32.15 27.61
N HIS A 92 25.45 31.67 27.21
CA HIS A 92 26.49 32.49 26.59
C HIS A 92 26.06 33.08 25.23
N LEU A 93 25.07 32.51 24.55
CA LEU A 93 24.48 33.08 23.32
C LEU A 93 23.82 34.45 23.57
N ASN A 94 23.44 34.75 24.82
CA ASN A 94 22.87 36.05 25.17
C ASN A 94 23.93 37.16 25.37
N LYS A 95 25.23 36.83 25.37
CA LYS A 95 26.29 37.83 25.50
C LYS A 95 26.18 38.83 24.33
N PRO A 96 26.22 40.15 24.56
CA PRO A 96 25.96 41.16 23.53
C PRO A 96 26.75 40.94 22.23
N GLU A 97 28.05 40.67 22.35
CA GLU A 97 28.95 40.43 21.21
C GLU A 97 28.53 39.26 20.32
N LEU A 98 28.12 38.13 20.93
CA LEU A 98 27.72 36.92 20.21
C LEU A 98 26.30 37.04 19.66
N ARG A 99 25.40 37.63 20.46
CA ARG A 99 24.01 37.88 20.07
C ARG A 99 23.94 38.83 18.88
N ASP A 100 24.65 39.95 18.91
CA ASP A 100 24.66 40.94 17.83
C ASP A 100 25.27 40.35 16.55
N ARG A 101 26.31 39.52 16.68
CA ARG A 101 26.92 38.79 15.56
C ARG A 101 25.91 37.88 14.84
N LEU A 102 25.13 37.08 15.58
CA LEU A 102 24.15 36.16 15.00
C LEU A 102 22.93 36.91 14.45
N LYS A 103 22.43 37.94 15.17
CA LYS A 103 21.32 38.78 14.71
C LYS A 103 21.60 39.42 13.35
N ALA A 104 22.84 39.87 13.12
CA ALA A 104 23.24 40.45 11.85
C ALA A 104 23.09 39.49 10.65
N LYS A 105 22.97 38.17 10.88
CA LYS A 105 22.84 37.15 9.82
C LYS A 105 21.38 36.86 9.43
N PHE A 106 20.42 37.03 10.35
CA PHE A 106 19.02 36.65 10.15
C PHE A 106 18.33 37.32 8.94
N PRO A 107 18.64 38.57 8.56
CA PRO A 107 18.04 39.18 7.38
C PRO A 107 18.42 38.49 6.07
N GLY A 108 19.52 37.73 6.04
CA GLY A 108 20.00 36.99 4.88
C GLY A 108 19.51 35.54 4.80
N ILE A 109 18.62 35.09 5.68
CA ILE A 109 18.17 33.68 5.77
C ILE A 109 16.63 33.62 5.68
N GLY A 110 16.11 32.82 4.75
CA GLY A 110 14.69 32.79 4.39
C GLY A 110 14.17 31.39 4.08
N ARG A 111 12.84 31.24 4.05
CA ARG A 111 12.13 30.01 3.70
C ARG A 111 11.85 30.01 2.21
N ILE A 112 12.16 28.92 1.53
CA ILE A 112 11.88 28.75 0.10
C ILE A 112 10.39 28.42 -0.06
N GLU A 113 9.61 29.37 -0.54
CA GLU A 113 8.16 29.25 -0.77
C GLU A 113 7.89 28.73 -2.19
N LEU A 114 6.85 27.89 -2.34
CA LEU A 114 6.46 27.24 -3.59
C LEU A 114 4.96 27.49 -3.86
N PRO A 115 4.57 28.71 -4.25
CA PRO A 115 3.17 29.13 -4.26
C PRO A 115 2.26 28.34 -5.21
N ASN A 116 2.81 27.80 -6.31
CA ASN A 116 2.06 27.09 -7.34
C ASN A 116 2.26 25.57 -7.32
N HIS A 117 2.92 25.04 -6.28
CA HIS A 117 3.16 23.60 -6.18
C HIS A 117 1.91 22.88 -5.63
N PRO A 118 1.46 21.78 -6.26
CA PRO A 118 0.12 21.19 -6.00
C PRO A 118 -0.08 20.65 -4.58
N THR A 119 1.01 20.37 -3.87
CA THR A 119 0.98 19.67 -2.57
C THR A 119 1.91 20.27 -1.51
N LEU A 120 2.81 21.18 -1.86
CA LEU A 120 3.85 21.70 -0.94
C LEU A 120 3.82 23.22 -0.98
N PRO A 121 3.43 23.91 0.11
CA PRO A 121 3.42 25.37 0.11
C PRO A 121 4.83 25.98 0.16
N TYR A 122 5.84 25.22 0.59
CA TYR A 122 7.24 25.65 0.67
C TYR A 122 8.17 24.41 0.64
N GLY A 123 9.41 24.58 0.17
CA GLY A 123 10.35 23.50 -0.13
C GLY A 123 11.50 23.33 0.86
N GLY A 124 11.85 24.36 1.64
CA GLY A 124 12.98 24.30 2.59
C GLY A 124 13.50 25.66 3.03
N THR A 125 14.78 25.73 3.37
CA THR A 125 15.50 26.94 3.78
C THR A 125 16.50 27.37 2.70
N GLY A 126 16.75 28.67 2.57
CA GLY A 126 17.85 29.20 1.76
C GLY A 126 18.46 30.45 2.38
N PHE A 127 19.69 30.78 1.97
CA PHE A 127 20.39 31.96 2.49
C PHE A 127 21.25 32.65 1.44
N VAL A 128 21.46 33.95 1.63
CA VAL A 128 22.19 34.82 0.70
C VAL A 128 23.68 34.54 0.80
N VAL A 129 24.32 34.20 -0.33
CA VAL A 129 25.74 33.86 -0.41
C VAL A 129 26.54 34.77 -1.36
N GLY A 130 25.87 35.60 -2.14
CA GLY A 130 26.51 36.53 -3.07
C GLY A 130 25.52 37.56 -3.62
N PRO A 131 25.97 38.46 -4.51
CA PRO A 131 25.10 39.46 -5.12
C PRO A 131 23.96 38.77 -5.86
N ARG A 132 22.71 38.96 -5.40
CA ARG A 132 21.50 38.31 -5.95
C ARG A 132 21.51 36.77 -5.86
N LEU A 133 22.40 36.16 -5.08
CA LEU A 133 22.62 34.71 -5.09
C LEU A 133 22.24 34.08 -3.75
N LEU A 134 21.39 33.06 -3.80
CA LEU A 134 21.00 32.22 -2.67
C LEU A 134 21.59 30.82 -2.80
N MET A 135 21.86 30.20 -1.68
CA MET A 135 22.22 28.78 -1.58
C MET A 135 21.10 28.01 -0.89
N THR A 136 20.79 26.82 -1.42
CA THR A 136 19.91 25.81 -0.81
C THR A 136 20.39 24.40 -1.23
N ASN A 137 19.68 23.34 -0.86
CA ASN A 137 20.03 21.98 -1.31
C ASN A 137 19.59 21.70 -2.75
N ARG A 138 20.25 20.72 -3.37
CA ARG A 138 19.88 20.25 -4.71
C ARG A 138 18.49 19.62 -4.70
N HIS A 139 18.18 18.77 -3.72
CA HIS A 139 16.86 18.15 -3.65
C HIS A 139 15.73 19.16 -3.41
N VAL A 140 16.02 20.31 -2.77
CA VAL A 140 15.06 21.41 -2.62
C VAL A 140 14.83 22.09 -3.98
N ALA A 141 15.89 22.35 -4.76
CA ALA A 141 15.75 22.93 -6.10
C ALA A 141 15.02 21.99 -7.09
N GLU A 142 15.24 20.68 -6.98
CA GLU A 142 14.59 19.65 -7.83
C GLU A 142 13.06 19.57 -7.64
N THR A 143 12.51 20.19 -6.59
CA THR A 143 11.04 20.30 -6.42
C THR A 143 10.39 21.30 -7.39
N PHE A 144 11.15 22.22 -7.96
CA PHE A 144 10.63 23.26 -8.85
C PHE A 144 11.47 23.49 -10.11
N ALA A 145 12.63 22.85 -10.23
CA ALA A 145 13.51 22.98 -11.38
C ALA A 145 14.14 21.64 -11.78
N GLU A 146 14.44 21.50 -13.07
CA GLU A 146 15.10 20.35 -13.67
C GLU A 146 16.46 20.74 -14.26
N GLY A 147 17.33 19.75 -14.45
CA GLY A 147 18.68 19.91 -14.98
C GLY A 147 19.77 19.68 -13.93
N LEU A 148 21.03 19.65 -14.38
CA LEU A 148 22.18 19.38 -13.52
C LEU A 148 23.42 20.12 -14.03
N GLY A 149 24.25 20.63 -13.13
CA GLY A 149 25.45 21.40 -13.45
C GLY A 149 25.15 22.90 -13.56
N THR A 150 25.63 23.55 -14.62
CA THR A 150 25.46 25.00 -14.86
C THR A 150 24.71 25.32 -16.17
N SER A 151 24.31 24.30 -16.93
CA SER A 151 23.62 24.42 -18.21
C SER A 151 22.37 23.53 -18.23
N GLY A 152 21.38 23.90 -19.03
CA GLY A 152 20.12 23.15 -19.14
C GLY A 152 19.27 23.17 -17.86
N LEU A 153 19.41 24.21 -17.03
CA LEU A 153 18.63 24.39 -15.80
C LEU A 153 17.35 25.16 -16.10
N ASN A 154 16.21 24.50 -15.98
CA ASN A 154 14.90 25.08 -16.29
C ASN A 154 13.94 24.91 -15.11
N PHE A 155 13.01 25.84 -14.93
CA PHE A 155 11.86 25.59 -14.06
C PHE A 155 10.97 24.52 -14.70
N ILE A 156 10.44 23.64 -13.87
CA ILE A 156 9.41 22.69 -14.28
C ILE A 156 8.17 23.50 -14.71
N GLN A 157 7.56 23.13 -15.83
CA GLN A 157 6.48 23.90 -16.44
C GLN A 157 5.34 24.17 -15.45
N GLY A 158 5.04 25.46 -15.22
CA GLY A 158 3.97 25.91 -14.32
C GLY A 158 4.36 26.04 -12.85
N LEU A 159 5.60 25.69 -12.49
CA LEU A 159 6.12 25.87 -11.13
C LEU A 159 6.95 27.14 -11.00
N GLU A 160 6.84 27.75 -9.82
CA GLU A 160 7.54 28.96 -9.42
C GLU A 160 8.09 28.78 -8.00
N ALA A 161 9.18 29.48 -7.71
CA ALA A 161 9.79 29.49 -6.38
C ALA A 161 10.15 30.91 -5.95
N GLY A 162 10.08 31.15 -4.65
CA GLY A 162 10.52 32.40 -4.02
C GLY A 162 11.12 32.14 -2.66
N ILE A 163 11.63 33.21 -2.02
CA ILE A 163 12.16 33.16 -0.67
C ILE A 163 11.50 34.21 0.21
N ASP A 164 10.96 33.81 1.38
CA ASP A 164 10.45 34.72 2.40
C ASP A 164 11.38 34.79 3.60
N PHE A 165 11.85 36.00 3.94
CA PHE A 165 12.80 36.24 5.02
C PHE A 165 12.16 36.58 6.37
N LEU A 166 10.83 36.73 6.49
CA LEU A 166 10.16 37.24 7.70
C LEU A 166 9.22 36.26 8.41
N LYS A 167 9.22 34.98 8.06
CA LYS A 167 8.39 33.96 8.73
C LYS A 167 8.85 33.64 10.16
N GLU A 168 8.49 34.49 11.11
CA GLU A 168 8.87 34.42 12.54
C GLU A 168 7.65 34.26 13.46
N ARG A 169 7.85 33.80 14.71
CA ARG A 169 6.74 33.55 15.64
C ARG A 169 5.95 34.84 15.89
N GLY A 170 4.66 34.82 15.61
CA GLY A 170 3.75 35.94 15.89
C GLY A 170 3.92 37.15 14.96
N LEU A 171 4.68 37.03 13.87
CA LEU A 171 4.87 38.10 12.88
C LEU A 171 4.09 37.78 11.60
N PRO A 172 3.01 38.50 11.27
CA PRO A 172 2.21 38.23 10.06
C PRO A 172 2.83 38.79 8.77
N ALA A 173 3.92 39.57 8.88
CA ALA A 173 4.58 40.22 7.74
C ALA A 173 5.38 39.21 6.89
N THR A 174 5.39 39.43 5.58
CA THR A 174 6.17 38.64 4.60
C THR A 174 7.17 39.55 3.88
N ALA A 175 8.36 39.03 3.57
CA ALA A 175 9.29 39.73 2.69
C ALA A 175 9.80 38.79 1.59
N TYR A 176 8.85 38.39 0.76
CA TYR A 176 8.98 37.48 -0.37
C TYR A 176 9.78 38.11 -1.53
N LEU A 177 10.75 37.37 -2.07
CA LEU A 177 11.43 37.67 -3.33
C LEU A 177 11.36 36.46 -4.26
N GLN A 178 11.02 36.68 -5.52
CA GLN A 178 10.94 35.63 -6.53
C GLN A 178 12.33 35.11 -6.93
N VAL A 179 12.46 33.80 -7.10
CA VAL A 179 13.61 33.17 -7.76
C VAL A 179 13.46 33.35 -9.26
N LEU A 180 14.44 34.00 -9.88
CA LEU A 180 14.46 34.29 -11.31
C LEU A 180 14.94 33.11 -12.14
N ARG A 181 15.94 32.39 -11.63
CA ARG A 181 16.51 31.20 -12.28
C ARG A 181 17.35 30.39 -11.30
N VAL A 182 17.57 29.14 -11.64
CA VAL A 182 18.58 28.31 -10.99
C VAL A 182 19.92 28.56 -11.67
N ALA A 183 20.91 29.01 -10.87
CA ALA A 183 22.23 29.37 -11.36
C ALA A 183 23.18 28.15 -11.41
N MET A 184 22.99 27.19 -10.51
CA MET A 184 23.76 25.95 -10.47
C MET A 184 22.98 24.87 -9.71
N ILE A 185 23.03 23.64 -10.18
CA ILE A 185 22.72 22.45 -9.39
C ILE A 185 23.97 21.57 -9.34
N HIS A 186 24.57 21.40 -8.17
CA HIS A 186 25.86 20.75 -8.06
C HIS A 186 25.73 19.22 -8.29
N PRO A 187 26.54 18.60 -9.17
CA PRO A 187 26.38 17.19 -9.56
C PRO A 187 26.94 16.18 -8.56
N HIS A 188 27.72 16.64 -7.57
CA HIS A 188 28.28 15.82 -6.51
C HIS A 188 27.70 16.13 -5.12
N TRP A 189 27.87 17.37 -4.63
CA TRP A 189 27.25 17.85 -3.41
C TRP A 189 25.75 18.12 -3.54
N ASP A 190 25.00 17.88 -2.46
CA ASP A 190 23.58 18.25 -2.35
C ASP A 190 23.42 19.77 -2.12
N MET A 191 23.73 20.54 -3.16
CA MET A 191 23.77 22.00 -3.14
C MET A 191 23.28 22.57 -4.48
N ALA A 192 22.49 23.63 -4.40
CA ALA A 192 22.05 24.44 -5.52
C ALA A 192 22.19 25.94 -5.22
N LEU A 193 22.39 26.71 -6.30
CA LEU A 193 22.45 28.17 -6.26
C LEU A 193 21.30 28.76 -7.06
N LEU A 194 20.61 29.74 -6.48
CA LEU A 194 19.43 30.39 -7.04
C LEU A 194 19.69 31.89 -7.21
N GLU A 195 19.28 32.47 -8.34
CA GLU A 195 19.35 33.92 -8.54
C GLU A 195 18.00 34.59 -8.22
N VAL A 196 18.03 35.70 -7.48
CA VAL A 196 16.84 36.48 -7.07
C VAL A 196 16.93 37.95 -7.46
N GLU A 197 15.80 38.55 -7.84
CA GLU A 197 15.71 39.99 -8.12
C GLU A 197 15.51 40.82 -6.85
N GLY A 198 16.02 42.06 -6.85
CA GLY A 198 15.60 43.06 -5.86
C GLY A 198 16.12 42.81 -4.45
N LEU A 199 17.20 42.03 -4.29
CA LEU A 199 17.80 41.77 -2.98
C LEU A 199 18.27 43.09 -2.33
N PRO A 200 17.66 43.55 -1.22
CA PRO A 200 17.99 44.84 -0.63
C PRO A 200 19.37 44.82 0.02
N ALA A 201 20.12 45.93 -0.04
CA ALA A 201 21.48 46.04 0.50
C ALA A 201 21.60 45.74 2.01
N ILE A 202 20.49 45.81 2.76
CA ILE A 202 20.42 45.45 4.18
C ILE A 202 20.58 43.93 4.42
N ARG A 203 20.36 43.09 3.41
CA ARG A 203 20.53 41.64 3.49
C ARG A 203 21.96 41.27 3.09
N GLN A 204 22.90 41.47 4.02
CA GLN A 204 24.31 41.19 3.81
C GLN A 204 24.53 39.71 3.44
N HIS A 205 25.44 39.47 2.49
CA HIS A 205 25.78 38.11 2.08
C HIS A 205 26.49 37.38 3.23
N LEU A 206 26.06 36.15 3.50
CA LEU A 206 26.73 35.29 4.46
C LEU A 206 27.99 34.74 3.80
N ARG A 207 29.12 34.84 4.51
CA ARG A 207 30.40 34.35 4.01
C ARG A 207 30.54 32.87 4.32
N LEU A 208 30.94 32.08 3.33
CA LEU A 208 31.28 30.67 3.52
C LEU A 208 32.69 30.53 4.08
N SER A 209 32.85 29.69 5.10
CA SER A 209 34.14 29.39 5.69
C SER A 209 35.03 28.64 4.69
N THR A 210 36.32 28.94 4.74
CA THR A 210 37.36 28.25 3.97
C THR A 210 38.15 27.27 4.84
N LEU A 211 37.67 27.00 6.05
CA LEU A 211 38.32 26.10 6.99
C LEU A 211 38.30 24.68 6.42
N ASP A 212 39.41 23.96 6.55
CA ASP A 212 39.47 22.56 6.15
C ASP A 212 38.43 21.75 6.94
N PRO A 213 37.66 20.85 6.29
CA PRO A 213 36.59 20.13 6.97
C PRO A 213 37.04 19.40 8.25
N GLY A 214 38.25 18.82 8.27
CA GLY A 214 38.76 18.13 9.46
C GLY A 214 38.98 19.05 10.66
N ALA A 215 39.31 20.32 10.40
CA ALA A 215 39.55 21.34 11.43
C ALA A 215 38.25 21.96 12.00
N MET A 216 37.09 21.61 11.46
CA MET A 216 35.80 22.09 11.98
C MET A 216 35.33 21.32 13.22
N THR A 217 35.87 20.11 13.44
CA THR A 217 35.48 19.19 14.51
C THR A 217 35.53 19.86 15.89
N GLY A 218 34.41 19.79 16.62
CA GLY A 218 34.28 20.34 17.98
C GLY A 218 33.86 21.81 18.06
N LYS A 219 33.80 22.55 16.94
CA LYS A 219 33.31 23.94 16.94
C LYS A 219 31.83 24.01 17.34
N GLU A 220 31.48 25.02 18.13
CA GLU A 220 30.09 25.31 18.46
C GLU A 220 29.43 26.07 17.32
N VAL A 221 28.23 25.65 16.96
CA VAL A 221 27.49 26.14 15.79
C VAL A 221 26.06 26.51 16.11
N ALA A 222 25.46 27.31 15.25
CA ALA A 222 24.01 27.52 15.21
C ALA A 222 23.48 27.23 13.80
N VAL A 223 22.51 26.32 13.72
CA VAL A 223 21.73 26.09 12.50
C VAL A 223 20.57 27.06 12.49
N ILE A 224 20.43 27.83 11.42
CA ILE A 224 19.31 28.77 11.26
C ILE A 224 18.44 28.30 10.11
N GLY A 225 17.21 27.92 10.43
CA GLY A 225 16.31 27.25 9.49
C GLY A 225 14.84 27.33 9.87
N TYR A 226 14.01 26.65 9.08
CA TYR A 226 12.55 26.61 9.23
C TYR A 226 12.07 25.18 9.54
N PRO A 227 12.27 24.68 10.78
CA PRO A 227 11.78 23.36 11.18
C PRO A 227 10.27 23.25 11.04
N THR A 228 9.81 22.21 10.37
CA THR A 228 8.41 21.80 10.26
C THR A 228 8.11 20.64 11.18
N PHE A 229 6.83 20.45 11.52
CA PHE A 229 6.43 19.24 12.21
C PHE A 229 6.76 18.04 11.35
N ASP A 230 7.48 17.10 11.93
CA ASP A 230 7.98 15.95 11.22
C ASP A 230 7.37 14.69 11.82
N ILE A 231 6.44 14.08 11.10
CA ILE A 231 5.77 12.85 11.54
C ILE A 231 6.75 11.68 11.77
N ARG A 232 8.01 11.79 11.28
CA ARG A 232 9.10 10.81 11.46
C ARG A 232 9.69 10.82 12.88
N ASN A 233 9.52 11.90 13.64
CA ASN A 233 10.12 12.09 14.97
C ASN A 233 9.06 12.02 16.09
N PRO A 234 9.41 11.65 17.34
CA PRO A 234 8.43 11.64 18.43
C PRO A 234 7.83 13.02 18.68
N ALA A 235 6.50 13.11 18.60
CA ALA A 235 5.78 14.39 18.58
C ALA A 235 5.95 15.17 19.89
N ASP A 236 6.02 14.47 21.03
CA ASP A 236 6.33 15.01 22.34
C ASP A 236 7.74 15.62 22.40
N ILE A 237 8.76 14.90 21.93
CA ILE A 237 10.15 15.38 21.90
C ILE A 237 10.29 16.58 20.96
N GLN A 238 9.62 16.55 19.81
CA GLN A 238 9.57 17.70 18.89
C GLN A 238 8.82 18.88 19.52
N ASN A 239 7.67 18.63 20.15
CA ASN A 239 6.89 19.68 20.79
C ASN A 239 7.63 20.26 21.99
N ASP A 240 8.44 19.49 22.70
CA ASP A 240 9.30 19.94 23.79
C ASP A 240 10.46 20.79 23.26
N VAL A 241 11.16 20.32 22.22
CA VAL A 241 12.34 21.00 21.66
C VAL A 241 11.97 22.25 20.86
N PHE A 242 10.89 22.20 20.08
CA PHE A 242 10.39 23.27 19.22
C PHE A 242 9.21 24.02 19.84
N ALA A 243 8.84 23.75 21.09
CA ALA A 243 7.74 24.41 21.79
C ALA A 243 6.41 24.39 20.99
N GLY A 244 6.16 23.30 20.26
CA GLY A 244 4.94 23.04 19.48
C GLY A 244 4.66 24.00 18.32
N VAL A 245 5.62 24.82 17.88
CA VAL A 245 5.41 25.80 16.80
C VAL A 245 6.40 25.58 15.66
N TYR A 246 5.87 25.42 14.45
CA TYR A 246 6.60 24.95 13.28
C TYR A 246 6.47 25.91 12.09
N GLY A 247 7.34 25.75 11.10
CA GLY A 247 7.36 26.54 9.88
C GLY A 247 7.83 27.99 10.08
N ILE A 248 8.43 28.29 11.24
CA ILE A 248 8.97 29.61 11.60
C ILE A 248 10.50 29.55 11.73
N LYS A 249 11.16 30.70 11.58
CA LYS A 249 12.62 30.82 11.69
C LYS A 249 13.10 30.49 13.10
N ARG A 250 14.04 29.55 13.21
CA ARG A 250 14.64 29.13 14.49
C ARG A 250 16.15 29.25 14.48
N LEU A 251 16.70 29.42 15.67
CA LEU A 251 18.12 29.24 15.97
C LEU A 251 18.30 27.95 16.75
N GLN A 252 19.01 26.99 16.17
CA GLN A 252 19.23 25.65 16.72
C GLN A 252 20.73 25.44 17.00
N PRO A 253 21.20 25.68 18.23
CA PRO A 253 22.60 25.58 18.58
C PRO A 253 23.05 24.12 18.71
N GLY A 254 24.32 23.86 18.44
CA GLY A 254 24.94 22.55 18.47
C GLY A 254 26.45 22.61 18.30
N LYS A 255 27.08 21.48 17.96
CA LYS A 255 28.51 21.35 17.71
C LYS A 255 28.76 20.52 16.46
N ILE A 256 29.80 20.86 15.71
CA ILE A 256 30.34 19.96 14.69
C ILE A 256 30.98 18.76 15.38
N ARG A 257 30.64 17.58 14.90
CA ARG A 257 31.22 16.29 15.30
C ARG A 257 32.39 16.00 14.38
N GLU A 258 32.39 14.87 13.71
CA GLU A 258 33.45 14.45 12.78
C GLU A 258 33.04 14.63 11.32
N ILE A 259 34.01 14.48 10.41
CA ILE A 259 33.74 14.28 8.98
C ILE A 259 33.59 12.78 8.76
N ALA A 260 32.49 12.37 8.13
CA ALA A 260 32.22 10.98 7.84
C ALA A 260 31.71 10.77 6.41
N ALA A 261 31.97 9.59 5.89
CA ALA A 261 31.42 9.13 4.62
C ALA A 261 29.91 8.87 4.79
N VAL A 262 29.08 9.69 4.17
CA VAL A 262 27.62 9.66 4.25
C VAL A 262 27.04 9.40 2.87
N ASP A 263 26.11 8.46 2.78
CA ASP A 263 25.34 8.21 1.56
C ASP A 263 24.31 9.33 1.38
N THR A 264 24.34 10.00 0.24
CA THR A 264 23.45 11.11 -0.11
C THR A 264 22.19 10.59 -0.83
N TYR A 265 21.21 11.46 -1.04
CA TYR A 265 19.96 11.15 -1.76
C TYR A 265 20.14 10.64 -3.21
N TYR A 266 21.36 10.68 -3.75
CA TYR A 266 21.68 10.31 -5.13
C TYR A 266 22.51 9.02 -5.22
N ASN A 267 22.40 8.13 -4.23
CA ASN A 267 23.17 6.88 -4.11
C ASN A 267 24.68 7.11 -4.27
N ARG A 268 25.17 8.16 -3.62
CA ARG A 268 26.56 8.61 -3.71
C ARG A 268 27.09 8.90 -2.33
N VAL A 269 28.22 8.28 -2.00
CA VAL A 269 28.94 8.49 -0.74
C VAL A 269 29.80 9.75 -0.84
N VAL A 270 29.62 10.67 0.10
CA VAL A 270 30.40 11.93 0.21
C VAL A 270 30.93 12.11 1.63
N ASP A 271 32.05 12.82 1.78
CA ASP A 271 32.63 13.13 3.10
C ASP A 271 31.92 14.36 3.71
N ALA A 272 30.76 14.14 4.32
CA ALA A 272 29.93 15.17 4.95
C ALA A 272 30.38 15.48 6.37
N ALA A 273 30.16 16.72 6.82
CA ALA A 273 30.38 17.11 8.21
C ALA A 273 29.15 16.77 9.06
N LEU A 274 29.37 16.15 10.22
CA LEU A 274 28.30 15.82 11.16
C LEU A 274 28.12 16.96 12.18
N HIS A 275 26.90 17.22 12.62
CA HIS A 275 26.60 18.16 13.70
C HIS A 275 25.46 17.67 14.61
N ASP A 276 25.38 18.21 15.83
CA ASP A 276 24.43 17.74 16.85
C ASP A 276 23.25 18.70 17.16
N SER A 277 23.05 19.75 16.36
CA SER A 277 21.90 20.67 16.48
C SER A 277 20.58 19.94 16.27
N SER A 278 19.51 20.34 16.98
CA SER A 278 18.18 19.75 16.80
C SER A 278 17.50 20.27 15.53
N THR A 279 17.48 19.50 14.45
CA THR A 279 16.80 19.84 13.18
C THR A 279 15.65 18.89 12.88
N LEU A 280 14.77 19.29 11.96
CA LEU A 280 13.60 18.56 11.46
C LEU A 280 13.40 18.84 9.96
N GLY A 281 12.41 18.19 9.34
CA GLY A 281 11.93 18.56 8.00
C GLY A 281 11.78 20.07 7.83
N GLY A 282 12.07 20.60 6.63
CA GLY A 282 12.10 22.04 6.36
C GLY A 282 13.42 22.76 6.74
N ASN A 283 14.32 22.12 7.50
CA ASN A 283 15.68 22.64 7.69
C ASN A 283 16.61 22.36 6.50
N SER A 284 16.23 21.53 5.53
CA SER A 284 17.00 21.36 4.30
C SER A 284 17.35 22.71 3.69
N GLY A 285 18.64 22.98 3.54
CA GLY A 285 19.19 24.21 2.99
C GLY A 285 19.54 25.26 4.05
N SER A 286 19.45 24.90 5.34
CA SER A 286 19.83 25.78 6.45
C SER A 286 21.33 25.99 6.52
N CYS A 287 21.73 27.22 6.86
CA CYS A 287 23.13 27.53 7.12
C CYS A 287 23.55 27.02 8.51
N VAL A 288 24.72 26.38 8.59
CA VAL A 288 25.38 25.98 9.83
C VAL A 288 26.44 27.03 10.15
N LEU A 289 26.16 27.96 11.06
CA LEU A 289 27.03 29.09 11.40
C LEU A 289 28.03 28.74 12.50
N ASP A 290 29.29 29.15 12.34
CA ASP A 290 30.28 29.17 13.44
C ASP A 290 29.89 30.25 14.45
N LEU A 291 29.72 29.90 15.72
CA LEU A 291 29.44 30.88 16.76
C LEU A 291 30.59 31.87 16.95
N GLU A 292 31.84 31.44 16.71
CA GLU A 292 33.03 32.27 16.93
C GLU A 292 33.17 33.38 15.88
N THR A 293 32.95 33.07 14.60
CA THR A 293 33.21 34.00 13.49
C THR A 293 31.93 34.54 12.84
N GLY A 294 30.82 33.81 12.95
CA GLY A 294 29.57 34.09 12.23
C GLY A 294 29.62 33.74 10.74
N ASP A 295 30.63 32.98 10.30
CA ASP A 295 30.74 32.46 8.94
C ASP A 295 30.05 31.08 8.83
N VAL A 296 29.62 30.71 7.63
CA VAL A 296 28.91 29.44 7.36
C VAL A 296 29.92 28.31 7.23
N LEU A 297 29.88 27.34 8.15
CA LEU A 297 30.73 26.13 8.12
C LEU A 297 30.16 25.04 7.22
N GLY A 298 28.85 25.03 6.98
CA GLY A 298 28.23 24.07 6.07
C GLY A 298 26.77 24.34 5.73
N LEU A 299 26.27 23.58 4.76
CA LEU A 299 24.89 23.58 4.28
C LEU A 299 24.19 22.31 4.76
N HIS A 300 23.24 22.43 5.69
CA HIS A 300 22.49 21.28 6.22
C HIS A 300 21.64 20.63 5.14
N PHE A 301 21.63 19.29 5.07
CA PHE A 301 20.84 18.55 4.07
C PHE A 301 20.11 17.31 4.59
N GLY A 302 20.36 16.90 5.84
CA GLY A 302 19.73 15.72 6.41
C GLY A 302 20.29 15.34 7.78
N GLY A 303 19.86 14.21 8.32
CA GLY A 303 20.38 13.65 9.56
C GLY A 303 19.97 12.20 9.79
N ARG A 304 20.29 11.65 10.98
CA ARG A 304 19.90 10.35 11.55
C ARG A 304 19.42 10.53 12.98
N TYR A 305 18.14 10.25 13.26
CA TYR A 305 17.50 10.47 14.57
C TYR A 305 18.35 9.90 15.71
N ALA A 306 18.62 10.71 16.74
CA ALA A 306 19.50 10.40 17.87
C ALA A 306 20.96 10.02 17.53
N VAL A 307 21.39 10.13 16.27
CA VAL A 307 22.74 9.78 15.81
C VAL A 307 23.54 11.02 15.41
N ALA A 308 23.21 11.68 14.30
CA ALA A 308 23.92 12.87 13.81
C ALA A 308 23.16 13.59 12.69
N ASN A 309 23.32 14.90 12.56
CA ASN A 309 22.87 15.68 11.41
C ASN A 309 24.03 15.91 10.44
N TYR A 310 23.75 16.10 9.16
CA TYR A 310 24.74 16.18 8.09
C TYR A 310 24.69 17.53 7.40
N CYS A 311 25.87 18.06 7.09
CA CYS A 311 26.00 19.23 6.23
C CYS A 311 27.12 19.06 5.20
N VAL A 312 26.91 19.69 4.04
CA VAL A 312 27.96 19.86 3.03
C VAL A 312 28.99 20.84 3.61
N PRO A 313 30.28 20.46 3.76
CA PRO A 313 31.29 21.36 4.31
C PRO A 313 31.55 22.56 3.40
N ALA A 314 31.46 23.78 3.94
CA ALA A 314 31.71 25.01 3.18
C ALA A 314 33.14 25.08 2.63
N GLY A 315 34.11 24.54 3.38
CA GLY A 315 35.51 24.41 2.93
C GLY A 315 35.69 23.48 1.74
N ALA A 316 34.82 22.48 1.55
CA ALA A 316 34.82 21.64 0.36
C ALA A 316 34.29 22.43 -0.85
N LEU A 317 33.22 23.21 -0.67
CA LEU A 317 32.71 24.11 -1.72
C LEU A 317 33.71 25.19 -2.11
N ALA A 318 34.51 25.67 -1.15
CA ALA A 318 35.60 26.61 -1.36
C ALA A 318 36.76 26.06 -2.22
N ALA A 319 36.81 24.74 -2.45
CA ALA A 319 37.79 24.12 -3.32
C ALA A 319 37.29 23.98 -4.78
N ASP A 320 35.98 24.09 -5.03
CA ASP A 320 35.40 23.99 -6.37
C ASP A 320 35.46 25.32 -7.13
N GLY A 321 36.29 25.37 -8.18
CA GLY A 321 36.43 26.55 -9.03
C GLY A 321 35.12 27.04 -9.66
N ARG A 322 34.18 26.15 -9.98
CA ARG A 322 32.89 26.52 -10.57
C ARG A 322 31.99 27.21 -9.56
N VAL A 323 32.04 26.79 -8.29
CA VAL A 323 31.31 27.46 -7.20
C VAL A 323 31.90 28.84 -6.95
N ILE A 324 33.23 28.98 -6.95
CA ILE A 324 33.91 30.28 -6.82
C ILE A 324 33.47 31.24 -7.93
N ASP A 325 33.39 30.74 -9.16
CA ASP A 325 33.07 31.55 -10.35
C ASP A 325 31.63 32.08 -10.37
N THR A 326 30.73 31.50 -9.56
CA THR A 326 29.34 31.99 -9.44
C THR A 326 29.22 33.27 -8.63
N GLY A 327 30.28 33.70 -7.94
CA GLY A 327 30.27 34.91 -7.09
C GLY A 327 29.85 34.65 -5.63
N VAL A 328 29.92 33.38 -5.18
CA VAL A 328 29.78 33.04 -3.76
C VAL A 328 30.86 33.73 -2.93
N THR A 329 30.47 34.33 -1.82
CA THR A 329 31.35 35.09 -0.93
C THR A 329 32.00 34.15 0.08
N PHE A 330 33.34 34.05 0.07
CA PHE A 330 34.10 33.26 1.03
C PHE A 330 34.79 34.12 2.09
N ALA A 331 35.03 33.55 3.28
CA ALA A 331 35.62 34.25 4.42
C ALA A 331 37.08 34.67 4.21
N CYS A 332 37.81 33.95 3.35
CA CYS A 332 39.19 34.23 2.95
C CYS A 332 39.35 33.98 1.44
N PRO A 333 40.39 34.53 0.79
CA PRO A 333 40.72 34.19 -0.59
C PRO A 333 40.93 32.68 -0.74
N VAL A 334 40.28 32.09 -1.74
CA VAL A 334 40.24 30.64 -1.99
C VAL A 334 41.14 30.26 -3.16
N THR A 335 41.77 29.10 -3.08
CA THR A 335 42.61 28.57 -4.18
C THR A 335 41.95 27.32 -4.73
N ARG A 336 41.71 27.29 -6.05
CA ARG A 336 41.14 26.12 -6.73
C ARG A 336 42.01 24.90 -6.51
N ARG A 337 41.40 23.76 -6.17
CA ARG A 337 42.09 22.47 -6.01
C ARG A 337 41.35 21.42 -6.83
N ALA A 338 42.12 20.51 -7.45
CA ALA A 338 41.53 19.35 -8.12
C ALA A 338 40.98 18.38 -7.07
N THR A 339 39.78 17.85 -7.30
CA THR A 339 39.04 17.08 -6.29
C THR A 339 38.25 15.94 -6.92
N ALA A 340 37.75 15.04 -6.09
CA ALA A 340 36.97 13.87 -6.51
C ALA A 340 35.66 14.24 -7.24
N TRP A 341 35.15 15.46 -7.11
CA TRP A 341 33.95 15.91 -7.81
C TRP A 341 34.22 16.44 -9.22
N ASP A 342 35.47 16.60 -9.64
CA ASP A 342 35.79 16.96 -11.03
C ASP A 342 35.33 15.90 -12.04
N ASP A 343 35.31 14.62 -11.65
CA ASP A 343 34.74 13.54 -12.45
C ASP A 343 33.22 13.66 -12.61
N ALA A 344 32.53 14.01 -11.53
CA ALA A 344 31.08 14.23 -11.58
C ALA A 344 30.71 15.39 -12.51
N TRP A 345 31.51 16.46 -12.48
CA TRP A 345 31.35 17.57 -13.41
C TRP A 345 31.72 17.21 -14.84
N ARG A 346 32.75 16.37 -15.07
CA ARG A 346 33.09 15.86 -16.41
C ARG A 346 31.92 15.09 -17.04
N GLN A 347 31.28 14.20 -16.28
CA GLN A 347 30.14 13.40 -16.74
C GLN A 347 28.96 14.26 -17.19
N VAL A 348 28.67 15.35 -16.46
CA VAL A 348 27.61 16.30 -16.82
C VAL A 348 28.01 17.17 -18.01
N SER A 349 29.30 17.54 -18.11
CA SER A 349 29.82 18.33 -19.24
C SER A 349 29.87 17.53 -20.55
N THR A 350 30.13 16.21 -20.49
CA THR A 350 30.12 15.32 -21.66
C THR A 350 28.72 15.03 -22.19
N GLY A 351 27.68 15.21 -21.37
CA GLY A 351 26.28 15.11 -21.77
C GLY A 351 25.73 16.36 -22.47
N SER A 352 26.44 17.49 -22.42
CA SER A 352 26.06 18.73 -23.10
C SER A 352 26.93 19.07 -24.32
N ALA A 353 27.82 18.18 -24.74
CA ALA A 353 28.60 18.35 -25.96
C ALA A 353 27.81 17.80 -27.16
N ARG A 354 27.31 18.72 -28.00
CA ARG A 354 26.93 18.39 -29.38
C ARG A 354 28.14 17.75 -30.06
N PRO A 355 27.99 16.67 -30.85
CA PRO A 355 29.12 16.16 -31.62
C PRO A 355 29.50 17.21 -32.66
N GLU A 356 30.73 17.74 -32.55
CA GLU A 356 31.39 18.41 -33.67
C GLU A 356 31.60 17.38 -34.79
N PRO A 357 31.49 17.75 -36.07
CA PRO A 357 31.70 16.84 -37.19
C PRO A 357 33.15 16.34 -37.20
N VAL A 358 33.33 15.02 -37.25
CA VAL A 358 34.64 14.40 -37.50
C VAL A 358 35.01 14.65 -38.96
N ASP A 359 35.99 15.52 -39.19
CA ASP A 359 36.67 15.59 -40.48
C ASP A 359 37.80 14.55 -40.52
N ILE A 360 37.75 13.69 -41.54
CA ILE A 360 38.59 12.51 -41.68
C ILE A 360 39.86 12.92 -42.43
N THR A 361 40.98 13.12 -41.75
CA THR A 361 42.29 12.99 -42.40
C THR A 361 43.34 12.30 -41.49
N THR A 362 43.69 11.09 -41.93
CA THR A 362 44.99 10.37 -41.85
C THR A 362 46.05 10.81 -40.81
N GLY A 363 46.48 9.85 -39.97
CA GLY A 363 47.49 9.94 -38.89
C GLY A 363 48.95 10.29 -39.29
N PRO A 364 50.04 9.91 -38.56
CA PRO A 364 50.16 8.86 -37.52
C PRO A 364 50.98 9.22 -36.24
N ILE A 365 50.88 8.34 -35.23
CA ILE A 365 51.92 7.85 -34.27
C ILE A 365 52.66 8.85 -33.32
N ALA A 366 52.34 8.64 -32.03
CA ALA A 366 53.19 8.47 -30.83
C ALA A 366 54.13 9.57 -30.24
N ALA A 367 54.10 9.51 -28.90
CA ALA A 367 55.21 9.66 -27.93
C ALA A 367 55.48 11.05 -27.30
N ASP A 368 55.09 11.11 -26.02
CA ASP A 368 55.88 11.52 -24.86
C ASP A 368 56.26 12.98 -24.55
N ALA A 369 56.24 13.21 -23.22
CA ALA A 369 56.93 14.21 -22.41
C ALA A 369 56.37 15.65 -22.26
N SER A 370 56.11 15.99 -21.00
CA SER A 370 55.82 17.30 -20.39
C SER A 370 57.03 18.28 -20.47
N PRO A 371 57.00 19.46 -19.82
CA PRO A 371 56.10 20.62 -19.94
C PRO A 371 56.89 21.95 -20.14
N SER A 372 56.17 23.06 -20.34
CA SER A 372 56.41 24.41 -19.77
C SER A 372 56.38 25.62 -20.73
N SER A 373 55.66 26.66 -20.27
CA SER A 373 55.89 28.10 -20.45
C SER A 373 55.68 28.78 -21.82
N GLY A 374 55.10 29.99 -21.77
CA GLY A 374 55.45 31.05 -22.73
C GLY A 374 54.31 31.77 -23.47
N SER A 375 53.78 32.83 -22.84
CA SER A 375 53.47 34.17 -23.39
C SER A 375 53.04 34.38 -24.86
N GLY A 376 51.94 35.15 -25.02
CA GLY A 376 51.73 36.19 -26.05
C GLY A 376 51.64 35.73 -27.51
N GLY A 377 50.68 36.09 -28.34
CA GLY A 377 49.83 37.26 -28.36
C GLY A 377 49.60 37.64 -29.82
N ARG A 378 48.32 37.58 -30.22
CA ARG A 378 47.60 38.44 -31.18
C ARG A 378 47.61 38.17 -32.71
N ALA A 379 46.34 38.06 -33.16
CA ALA A 379 45.70 38.63 -34.36
C ALA A 379 45.90 37.92 -35.71
N MET A 380 44.95 37.84 -36.64
CA MET A 380 43.50 38.13 -36.79
C MET A 380 43.18 37.75 -38.25
N ALA A 381 42.04 37.12 -38.55
CA ALA A 381 41.36 37.28 -39.86
C ALA A 381 39.92 36.73 -39.85
N ALA A 382 38.97 37.67 -39.93
CA ALA A 382 37.71 37.73 -40.71
C ALA A 382 37.41 36.58 -41.71
N ASN A 383 36.18 36.22 -42.08
CA ASN A 383 34.82 36.77 -41.92
C ASN A 383 33.81 35.69 -42.36
N GLY A 384 32.56 35.77 -41.88
CA GLY A 384 31.39 35.06 -42.41
C GLY A 384 30.13 35.49 -41.65
N GLU A 385 29.37 36.41 -42.23
CA GLU A 385 28.24 37.15 -41.64
C GLU A 385 26.96 36.33 -41.49
N GLU A 386 26.16 36.62 -40.45
CA GLU A 386 24.70 36.59 -40.55
C GLU A 386 24.09 37.80 -39.78
N THR A 387 23.09 38.40 -40.41
CA THR A 387 22.54 39.75 -40.17
C THR A 387 21.57 39.81 -39.00
N ARG A 388 21.67 40.85 -38.15
CA ARG A 388 20.71 41.18 -37.08
C ARG A 388 19.96 42.49 -37.40
N ILE A 389 18.63 42.44 -37.35
CA ILE A 389 17.74 43.60 -37.37
C ILE A 389 17.54 44.11 -35.94
N THR A 390 17.65 45.43 -35.73
CA THR A 390 17.42 46.10 -34.44
C THR A 390 16.27 47.11 -34.59
N ILE A 391 15.27 47.07 -33.72
CA ILE A 391 14.21 48.08 -33.59
C ILE A 391 14.42 48.84 -32.26
N PRO A 392 14.63 50.17 -32.26
CA PRO A 392 14.66 50.96 -31.03
C PRO A 392 13.25 51.48 -30.70
N LEU A 393 12.80 51.29 -29.46
CA LEU A 393 11.61 51.95 -28.90
C LEU A 393 11.98 52.65 -27.59
N GLU A 394 11.74 53.95 -27.54
CA GLU A 394 11.93 54.81 -26.36
C GLU A 394 10.55 55.28 -25.88
N ILE A 395 10.23 55.06 -24.60
CA ILE A 395 9.01 55.56 -23.94
C ILE A 395 9.42 56.22 -22.62
N THR A 396 9.06 57.51 -22.46
CA THR A 396 9.24 58.28 -21.22
C THR A 396 7.90 58.80 -20.72
N VAL A 397 7.54 58.57 -19.45
CA VAL A 397 6.46 59.30 -18.74
C VAL A 397 6.82 59.56 -17.27
N ARG A 398 6.58 60.79 -16.81
CA ARG A 398 6.85 61.36 -15.46
C ARG A 398 5.69 61.17 -14.48
N LEU A 399 5.97 61.16 -13.17
CA LEU A 399 4.97 61.26 -12.10
C LEU A 399 5.26 62.45 -11.17
N GLY A 400 4.26 63.33 -11.01
CA GLY A 400 4.25 64.47 -10.10
C GLY A 400 3.65 64.13 -8.72
N GLN A 401 3.99 64.95 -7.72
CA GLN A 401 3.56 64.80 -6.32
C GLN A 401 2.05 65.06 -6.12
N ALA A 402 1.45 64.36 -5.15
CA ALA A 402 0.15 64.68 -4.58
C ALA A 402 0.24 64.98 -3.08
N GLN A 403 -0.61 65.92 -2.66
CA GLN A 403 -0.68 66.65 -1.40
C GLN A 403 -1.75 66.06 -0.46
N LEU A 404 -1.66 66.38 0.84
CA LEU A 404 -2.51 65.95 1.96
C LEU A 404 -4.01 66.28 1.85
N GLY A 405 -4.85 65.39 2.42
CA GLY A 405 -6.24 65.65 2.82
C GLY A 405 -6.65 64.76 4.00
N ALA A 406 -7.22 65.35 5.06
CA ALA A 406 -7.40 64.79 6.40
C ALA A 406 -8.84 64.31 6.73
N ALA A 407 -8.95 63.61 7.88
CA ALA A 407 -10.15 63.24 8.70
C ALA A 407 -10.91 61.94 8.30
N SER A 408 -11.42 61.06 9.18
CA SER A 408 -11.44 60.93 10.66
C SER A 408 -12.14 59.60 11.08
N VAL A 409 -11.66 58.96 12.19
CA VAL A 409 -12.41 58.21 13.25
C VAL A 409 -13.04 56.84 12.85
N THR A 410 -12.82 55.68 13.51
CA THR A 410 -13.05 55.38 14.95
C THR A 410 -12.32 54.11 15.41
N THR A 411 -11.78 54.16 16.64
CA THR A 411 -11.35 53.05 17.50
C THR A 411 -12.54 52.31 18.12
N GLN A 412 -12.50 50.97 18.18
CA GLN A 412 -13.07 50.22 19.32
C GLN A 412 -12.03 49.28 19.93
N GLN A 413 -11.60 49.67 21.14
CA GLN A 413 -11.00 48.79 22.14
C GLN A 413 -12.00 47.71 22.56
N SER A 414 -11.52 46.48 22.70
CA SER A 414 -11.92 45.67 23.86
C SER A 414 -10.66 45.08 24.48
N ASN A 415 -10.43 45.45 25.73
CA ASN A 415 -9.41 44.88 26.60
C ASN A 415 -9.82 43.46 26.99
N ALA A 416 -8.93 42.48 26.80
CA ALA A 416 -8.93 41.26 27.59
C ALA A 416 -7.49 40.85 27.89
N THR A 417 -7.06 41.17 29.11
CA THR A 417 -5.79 40.76 29.72
C THR A 417 -5.78 39.24 29.87
N ALA A 418 -4.80 38.53 29.29
CA ALA A 418 -4.65 37.09 29.46
C ALA A 418 -3.36 36.74 30.21
N THR A 419 -3.56 36.33 31.46
CA THR A 419 -2.57 35.83 32.41
C THR A 419 -2.13 34.41 32.06
N VAL A 420 -0.83 34.11 32.24
CA VAL A 420 -0.21 32.79 32.04
C VAL A 420 -0.55 31.85 33.21
N ILE A 421 -0.85 30.57 32.95
CA ILE A 421 -1.12 29.51 33.96
C ILE A 421 -0.34 28.23 33.58
N VAL A 422 0.06 27.42 34.58
CA VAL A 422 0.96 26.23 34.53
C VAL A 422 0.19 25.00 35.04
N GLU A 423 0.37 23.82 34.41
CA GLU A 423 -0.40 22.56 34.61
C GLU A 423 0.08 21.66 35.80
N ARG A 424 -0.85 21.03 36.58
CA ARG A 424 -0.58 20.07 37.71
C ARG A 424 -1.52 18.83 37.68
N ALA A 425 -1.08 17.64 38.12
CA ALA A 425 -1.97 16.46 38.29
C ALA A 425 -2.67 16.44 39.66
N VAL A 426 -4.00 16.24 39.69
CA VAL A 426 -4.90 16.40 40.86
C VAL A 426 -5.86 15.22 40.97
N GLU A 427 -6.07 14.70 42.18
CA GLU A 427 -7.11 13.69 42.44
C GLU A 427 -8.50 14.34 42.33
N PRO A 428 -9.42 13.80 41.53
CA PRO A 428 -10.78 14.31 41.46
C PRO A 428 -11.43 14.34 42.84
N VAL A 429 -12.25 15.37 43.09
CA VAL A 429 -13.04 15.49 44.33
C VAL A 429 -13.85 14.21 44.53
N HIS A 430 -13.54 13.49 45.60
CA HIS A 430 -14.23 12.29 46.04
C HIS A 430 -14.21 12.23 47.57
N GLU A 431 -15.24 11.65 48.16
CA GLU A 431 -15.26 11.38 49.60
C GLU A 431 -14.63 10.01 49.89
N THR A 432 -13.83 9.91 50.94
CA THR A 432 -13.19 8.65 51.36
C THR A 432 -14.08 7.77 52.25
N ASP A 433 -15.22 8.28 52.71
CA ASP A 433 -16.24 7.52 53.45
C ASP A 433 -17.34 7.02 52.51
N TYR A 434 -17.30 5.74 52.14
CA TYR A 434 -18.23 5.14 51.18
C TYR A 434 -19.61 4.78 51.73
N SER A 435 -19.93 5.07 53.00
CA SER A 435 -21.19 4.66 53.65
C SER A 435 -22.46 5.24 52.99
N THR A 436 -22.32 6.32 52.23
CA THR A 436 -23.41 7.00 51.52
C THR A 436 -23.70 6.42 50.13
N ARG A 437 -22.85 5.53 49.61
CA ARG A 437 -22.95 4.97 48.25
C ARG A 437 -24.01 3.87 48.23
N LYS A 438 -25.11 4.14 47.53
CA LYS A 438 -26.23 3.22 47.40
C LYS A 438 -26.09 2.22 46.26
N GLY A 439 -25.12 2.44 45.36
CA GLY A 439 -24.90 1.57 44.21
C GLY A 439 -25.96 1.72 43.13
N TYR A 440 -26.07 0.68 42.31
CA TYR A 440 -27.12 0.51 41.32
C TYR A 440 -28.50 0.31 41.98
N ASN A 441 -29.45 1.17 41.62
CA ASN A 441 -30.85 1.07 42.02
C ASN A 441 -31.65 0.21 41.01
N PRO A 442 -32.12 -0.99 41.40
CA PRO A 442 -32.85 -1.86 40.48
C PRO A 442 -34.25 -1.36 40.14
N THR A 443 -34.81 -0.39 40.87
CA THR A 443 -36.15 0.17 40.59
C THR A 443 -36.11 1.50 39.84
N PHE A 444 -34.93 1.90 39.36
CA PHE A 444 -34.71 3.21 38.75
C PHE A 444 -35.61 3.51 37.54
N LEU A 445 -35.96 2.50 36.75
CA LEU A 445 -36.82 2.64 35.56
C LEU A 445 -38.32 2.59 35.87
N GLY A 446 -38.72 2.66 37.15
CA GLY A 446 -40.11 2.46 37.60
C GLY A 446 -40.58 0.99 37.52
N VAL A 447 -39.87 0.14 36.80
CA VAL A 447 -39.99 -1.32 36.78
C VAL A 447 -38.68 -1.89 37.32
N SER A 448 -38.78 -2.94 38.15
CA SER A 448 -37.58 -3.59 38.68
C SER A 448 -36.74 -4.19 37.53
N VAL A 449 -35.45 -3.87 37.49
CA VAL A 449 -34.40 -4.43 36.64
C VAL A 449 -33.25 -4.79 37.59
N PRO A 450 -33.16 -6.04 38.08
CA PRO A 450 -32.10 -6.44 39.00
C PRO A 450 -30.76 -6.57 38.27
N MET A 451 -29.65 -6.44 39.01
CA MET A 451 -28.31 -6.70 38.48
C MET A 451 -28.17 -8.15 37.96
N PRO A 452 -27.22 -8.39 37.02
CA PRO A 452 -26.89 -9.73 36.56
C PRO A 452 -26.44 -10.62 37.72
N LYS A 453 -26.81 -11.90 37.69
CA LYS A 453 -26.35 -12.88 38.68
C LYS A 453 -25.11 -13.59 38.16
N PRO A 454 -23.95 -13.53 38.85
CA PRO A 454 -22.77 -14.29 38.47
C PRO A 454 -23.04 -15.80 38.52
N ARG A 455 -22.66 -16.55 37.48
CA ARG A 455 -22.80 -18.01 37.46
C ARG A 455 -21.84 -18.72 38.41
N ARG A 456 -20.73 -18.06 38.79
CA ARG A 456 -19.69 -18.62 39.66
C ARG A 456 -19.34 -17.66 40.82
N PRO A 457 -20.18 -17.59 41.85
CA PRO A 457 -19.98 -16.64 42.96
C PRO A 457 -18.67 -16.83 43.73
N ASN A 458 -18.12 -18.05 43.75
CA ASN A 458 -16.88 -18.36 44.47
C ASN A 458 -15.62 -17.77 43.81
N GLU A 459 -15.71 -17.30 42.56
CA GLU A 459 -14.60 -16.68 41.82
C GLU A 459 -14.57 -15.16 42.02
N LEU A 460 -15.49 -14.60 42.81
CA LEU A 460 -15.64 -13.17 43.03
C LEU A 460 -14.88 -12.68 44.26
N VAL A 461 -14.53 -11.40 44.26
CA VAL A 461 -13.99 -10.72 45.43
C VAL A 461 -15.09 -10.58 46.47
N ARG A 462 -14.79 -10.96 47.72
CA ARG A 462 -15.74 -10.91 48.83
C ARG A 462 -15.34 -9.80 49.80
N MET A 463 -16.24 -8.85 50.00
CA MET A 463 -16.05 -7.72 50.92
C MET A 463 -16.16 -8.17 52.39
N ALA A 464 -15.70 -7.30 53.29
CA ALA A 464 -15.70 -7.56 54.74
C ALA A 464 -17.09 -7.83 55.33
N ASP A 465 -18.15 -7.26 54.75
CA ASP A 465 -19.55 -7.49 55.12
C ASP A 465 -20.13 -8.80 54.52
N GLY A 466 -19.33 -9.52 53.75
CA GLY A 466 -19.70 -10.77 53.09
C GLY A 466 -20.39 -10.59 51.73
N SER A 467 -20.62 -9.36 51.28
CA SER A 467 -21.14 -9.04 49.95
C SER A 467 -20.06 -9.17 48.86
N HIS A 468 -20.47 -9.10 47.59
CA HIS A 468 -19.56 -9.09 46.43
C HIS A 468 -19.73 -7.83 45.58
N GLU A 469 -20.54 -6.89 46.04
CA GLU A 469 -20.94 -5.69 45.31
C GLU A 469 -20.22 -4.48 45.88
N ILE A 470 -19.43 -3.82 45.04
CA ILE A 470 -18.81 -2.54 45.38
C ILE A 470 -19.76 -1.43 44.92
N SER A 471 -20.48 -0.83 45.87
CA SER A 471 -21.44 0.24 45.59
C SER A 471 -20.73 1.60 45.44
N TYR A 472 -21.06 2.31 44.36
CA TYR A 472 -20.69 3.71 44.08
C TYR A 472 -21.95 4.57 43.89
N HIS A 473 -21.82 5.87 43.62
CA HIS A 473 -22.98 6.68 43.27
C HIS A 473 -23.51 6.31 41.89
N HIS A 474 -24.76 5.82 41.85
CA HIS A 474 -25.52 5.43 40.65
C HIS A 474 -24.99 4.22 39.88
N PHE A 475 -23.91 3.58 40.33
CA PHE A 475 -23.45 2.31 39.75
C PHE A 475 -22.81 1.40 40.80
N SER A 476 -22.75 0.11 40.47
CA SER A 476 -22.09 -0.92 41.27
C SER A 476 -21.17 -1.76 40.40
N VAL A 477 -20.08 -2.25 40.99
CA VAL A 477 -19.08 -3.11 40.33
C VAL A 477 -18.94 -4.44 41.06
N VAL A 478 -18.81 -5.54 40.32
CA VAL A 478 -18.52 -6.87 40.86
C VAL A 478 -17.17 -7.33 40.28
N MET A 479 -16.21 -7.62 41.16
CA MET A 479 -14.83 -7.94 40.78
C MET A 479 -14.58 -9.46 40.71
N HIS A 480 -13.86 -9.90 39.69
CA HIS A 480 -13.38 -11.28 39.54
C HIS A 480 -12.02 -11.43 40.23
N LYS A 481 -11.94 -12.29 41.26
CA LYS A 481 -10.78 -12.41 42.15
C LYS A 481 -9.48 -12.77 41.45
N ALA A 482 -9.49 -13.86 40.66
CA ALA A 482 -8.26 -14.34 40.00
C ALA A 482 -7.81 -13.46 38.82
N ARG A 483 -8.73 -12.69 38.23
CA ARG A 483 -8.45 -11.82 37.09
C ARG A 483 -8.12 -10.40 37.54
N ARG A 484 -8.36 -10.02 38.80
CA ARG A 484 -8.19 -8.66 39.35
C ARG A 484 -8.88 -7.56 38.52
N LEU A 485 -9.93 -7.94 37.79
CA LEU A 485 -10.73 -7.10 36.88
C LEU A 485 -12.21 -7.21 37.24
N ALA A 486 -13.01 -6.22 36.86
CA ALA A 486 -14.46 -6.34 36.97
C ALA A 486 -14.97 -7.54 36.13
N LEU A 487 -15.86 -8.35 36.70
CA LEU A 487 -16.68 -9.27 35.93
C LEU A 487 -17.75 -8.48 35.16
N PHE A 488 -18.41 -7.55 35.86
CA PHE A 488 -19.33 -6.58 35.27
C PHE A 488 -19.53 -5.37 36.18
N ALA A 489 -20.07 -4.31 35.60
CA ALA A 489 -20.63 -3.16 36.29
C ALA A 489 -22.09 -2.92 35.86
N ALA A 490 -22.88 -2.34 36.76
CA ALA A 490 -24.28 -2.00 36.56
C ALA A 490 -24.49 -0.52 36.88
N ALA A 491 -25.03 0.27 35.95
CA ALA A 491 -25.18 1.71 36.06
C ALA A 491 -26.62 2.19 35.80
N ASN A 492 -27.04 3.18 36.59
CA ASN A 492 -28.24 3.97 36.33
C ASN A 492 -27.86 5.25 35.58
N VAL A 493 -28.35 5.38 34.36
CA VAL A 493 -28.04 6.49 33.46
C VAL A 493 -29.24 7.40 33.37
N SER A 494 -29.06 8.69 33.63
CA SER A 494 -30.12 9.70 33.49
C SER A 494 -29.72 10.78 32.49
N ALA A 495 -30.62 11.13 31.59
CA ALA A 495 -30.52 12.25 30.66
C ALA A 495 -31.38 13.46 31.11
N ASP A 496 -32.05 13.36 32.27
CA ASP A 496 -32.88 14.43 32.83
C ASP A 496 -32.07 15.74 32.99
N PRO A 497 -32.40 16.79 32.23
CA PRO A 497 -31.68 18.05 32.28
C PRO A 497 -31.67 18.70 33.67
N ALA A 498 -32.72 18.51 34.48
CA ALA A 498 -32.81 19.05 35.84
C ALA A 498 -31.84 18.36 36.80
N ARG A 499 -31.52 17.08 36.57
CA ARG A 499 -30.52 16.32 37.36
C ARG A 499 -29.11 16.41 36.81
N LYS A 500 -28.96 16.78 35.54
CA LYS A 500 -27.67 17.13 34.93
C LYS A 500 -27.24 18.56 35.26
N ARG A 501 -28.19 19.41 35.68
CA ARG A 501 -27.97 20.78 36.13
C ARG A 501 -28.95 21.15 37.26
N PRO A 502 -28.77 20.61 38.48
CA PRO A 502 -29.63 20.93 39.61
C PRO A 502 -29.66 22.44 39.87
N GLY A 503 -30.87 22.99 39.98
CA GLY A 503 -31.12 24.44 40.08
C GLY A 503 -30.59 25.10 41.35
N ASN A 504 -29.97 24.33 42.26
CA ASN A 504 -29.36 24.84 43.49
C ASN A 504 -28.01 25.54 43.27
N ARG A 505 -27.34 25.34 42.11
CA ARG A 505 -26.15 26.11 41.69
C ARG A 505 -26.10 26.31 40.16
N PRO A 506 -26.94 27.18 39.58
CA PRO A 506 -27.04 27.33 38.13
C PRO A 506 -25.77 27.90 37.46
N GLN A 507 -24.85 28.50 38.23
CA GLN A 507 -23.59 29.09 37.74
C GLN A 507 -22.33 28.24 38.02
N ALA A 508 -22.48 27.02 38.54
CA ALA A 508 -21.33 26.13 38.76
C ALA A 508 -20.84 25.50 37.44
N ASP A 509 -19.57 25.07 37.40
CA ASP A 509 -19.00 24.35 36.25
C ASP A 509 -19.31 22.84 36.36
N TYR A 510 -20.32 22.41 35.60
CA TYR A 510 -20.74 21.00 35.50
C TYR A 510 -19.86 20.19 34.52
N GLY A 511 -18.81 20.79 33.97
CA GLY A 511 -17.83 20.14 33.10
C GLY A 511 -16.89 19.22 33.88
N ARG A 512 -16.09 18.44 33.12
CA ARG A 512 -15.14 17.46 33.67
C ARG A 512 -14.17 18.05 34.70
N LYS A 513 -13.63 19.25 34.43
CA LYS A 513 -12.71 19.95 35.34
C LYS A 513 -13.43 20.56 36.55
N GLY A 514 -14.57 21.23 36.34
CA GLY A 514 -15.37 21.81 37.42
C GLY A 514 -15.91 20.79 38.44
N LEU A 515 -16.40 19.64 37.97
CA LEU A 515 -16.84 18.57 38.87
C LEU A 515 -15.67 17.89 39.58
N GLY A 516 -14.53 17.72 38.91
CA GLY A 516 -13.31 17.19 39.50
C GLY A 516 -12.57 18.16 40.43
N GLY A 517 -13.01 19.42 40.55
CA GLY A 517 -12.35 20.44 41.37
C GLY A 517 -10.99 20.88 40.82
N MET A 518 -10.79 20.76 39.50
CA MET A 518 -9.52 20.93 38.82
C MET A 518 -9.42 22.30 38.14
N GLY A 519 -8.24 22.92 38.18
CA GLY A 519 -7.92 24.13 37.43
C GLY A 519 -7.92 23.90 35.92
N LYS A 520 -7.98 24.98 35.12
CA LYS A 520 -8.10 24.90 33.64
C LYS A 520 -6.99 24.07 32.97
N ASP A 521 -5.87 23.90 33.67
CA ASP A 521 -4.60 23.33 33.22
C ASP A 521 -4.27 22.04 34.01
N ASP A 522 -5.16 21.55 34.90
CA ASP A 522 -4.88 20.35 35.70
C ASP A 522 -5.32 19.04 35.00
N SER A 523 -4.70 17.91 35.37
CA SER A 523 -4.98 16.53 34.87
C SER A 523 -5.38 15.54 35.98
N GLU A 524 -6.17 14.51 35.67
CA GLU A 524 -6.74 13.60 36.70
C GLU A 524 -5.79 12.50 37.18
N LYS A 525 -5.74 12.25 38.50
CA LYS A 525 -5.09 11.08 39.12
C LYS A 525 -6.11 10.01 39.53
N TRP A 526 -5.87 8.75 39.15
CA TRP A 526 -6.69 7.57 39.46
C TRP A 526 -6.25 6.86 40.73
N PHE A 527 -7.15 6.13 41.41
CA PHE A 527 -6.87 5.51 42.71
C PHE A 527 -7.59 4.16 42.93
N GLY A 528 -7.07 3.36 43.88
CA GLY A 528 -7.61 2.07 44.29
C GLY A 528 -8.81 2.19 45.23
N ASP A 529 -9.65 1.16 45.30
CA ASP A 529 -10.73 1.09 46.30
C ASP A 529 -10.26 0.34 47.55
N GLY A 530 -10.23 1.03 48.69
CA GLY A 530 -9.74 0.47 49.95
C GLY A 530 -10.66 -0.58 50.61
N ARG A 531 -11.87 -0.84 50.06
CA ARG A 531 -12.80 -1.86 50.58
C ARG A 531 -12.44 -3.28 50.15
N ILE A 532 -11.53 -3.44 49.18
CA ILE A 532 -10.99 -4.72 48.70
C ILE A 532 -9.47 -4.70 48.79
N LEU A 533 -8.84 -5.87 48.78
CA LEU A 533 -7.38 -5.96 48.90
C LEU A 533 -6.69 -5.41 47.64
N ASP A 534 -5.52 -4.79 47.80
CA ASP A 534 -4.70 -4.32 46.67
C ASP A 534 -4.31 -5.46 45.71
N THR A 535 -4.19 -6.69 46.23
CA THR A 535 -3.92 -7.90 45.43
C THR A 535 -5.14 -8.40 44.64
N GLU A 536 -6.32 -7.85 44.88
CA GLU A 536 -7.59 -8.23 44.23
C GLU A 536 -8.06 -7.22 43.18
N GLN A 537 -7.30 -6.14 42.96
CA GLN A 537 -7.49 -5.13 41.92
C GLN A 537 -6.16 -4.81 41.23
N LEU A 538 -6.18 -4.31 39.99
CA LEU A 538 -4.97 -3.83 39.33
C LEU A 538 -4.65 -2.38 39.73
N PRO A 539 -3.41 -2.04 40.12
CA PRO A 539 -3.06 -0.68 40.52
C PRO A 539 -2.94 0.26 39.31
N ASP A 540 -3.09 1.58 39.52
CA ASP A 540 -2.91 2.61 38.49
C ASP A 540 -1.58 2.49 37.72
N LYS A 541 -0.52 2.07 38.43
CA LYS A 541 0.82 1.82 37.88
C LYS A 541 0.85 0.72 36.81
N PHE A 542 -0.02 -0.29 36.91
CA PHE A 542 -0.11 -1.36 35.91
C PHE A 542 -0.43 -0.80 34.52
N TYR A 543 -1.27 0.23 34.44
CA TYR A 543 -1.68 0.86 33.17
C TYR A 543 -0.74 1.99 32.71
N ASN A 544 0.22 2.41 33.54
CA ASN A 544 1.07 3.58 33.28
C ASN A 544 2.54 3.21 33.02
N LYS A 545 2.94 1.95 33.23
CA LYS A 545 4.33 1.47 33.12
C LYS A 545 4.44 0.10 32.44
N ASP A 546 3.39 -0.33 31.76
CA ASP A 546 3.32 -1.58 31.01
C ASP A 546 3.68 -1.39 29.53
N ARG A 547 4.56 -0.41 29.23
CA ARG A 547 4.86 0.00 27.86
C ARG A 547 3.69 0.71 27.18
N LYS A 548 2.77 1.30 27.98
CA LYS A 548 1.47 1.85 27.55
C LYS A 548 0.64 0.86 26.73
N ALA A 549 0.79 -0.43 27.01
CA ALA A 549 0.09 -1.47 26.29
C ALA A 549 -1.44 -1.32 26.44
N PHE A 550 -1.88 -0.87 27.62
CA PHE A 550 -3.29 -0.69 27.92
C PHE A 550 -3.62 0.67 28.54
N ASP A 551 -4.61 1.31 27.94
CA ASP A 551 -5.37 2.40 28.50
C ASP A 551 -6.35 1.96 29.60
N LYS A 552 -6.72 2.90 30.47
CA LYS A 552 -7.76 2.72 31.49
C LYS A 552 -9.15 2.88 30.89
N GLY A 553 -9.63 1.79 30.31
CA GLY A 553 -10.99 1.70 29.77
C GLY A 553 -12.05 1.78 30.85
N HIS A 554 -12.84 2.86 30.89
CA HIS A 554 -14.00 2.95 31.78
C HIS A 554 -15.05 1.91 31.37
N ILE A 555 -15.49 1.07 32.31
CA ILE A 555 -16.63 0.17 32.09
C ILE A 555 -17.94 0.98 32.21
N VAL A 556 -18.04 1.81 33.26
CA VAL A 556 -19.10 2.82 33.43
C VAL A 556 -18.52 4.21 33.15
N ARG A 557 -19.14 4.97 32.25
CA ARG A 557 -18.63 6.27 31.83
C ARG A 557 -19.10 7.39 32.76
N ARG A 558 -18.23 8.37 32.96
CA ARG A 558 -18.47 9.55 33.79
C ARG A 558 -19.72 10.32 33.39
N GLU A 559 -19.91 10.58 32.10
CA GLU A 559 -21.08 11.31 31.61
C GLU A 559 -22.41 10.60 31.87
N ASP A 560 -22.40 9.28 32.02
CA ASP A 560 -23.61 8.47 32.20
C ASP A 560 -24.13 8.60 33.65
N VAL A 561 -23.23 8.59 34.63
CA VAL A 561 -23.56 8.54 36.06
C VAL A 561 -23.36 9.86 36.82
N ALA A 562 -22.69 10.87 36.25
CA ALA A 562 -22.61 12.19 36.84
C ALA A 562 -23.94 12.95 36.68
N TRP A 563 -24.90 12.65 37.56
CA TRP A 563 -26.20 13.33 37.72
C TRP A 563 -26.58 13.30 39.20
N GLY A 564 -27.47 14.18 39.65
CA GLY A 564 -27.88 14.23 41.05
C GLY A 564 -28.81 15.40 41.34
N ASP A 565 -29.47 15.36 42.48
CA ASP A 565 -30.35 16.45 42.92
C ASP A 565 -29.52 17.63 43.46
N THR A 566 -28.22 17.41 43.69
CA THR A 566 -27.27 18.44 44.13
C THR A 566 -25.93 18.40 43.40
N TYR A 567 -25.25 19.55 43.30
CA TYR A 567 -23.89 19.63 42.74
C TYR A 567 -22.88 18.73 43.47
N ALA A 568 -22.98 18.61 44.80
CA ALA A 568 -22.06 17.78 45.59
C ALA A 568 -22.22 16.28 45.27
N GLU A 569 -23.46 15.81 45.12
CA GLU A 569 -23.75 14.44 44.68
C GLU A 569 -23.15 14.16 43.29
N MET A 570 -23.26 15.11 42.35
CA MET A 570 -22.64 15.00 41.04
C MET A 570 -21.11 14.97 41.08
N GLN A 571 -20.48 15.76 41.96
CA GLN A 571 -19.03 15.73 42.14
C GLN A 571 -18.55 14.38 42.66
N ASN A 572 -19.25 13.82 43.66
CA ASN A 572 -18.93 12.51 44.21
C ASN A 572 -19.17 11.39 43.20
N ALA A 573 -20.27 11.44 42.44
CA ALA A 573 -20.52 10.49 41.36
C ALA A 573 -19.46 10.57 40.25
N ASN A 574 -18.99 11.77 39.93
CA ASN A 574 -17.89 11.99 39.01
C ASN A 574 -16.56 11.44 39.55
N GLY A 575 -16.24 11.67 40.82
CA GLY A 575 -15.03 11.16 41.45
C GLY A 575 -15.02 9.64 41.55
N ASP A 576 -16.17 9.03 41.85
CA ASP A 576 -16.31 7.58 41.98
C ASP A 576 -15.95 6.83 40.67
N THR A 577 -16.08 7.44 39.49
CA THR A 577 -15.71 6.78 38.22
C THR A 577 -14.20 6.59 38.01
N PHE A 578 -13.36 7.30 38.78
CA PHE A 578 -11.89 7.25 38.69
C PHE A 578 -11.25 6.19 39.61
N HIS A 579 -12.06 5.29 40.18
CA HIS A 579 -11.53 4.09 40.81
C HIS A 579 -11.09 3.07 39.76
N VAL A 580 -9.91 2.47 39.94
CA VAL A 580 -9.37 1.45 39.02
C VAL A 580 -10.21 0.16 38.97
N THR A 581 -11.09 -0.05 39.95
CA THR A 581 -12.11 -1.12 39.96
C THR A 581 -13.12 -0.97 38.82
N ASN A 582 -13.37 0.25 38.35
CA ASN A 582 -14.21 0.55 37.19
C ASN A 582 -13.42 0.49 35.86
N CYS A 583 -12.19 -0.04 35.87
CA CYS A 583 -11.35 -0.15 34.69
C CYS A 583 -11.20 -1.59 34.20
N SER A 584 -11.00 -1.72 32.89
CA SER A 584 -10.40 -2.89 32.28
C SER A 584 -9.32 -2.48 31.28
N PRO A 585 -8.22 -3.26 31.12
CA PRO A 585 -7.17 -2.99 30.15
C PRO A 585 -7.75 -2.99 28.73
N GLN A 586 -7.69 -1.83 28.09
CA GLN A 586 -8.16 -1.62 26.72
C GLN A 586 -7.03 -0.97 25.93
N THR A 587 -6.75 -1.36 24.68
CA THR A 587 -5.70 -0.70 23.90
C THR A 587 -6.06 0.78 23.69
N ALA A 588 -5.07 1.66 23.54
CA ALA A 588 -5.30 3.11 23.44
C ALA A 588 -6.31 3.49 22.35
N ARG A 589 -6.26 2.77 21.22
CA ARG A 589 -7.18 2.95 20.09
C ARG A 589 -8.60 2.44 20.40
N PHE A 590 -8.76 1.50 21.35
CA PHE A 590 -10.06 0.99 21.84
C PHE A 590 -10.73 1.95 22.81
N ASN A 591 -9.92 2.61 23.65
CA ASN A 591 -10.42 3.52 24.67
C ASN A 591 -10.58 4.97 24.18
N ARG A 592 -9.81 5.42 23.17
CA ARG A 592 -9.80 6.81 22.66
C ARG A 592 -9.97 6.87 21.13
N PRO A 593 -11.20 6.88 20.60
CA PRO A 593 -11.44 7.03 19.17
C PRO A 593 -11.12 8.45 18.67
N ASP A 594 -10.70 8.59 17.41
CA ASP A 594 -10.51 9.87 16.71
C ASP A 594 -11.83 10.67 16.63
N GLU A 595 -11.78 12.00 16.53
CA GLU A 595 -12.94 12.93 16.59
C GLU A 595 -14.05 12.71 15.53
N GLU A 596 -13.87 11.77 14.60
CA GLU A 596 -14.88 11.35 13.60
C GLU A 596 -15.49 9.94 13.85
N ALA A 597 -15.13 9.24 14.93
CA ALA A 597 -15.58 7.87 15.21
C ALA A 597 -16.61 7.77 16.35
N ASP A 598 -17.81 7.26 16.06
CA ASP A 598 -18.88 7.02 17.04
C ASP A 598 -18.40 6.18 18.24
N ASN A 599 -18.54 6.70 19.46
CA ASN A 599 -18.15 6.06 20.73
C ASN A 599 -19.28 5.19 21.35
N TRP A 600 -19.02 4.48 22.46
CA TRP A 600 -20.06 3.79 23.27
C TRP A 600 -21.22 4.73 23.65
N GLY A 601 -20.96 6.04 23.76
CA GLY A 601 -21.94 7.08 24.07
C GLY A 601 -22.91 7.44 22.97
N ALA A 602 -22.47 7.41 21.71
CA ALA A 602 -23.33 7.60 20.57
C ALA A 602 -24.39 6.49 20.53
N LEU A 603 -24.01 5.25 20.86
CA LEU A 603 -24.92 4.10 20.92
C LEU A 603 -25.94 4.21 22.07
N GLU A 604 -25.50 4.57 23.29
CA GLU A 604 -26.41 4.76 24.42
C GLU A 604 -27.35 5.96 24.23
N ASN A 605 -26.85 7.07 23.65
CA ASN A 605 -27.67 8.23 23.28
C ASN A 605 -28.67 7.89 22.15
N LEU A 606 -28.29 7.02 21.23
CA LEU A 606 -29.18 6.53 20.18
C LEU A 606 -30.29 5.65 20.75
N VAL A 607 -29.98 4.79 21.73
CA VAL A 607 -30.99 3.98 22.44
C VAL A 607 -31.90 4.87 23.29
N LEU A 608 -31.38 5.88 24.01
CA LEU A 608 -32.17 6.90 24.72
C LEU A 608 -33.17 7.59 23.79
N LYS A 609 -32.69 8.05 22.63
CA LYS A 609 -33.51 8.75 21.62
C LYS A 609 -34.55 7.82 20.98
N SER A 610 -34.20 6.57 20.72
CA SER A 610 -35.08 5.58 20.09
C SER A 610 -36.15 5.06 21.05
N ALA A 611 -35.78 4.78 22.30
CA ALA A 611 -36.70 4.33 23.34
C ALA A 611 -37.52 5.47 23.97
N ARG A 612 -37.26 6.73 23.58
CA ARG A 612 -37.99 7.94 24.04
C ARG A 612 -38.11 8.03 25.57
N THR A 613 -37.03 7.67 26.26
CA THR A 613 -36.95 7.70 27.72
C THR A 613 -35.74 8.52 28.16
N GLU A 614 -35.82 9.12 29.34
CA GLU A 614 -34.73 9.89 29.94
C GLU A 614 -33.86 9.04 30.87
N ASN A 615 -34.22 7.79 31.14
CA ASN A 615 -33.51 6.92 32.08
C ASN A 615 -33.23 5.54 31.48
N LEU A 616 -32.00 5.03 31.67
CA LEU A 616 -31.58 3.68 31.28
C LEU A 616 -30.95 2.93 32.45
N ALA A 617 -31.02 1.60 32.36
CA ALA A 617 -30.15 0.70 33.09
C ALA A 617 -29.11 0.12 32.11
N VAL A 618 -27.83 0.27 32.42
CA VAL A 618 -26.74 -0.17 31.56
C VAL A 618 -25.87 -1.16 32.32
N PHE A 619 -25.62 -2.32 31.72
CA PHE A 619 -24.72 -3.34 32.23
C PHE A 619 -23.56 -3.52 31.26
N GLY A 620 -22.34 -3.75 31.74
CA GLY A 620 -21.22 -4.03 30.87
C GLY A 620 -20.01 -4.59 31.59
N GLY A 621 -19.12 -5.22 30.84
CA GLY A 621 -17.90 -5.81 31.37
C GLY A 621 -17.04 -6.47 30.29
N PRO A 622 -15.84 -6.93 30.64
CA PRO A 622 -15.03 -7.76 29.77
C PRO A 622 -15.63 -9.17 29.62
N VAL A 623 -15.33 -9.82 28.50
CA VAL A 623 -15.50 -11.27 28.31
C VAL A 623 -14.23 -11.93 28.80
N LEU A 624 -14.31 -12.63 29.95
CA LEU A 624 -13.16 -13.27 30.59
C LEU A 624 -12.98 -14.70 30.04
N ALA A 625 -12.47 -14.80 28.81
CA ALA A 625 -12.31 -16.08 28.13
C ALA A 625 -11.14 -16.91 28.70
N GLY A 626 -11.27 -18.24 28.62
CA GLY A 626 -10.24 -19.15 29.12
C GLY A 626 -8.93 -19.08 28.33
N ASP A 627 -9.01 -18.71 27.07
CA ASP A 627 -7.90 -18.56 26.12
C ASP A 627 -7.41 -17.10 26.00
N ASP A 628 -7.82 -16.22 26.91
CA ASP A 628 -7.29 -14.85 26.97
C ASP A 628 -5.76 -14.86 27.09
N PRO A 629 -5.04 -14.03 26.30
CA PRO A 629 -3.59 -13.99 26.31
C PRO A 629 -3.06 -13.49 27.66
N ILE A 630 -1.91 -14.05 28.06
CA ILE A 630 -1.25 -13.68 29.31
C ILE A 630 -0.33 -12.49 29.03
N PHE A 631 -0.57 -11.39 29.71
CA PHE A 631 0.27 -10.21 29.66
C PHE A 631 1.14 -10.09 30.91
N ARG A 632 2.42 -9.76 30.71
CA ARG A 632 3.38 -9.51 31.79
C ARG A 632 3.51 -8.01 32.01
N GLY A 633 2.83 -7.51 33.03
CA GLY A 633 2.88 -6.11 33.47
C GLY A 633 3.63 -5.94 34.78
N VAL A 634 3.52 -4.76 35.39
CA VAL A 634 4.18 -4.43 36.66
C VAL A 634 3.15 -3.93 37.65
N ASP A 635 3.10 -4.50 38.84
CA ASP A 635 2.28 -4.00 39.94
C ASP A 635 3.13 -3.28 41.00
N THR A 636 2.58 -3.12 42.20
CA THR A 636 3.26 -2.47 43.33
C THR A 636 4.39 -3.34 43.92
N GLU A 637 4.35 -4.66 43.74
CA GLU A 637 5.30 -5.61 44.30
C GLU A 637 6.32 -6.14 43.27
N GLY A 638 6.04 -6.05 41.97
CA GLY A 638 6.99 -6.43 40.93
C GLY A 638 6.33 -6.76 39.59
N GLU A 639 6.97 -7.62 38.79
CA GLU A 639 6.37 -8.15 37.57
C GLU A 639 5.20 -9.09 37.91
N ILE A 640 4.09 -8.92 37.19
CA ILE A 640 2.91 -9.79 37.30
C ILE A 640 2.45 -10.29 35.95
N ALA A 641 1.95 -11.52 35.90
CA ALA A 641 1.37 -12.12 34.71
C ALA A 641 -0.15 -12.26 34.88
N ILE A 642 -0.93 -11.57 34.06
CA ILE A 642 -2.40 -11.58 34.14
C ILE A 642 -3.04 -11.77 32.77
N LYS A 643 -4.13 -12.52 32.69
CA LYS A 643 -4.86 -12.72 31.43
C LYS A 643 -5.64 -11.46 31.06
N ILE A 644 -5.51 -10.98 29.82
CA ILE A 644 -6.16 -9.76 29.34
C ILE A 644 -7.33 -10.09 28.40
N PRO A 645 -8.53 -9.55 28.66
CA PRO A 645 -9.70 -9.83 27.84
C PRO A 645 -9.58 -9.23 26.44
N ARG A 646 -9.87 -10.02 25.41
CA ARG A 646 -9.93 -9.55 24.00
C ARG A 646 -11.28 -8.97 23.60
N LYS A 647 -12.34 -9.23 24.36
CA LYS A 647 -13.72 -8.82 24.02
C LYS A 647 -14.41 -8.16 25.20
N PHE A 648 -15.34 -7.27 24.90
CA PHE A 648 -16.18 -6.57 25.87
C PHE A 648 -17.64 -6.67 25.45
N TRP A 649 -18.53 -6.62 26.43
CA TRP A 649 -19.97 -6.66 26.20
C TRP A 649 -20.67 -5.52 26.91
N LYS A 650 -21.80 -5.11 26.35
CA LYS A 650 -22.68 -4.10 26.95
C LYS A 650 -24.15 -4.45 26.70
N LEU A 651 -24.98 -4.31 27.71
CA LEU A 651 -26.42 -4.52 27.65
C LEU A 651 -27.12 -3.24 28.11
N ILE A 652 -27.92 -2.66 27.24
CA ILE A 652 -28.69 -1.44 27.52
C ILE A 652 -30.16 -1.83 27.70
N VAL A 653 -30.77 -1.43 28.82
CA VAL A 653 -32.17 -1.70 29.14
C VAL A 653 -32.92 -0.38 29.31
N ALA A 654 -33.98 -0.22 28.53
CA ALA A 654 -34.92 0.89 28.58
C ALA A 654 -36.30 0.43 29.05
N SER A 655 -37.11 1.36 29.53
CA SER A 655 -38.53 1.14 29.86
C SER A 655 -39.38 2.18 29.14
N THR A 656 -40.31 1.70 28.32
CA THR A 656 -41.22 2.54 27.51
C THR A 656 -42.65 2.12 27.86
N GLU A 657 -43.45 3.06 28.37
CA GLU A 657 -44.84 2.80 28.80
C GLU A 657 -44.99 1.62 29.79
N GLY A 658 -43.99 1.39 30.64
CA GLY A 658 -43.98 0.31 31.64
C GLY A 658 -43.55 -1.06 31.11
N ARG A 659 -43.12 -1.16 29.85
CA ARG A 659 -42.55 -2.38 29.24
C ARG A 659 -41.04 -2.23 29.01
N LEU A 660 -40.29 -3.28 29.30
CA LEU A 660 -38.84 -3.30 29.11
C LEU A 660 -38.47 -3.55 27.65
N GLN A 661 -37.38 -2.94 27.21
CA GLN A 661 -36.69 -3.20 25.95
C GLN A 661 -35.19 -3.34 26.24
N SER A 662 -34.56 -4.41 25.73
CA SER A 662 -33.18 -4.76 26.07
C SER A 662 -32.34 -4.98 24.80
N TYR A 663 -31.13 -4.42 24.78
CA TYR A 663 -30.25 -4.38 23.60
C TYR A 663 -28.82 -4.83 23.97
N GLY A 664 -28.36 -5.97 23.45
CA GLY A 664 -27.04 -6.54 23.74
C GLY A 664 -26.01 -6.28 22.65
N PHE A 665 -24.78 -5.91 23.04
CA PHE A 665 -23.69 -5.56 22.14
C PHE A 665 -22.36 -6.20 22.56
N THR A 666 -21.51 -6.49 21.59
CA THR A 666 -20.11 -6.92 21.79
C THR A 666 -19.14 -6.12 20.95
N LEU A 667 -17.97 -5.86 21.50
CA LEU A 667 -16.86 -5.17 20.85
C LEU A 667 -15.57 -5.95 21.11
N GLU A 668 -14.73 -6.11 20.09
CA GLU A 668 -13.46 -6.86 20.20
C GLU A 668 -12.28 -5.91 20.02
N GLN A 669 -11.26 -6.07 20.86
CA GLN A 669 -9.99 -5.37 20.76
C GLN A 669 -8.91 -6.30 20.22
N ASP A 670 -8.09 -5.79 19.31
CA ASP A 670 -6.90 -6.50 18.85
C ASP A 670 -5.76 -6.33 19.86
N LEU A 671 -5.15 -7.44 20.27
CA LEU A 671 -4.03 -7.50 21.20
C LEU A 671 -2.71 -7.88 20.51
N SER A 672 -2.69 -8.04 19.18
CA SER A 672 -1.53 -8.38 18.34
C SER A 672 -0.34 -7.42 18.49
N GLY A 673 -0.60 -6.17 18.87
CA GLY A 673 0.41 -5.13 19.16
C GLY A 673 1.02 -5.18 20.56
N VAL A 674 0.64 -6.13 21.42
CA VAL A 674 1.14 -6.26 22.79
C VAL A 674 2.11 -7.45 22.89
N ASP A 675 3.38 -7.14 22.68
CA ASP A 675 4.60 -7.97 22.65
C ASP A 675 4.48 -9.48 23.03
N THR A 676 3.91 -10.28 22.11
CA THR A 676 4.35 -11.66 21.80
C THR A 676 4.21 -11.84 20.29
N GLU A 677 5.35 -11.80 19.59
CA GLU A 677 5.62 -12.08 18.16
C GLU A 677 4.46 -12.11 17.14
N LEU A 678 4.66 -11.32 16.06
CA LEU A 678 4.06 -11.37 14.71
C LEU A 678 2.72 -10.62 14.42
N VAL A 679 2.91 -9.50 13.69
CA VAL A 679 2.14 -8.92 12.55
C VAL A 679 0.80 -8.18 12.77
N VAL A 680 0.61 -7.21 11.83
CA VAL A 680 -0.58 -6.67 11.12
C VAL A 680 -1.33 -5.41 11.63
N PRO A 681 -1.98 -4.63 10.72
CA PRO A 681 -2.56 -3.30 10.95
C PRO A 681 -4.09 -3.31 11.27
N ASP A 682 -4.61 -2.27 11.94
CA ASP A 682 -6.01 -2.21 12.46
C ASP A 682 -7.10 -1.66 11.49
N LYS A 683 -8.35 -2.19 11.62
CA LYS A 683 -9.59 -1.36 11.83
C LYS A 683 -10.82 -2.13 12.40
N TRP A 684 -11.45 -1.48 13.39
CA TRP A 684 -12.64 -1.71 14.27
C TRP A 684 -13.96 -2.32 13.71
N VAL A 685 -14.70 -3.15 14.50
CA VAL A 685 -16.09 -3.63 14.20
C VAL A 685 -16.99 -3.73 15.46
N LYS A 686 -18.22 -3.18 15.41
CA LYS A 686 -19.26 -3.24 16.48
C LYS A 686 -20.35 -4.27 16.13
N TYR A 687 -20.76 -5.14 17.08
CA TYR A 687 -21.83 -6.13 16.86
C TYR A 687 -23.00 -6.01 17.87
N MET A 688 -24.24 -6.22 17.42
CA MET A 688 -25.40 -6.50 18.27
C MET A 688 -25.57 -8.02 18.36
N ARG A 689 -25.92 -8.53 19.55
CA ARG A 689 -26.01 -9.97 19.84
C ARG A 689 -27.29 -10.27 20.64
N PRO A 690 -27.87 -11.47 20.51
CA PRO A 690 -28.92 -11.93 21.41
C PRO A 690 -28.47 -11.87 22.87
N ILE A 691 -29.36 -11.52 23.79
CA ILE A 691 -29.05 -11.43 25.23
C ILE A 691 -28.60 -12.79 25.78
N ALA A 692 -29.18 -13.87 25.28
CA ALA A 692 -28.78 -15.24 25.65
C ALA A 692 -27.31 -15.53 25.30
N GLU A 693 -26.78 -14.94 24.23
CA GLU A 693 -25.37 -15.07 23.86
C GLU A 693 -24.48 -14.20 24.75
N ILE A 694 -24.93 -12.98 25.08
CA ILE A 694 -24.24 -12.13 26.07
C ILE A 694 -24.14 -12.84 27.43
N GLU A 695 -25.19 -13.53 27.90
CA GLU A 695 -25.14 -14.32 29.15
C GLU A 695 -24.07 -15.43 29.11
N GLN A 696 -23.93 -16.10 27.97
CA GLN A 696 -22.91 -17.13 27.78
C GLN A 696 -21.50 -16.54 27.78
N LEU A 697 -21.29 -15.45 27.04
CA LEU A 697 -20.00 -14.78 26.94
C LEU A 697 -19.58 -14.12 28.27
N ALA A 698 -20.53 -13.45 28.94
CA ALA A 698 -20.28 -12.70 30.17
C ALA A 698 -20.21 -13.58 31.44
N GLY A 699 -20.70 -14.82 31.38
CA GLY A 699 -20.75 -15.71 32.56
C GLY A 699 -21.73 -15.24 33.64
N VAL A 700 -22.79 -14.52 33.24
CA VAL A 700 -23.84 -14.00 34.13
C VAL A 700 -25.22 -14.40 33.61
N ASP A 701 -26.20 -14.45 34.51
CA ASP A 701 -27.61 -14.65 34.16
C ASP A 701 -28.39 -13.35 34.42
N PHE A 702 -29.03 -12.81 33.38
CA PHE A 702 -29.97 -11.69 33.54
C PHE A 702 -31.31 -12.21 34.07
N ALA A 703 -32.14 -11.31 34.60
CA ALA A 703 -33.50 -11.70 34.97
C ALA A 703 -34.31 -12.06 33.72
N ARG A 704 -35.23 -13.03 33.83
CA ARG A 704 -36.07 -13.49 32.72
C ARG A 704 -36.77 -12.34 31.98
N LYS A 705 -37.28 -11.35 32.72
CA LYS A 705 -37.93 -10.15 32.15
C LYS A 705 -37.03 -9.28 31.27
N ILE A 706 -35.70 -9.37 31.41
CA ILE A 706 -34.72 -8.68 30.56
C ILE A 706 -34.51 -9.50 29.27
N ARG A 707 -34.40 -10.83 29.39
CA ARG A 707 -34.30 -11.74 28.24
C ARG A 707 -35.54 -11.72 27.36
N ASP A 708 -36.72 -11.79 27.97
CA ASP A 708 -38.00 -11.78 27.27
C ASP A 708 -38.25 -10.42 26.56
N ALA A 709 -37.44 -9.40 26.87
CA ALA A 709 -37.47 -8.06 26.29
C ALA A 709 -36.37 -7.83 25.24
N ASP A 710 -35.70 -8.88 24.77
CA ASP A 710 -34.64 -8.79 23.75
C ASP A 710 -35.16 -8.22 22.43
N GLN A 711 -34.51 -7.15 21.96
CA GLN A 711 -34.86 -6.48 20.72
C GLN A 711 -34.07 -6.98 19.51
N PHE A 712 -33.12 -7.92 19.66
CA PHE A 712 -32.23 -8.37 18.58
C PHE A 712 -32.96 -8.77 17.28
N THR A 713 -34.10 -9.45 17.39
CA THR A 713 -34.90 -9.89 16.22
C THR A 713 -36.09 -8.98 15.92
N THR A 714 -36.23 -7.85 16.59
CA THR A 714 -37.37 -6.92 16.40
C THR A 714 -37.02 -5.83 15.40
N ALA A 715 -38.05 -5.19 14.82
CA ALA A 715 -37.86 -4.07 13.90
C ALA A 715 -37.14 -2.88 14.56
N GLU A 716 -37.32 -2.70 15.88
CA GLU A 716 -36.65 -1.66 16.66
C GLU A 716 -35.15 -1.97 16.86
N GLY A 717 -34.79 -3.22 17.16
CA GLY A 717 -33.38 -3.64 17.16
C GLY A 717 -32.74 -3.53 15.78
N ALA A 718 -33.46 -3.91 14.71
CA ALA A 718 -33.01 -3.72 13.34
C ALA A 718 -32.81 -2.24 12.97
N GLY A 719 -33.69 -1.35 13.46
CA GLY A 719 -33.57 0.10 13.28
C GLY A 719 -32.36 0.71 14.01
N ILE A 720 -32.06 0.24 15.22
CA ILE A 720 -30.85 0.66 15.96
C ILE A 720 -29.58 0.12 15.30
N MET A 721 -29.56 -1.15 14.83
CA MET A 721 -28.44 -1.71 14.06
C MET A 721 -28.17 -0.92 12.78
N ALA A 722 -29.22 -0.54 12.06
CA ALA A 722 -29.13 0.25 10.83
C ALA A 722 -28.66 1.70 11.07
N SER A 723 -29.09 2.32 12.18
CA SER A 723 -28.76 3.72 12.50
C SER A 723 -27.39 3.89 13.16
N ALA A 724 -26.85 2.84 13.80
CA ALA A 724 -25.56 2.87 14.50
C ALA A 724 -24.39 2.23 13.72
N GLY A 725 -24.64 1.64 12.55
CA GLY A 725 -23.61 0.93 11.78
C GLY A 725 -23.08 -0.33 12.48
N VAL A 726 -23.95 -1.08 13.17
CA VAL A 726 -23.61 -2.25 14.00
C VAL A 726 -24.10 -3.54 13.33
N ALA A 727 -23.25 -4.56 13.17
CA ALA A 727 -23.57 -5.82 12.47
C ALA A 727 -24.23 -6.88 13.38
N ALA A 728 -25.04 -7.79 12.84
CA ALA A 728 -25.60 -8.94 13.58
C ALA A 728 -24.60 -10.11 13.60
N GLY A 729 -24.26 -10.64 14.78
CA GLY A 729 -23.31 -11.75 14.92
C GLY A 729 -24.00 -13.10 15.20
N LEU A 730 -23.69 -14.14 14.44
CA LEU A 730 -24.01 -15.55 14.74
C LEU A 730 -22.77 -16.42 14.51
N ALA A 731 -22.52 -17.39 15.39
CA ALA A 731 -21.33 -18.26 15.36
C ALA A 731 -21.56 -19.55 14.55
N ALA A 732 -20.52 -19.96 13.84
CA ALA A 732 -20.42 -21.22 13.10
C ALA A 732 -20.12 -22.39 14.05
N GLY A 733 -20.92 -23.47 13.95
CA GLY A 733 -20.74 -24.64 14.80
C GLY A 733 -21.79 -25.72 14.62
N GLU A 734 -22.21 -25.96 13.38
CA GLU A 734 -22.86 -27.16 12.81
C GLU A 734 -23.16 -26.73 11.37
N GLY A 735 -22.79 -27.53 10.37
CA GLY A 735 -22.93 -27.13 8.97
C GLY A 735 -24.34 -26.60 8.73
N PRO A 736 -24.53 -25.38 8.18
CA PRO A 736 -25.86 -24.93 7.87
C PRO A 736 -26.41 -25.94 6.86
N ALA A 737 -27.56 -26.54 7.19
CA ALA A 737 -28.40 -27.08 6.14
C ALA A 737 -28.46 -26.01 5.05
N ALA A 738 -28.22 -26.42 3.79
CA ALA A 738 -28.24 -25.54 2.63
C ALA A 738 -29.34 -24.48 2.82
N PRO A 739 -29.03 -23.18 2.66
CA PRO A 739 -30.01 -22.13 2.90
C PRO A 739 -31.29 -22.47 2.15
N PRO A 740 -32.48 -22.37 2.79
CA PRO A 740 -33.72 -22.69 2.11
C PRO A 740 -33.82 -21.83 0.84
N PRO A 741 -34.40 -22.36 -0.25
CA PRO A 741 -34.45 -21.65 -1.52
C PRO A 741 -35.05 -20.25 -1.31
N PRO A 742 -34.53 -19.20 -1.97
CA PRO A 742 -35.21 -17.93 -1.98
C PRO A 742 -36.65 -18.17 -2.43
N ALA A 743 -37.60 -17.67 -1.63
CA ALA A 743 -39.01 -17.97 -1.77
C ALA A 743 -39.51 -17.71 -3.21
N GLY A 744 -39.67 -18.77 -3.99
CA GLY A 744 -40.78 -19.05 -4.91
C GLY A 744 -41.19 -18.07 -6.01
N ALA A 745 -40.54 -16.93 -6.23
CA ALA A 745 -41.10 -15.89 -7.11
C ALA A 745 -40.12 -15.21 -8.11
N ASP A 746 -38.95 -15.78 -8.44
CA ASP A 746 -37.98 -15.06 -9.30
C ASP A 746 -37.20 -15.88 -10.37
N ILE A 747 -37.02 -17.20 -10.19
CA ILE A 747 -36.42 -18.09 -11.21
C ILE A 747 -37.41 -18.40 -12.34
N ALA A 748 -38.70 -18.47 -12.01
CA ALA A 748 -39.76 -18.77 -12.98
C ALA A 748 -39.81 -17.73 -14.12
N ASP A 749 -39.52 -16.46 -13.83
CA ASP A 749 -39.53 -15.39 -14.82
C ASP A 749 -38.32 -15.46 -15.77
N ILE A 750 -37.11 -15.73 -15.24
CA ILE A 750 -35.91 -15.97 -16.05
C ILE A 750 -36.17 -17.14 -17.01
N VAL A 751 -36.67 -18.25 -16.46
CA VAL A 751 -36.99 -19.47 -17.18
C VAL A 751 -38.05 -19.23 -18.26
N ALA A 752 -39.12 -18.51 -17.95
CA ALA A 752 -40.17 -18.18 -18.91
C ALA A 752 -39.62 -17.36 -20.07
N PHE A 753 -38.79 -16.34 -19.78
CA PHE A 753 -38.11 -15.55 -20.78
C PHE A 753 -37.20 -16.40 -21.68
N TRP A 754 -36.36 -17.26 -21.09
CA TRP A 754 -35.50 -18.18 -21.86
C TRP A 754 -36.32 -19.15 -22.71
N GLY A 755 -37.49 -19.58 -22.23
CA GLY A 755 -38.39 -20.46 -22.97
C GLY A 755 -38.97 -19.79 -24.22
N ASP A 756 -39.24 -18.49 -24.15
CA ASP A 756 -39.68 -17.73 -25.32
C ASP A 756 -38.53 -17.45 -26.30
N VAL A 757 -37.31 -17.21 -25.79
CA VAL A 757 -36.10 -17.11 -26.61
C VAL A 757 -35.83 -18.42 -27.35
N GLN A 758 -35.83 -19.55 -26.65
CA GLN A 758 -35.56 -20.88 -27.22
C GLN A 758 -36.57 -21.27 -28.32
N LYS A 759 -37.84 -20.85 -28.22
CA LYS A 759 -38.84 -21.06 -29.28
C LYS A 759 -38.57 -20.25 -30.54
N SER A 760 -37.84 -19.13 -30.43
CA SER A 760 -37.66 -18.15 -31.51
C SER A 760 -36.28 -18.19 -32.17
N GLN A 761 -35.29 -18.79 -31.53
CA GLN A 761 -33.90 -18.85 -32.00
C GLN A 761 -33.46 -20.27 -32.32
N LYS A 762 -32.45 -20.39 -33.18
CA LYS A 762 -31.84 -21.68 -33.53
C LYS A 762 -30.59 -21.93 -32.69
N PRO A 763 -30.27 -23.20 -32.39
CA PRO A 763 -29.00 -23.56 -31.76
C PRO A 763 -27.79 -23.00 -32.52
N SER A 764 -26.77 -22.62 -31.77
CA SER A 764 -25.58 -21.93 -32.26
C SER A 764 -24.33 -22.29 -31.43
N ALA A 765 -23.16 -21.84 -31.88
CA ALA A 765 -21.94 -21.99 -31.09
C ALA A 765 -21.91 -21.10 -29.84
N ASP A 766 -22.82 -20.12 -29.73
CA ASP A 766 -22.89 -19.16 -28.63
C ASP A 766 -23.98 -19.52 -27.60
N ASP A 767 -24.54 -20.74 -27.72
CA ASP A 767 -25.55 -21.25 -26.79
C ASP A 767 -25.00 -21.29 -25.35
N ILE A 768 -25.88 -20.98 -24.40
CA ILE A 768 -25.54 -21.01 -22.97
C ILE A 768 -25.09 -22.41 -22.58
N ARG A 769 -23.95 -22.46 -21.89
CA ARG A 769 -23.32 -23.67 -21.37
C ARG A 769 -23.10 -23.52 -19.88
N LEU A 770 -23.36 -24.59 -19.14
CA LEU A 770 -23.13 -24.69 -17.70
C LEU A 770 -22.33 -25.97 -17.45
N VAL A 771 -21.25 -25.86 -16.70
CA VAL A 771 -20.41 -26.99 -16.29
C VAL A 771 -20.82 -27.45 -14.90
N VAL A 772 -21.29 -28.68 -14.79
CA VAL A 772 -21.64 -29.30 -13.51
C VAL A 772 -20.48 -30.15 -13.02
N THR A 773 -20.11 -29.95 -11.75
CA THR A 773 -19.14 -30.78 -11.04
C THR A 773 -19.89 -31.71 -10.09
N LEU A 774 -19.93 -33.00 -10.40
CA LEU A 774 -20.65 -33.98 -9.60
C LEU A 774 -19.86 -34.39 -8.35
N SER A 775 -20.53 -34.37 -7.20
CA SER A 775 -20.06 -34.92 -5.92
C SER A 775 -20.32 -36.43 -5.82
N THR A 776 -21.42 -36.89 -6.43
CA THR A 776 -21.82 -38.30 -6.56
C THR A 776 -22.16 -38.63 -8.02
N PRO A 777 -21.85 -39.84 -8.51
CA PRO A 777 -22.18 -40.22 -9.88
C PRO A 777 -23.67 -40.07 -10.20
N MET A 778 -23.98 -39.39 -11.30
CA MET A 778 -25.33 -39.23 -11.84
C MET A 778 -25.29 -39.49 -13.36
N THR A 779 -26.35 -40.09 -13.90
CA THR A 779 -26.45 -40.33 -15.34
C THR A 779 -26.89 -39.06 -16.07
N ASP A 780 -26.42 -38.88 -17.30
CA ASP A 780 -26.78 -37.73 -18.15
C ASP A 780 -28.31 -37.65 -18.36
N SER A 781 -28.98 -38.80 -18.44
CA SER A 781 -30.44 -38.89 -18.53
C SER A 781 -31.14 -38.36 -17.28
N THR A 782 -30.59 -38.61 -16.10
CA THR A 782 -31.14 -38.13 -14.83
C THR A 782 -30.96 -36.62 -14.73
N ILE A 783 -29.75 -36.13 -14.99
CA ILE A 783 -29.45 -34.69 -14.98
C ILE A 783 -30.35 -33.97 -15.98
N ARG A 784 -30.46 -34.48 -17.22
CA ARG A 784 -31.33 -33.91 -18.25
C ARG A 784 -32.80 -33.87 -17.80
N ALA A 785 -33.32 -34.96 -17.24
CA ALA A 785 -34.70 -35.01 -16.78
C ALA A 785 -34.98 -34.01 -15.65
N GLU A 786 -34.10 -33.91 -14.67
CA GLU A 786 -34.23 -32.96 -13.56
C GLU A 786 -34.13 -31.50 -14.03
N VAL A 787 -33.14 -31.19 -14.86
CA VAL A 787 -32.90 -29.83 -15.38
C VAL A 787 -34.02 -29.40 -16.33
N SER A 788 -34.42 -30.24 -17.29
CA SER A 788 -35.55 -29.94 -18.17
C SER A 788 -36.85 -29.76 -17.40
N ARG A 789 -37.08 -30.55 -16.35
CA ARG A 789 -38.28 -30.40 -15.51
C ARG A 789 -38.25 -29.10 -14.70
N ALA A 790 -37.10 -28.72 -14.15
CA ALA A 790 -36.97 -27.51 -13.34
C ALA A 790 -37.00 -26.22 -14.16
N LEU A 791 -36.35 -26.23 -15.32
CA LEU A 791 -36.27 -25.07 -16.21
C LEU A 791 -37.37 -25.06 -17.27
N ASN A 792 -38.13 -26.13 -17.49
CA ASN A 792 -39.11 -26.20 -18.59
C ASN A 792 -38.51 -25.78 -19.96
N LEU A 793 -37.25 -26.17 -20.20
CA LEU A 793 -36.47 -25.92 -21.42
C LEU A 793 -35.96 -27.23 -22.00
N ASP A 794 -35.77 -27.22 -23.32
CA ASP A 794 -34.97 -28.24 -23.99
C ASP A 794 -33.51 -28.05 -23.59
N VAL A 795 -32.89 -29.09 -23.03
CA VAL A 795 -31.48 -29.07 -22.63
C VAL A 795 -30.77 -30.31 -23.13
N GLU A 796 -29.51 -30.11 -23.50
CA GLU A 796 -28.58 -31.19 -23.81
C GLU A 796 -27.64 -31.38 -22.64
N VAL A 797 -27.43 -32.64 -22.26
CA VAL A 797 -26.47 -33.01 -21.21
C VAL A 797 -25.57 -34.10 -21.76
N GLY A 798 -24.27 -33.93 -21.56
CA GLY A 798 -23.24 -34.89 -21.91
C GLY A 798 -21.97 -34.75 -21.06
N PRO A 799 -21.00 -35.65 -21.23
CA PRO A 799 -19.69 -35.50 -20.61
C PRO A 799 -19.00 -34.24 -21.15
N LEU A 800 -18.30 -33.51 -20.27
CA LEU A 800 -17.48 -32.39 -20.73
C LEU A 800 -16.22 -32.90 -21.46
N PHE A 801 -15.64 -34.00 -21.00
CA PHE A 801 -14.41 -34.57 -21.55
C PHE A 801 -14.68 -35.91 -22.22
N ASP A 802 -14.16 -36.08 -23.43
CA ASP A 802 -14.24 -37.36 -24.13
C ASP A 802 -13.36 -38.41 -23.43
N ALA A 803 -13.97 -39.54 -23.06
CA ALA A 803 -13.30 -40.78 -22.67
C ALA A 803 -12.18 -40.65 -21.61
N ASP A 804 -12.33 -39.75 -20.64
CA ASP A 804 -11.43 -39.63 -19.48
C ASP A 804 -12.12 -40.04 -18.17
N PRO A 805 -11.86 -41.26 -17.66
CA PRO A 805 -12.44 -41.73 -16.40
C PRO A 805 -12.06 -40.87 -15.19
N GLN A 806 -10.94 -40.14 -15.25
CA GLN A 806 -10.47 -39.28 -14.15
C GLN A 806 -11.13 -37.90 -14.16
N LEU A 807 -11.81 -37.53 -15.24
CA LEU A 807 -12.56 -36.29 -15.40
C LEU A 807 -14.07 -36.54 -15.62
N ASP A 808 -14.53 -37.79 -15.48
CA ASP A 808 -15.94 -38.19 -15.66
C ASP A 808 -16.89 -37.59 -14.60
N ARG A 809 -16.40 -36.82 -13.64
CA ARG A 809 -17.27 -36.07 -12.73
C ARG A 809 -17.84 -34.77 -13.34
N PHE A 810 -17.30 -34.33 -14.47
CA PHE A 810 -17.73 -33.08 -15.12
C PHE A 810 -18.76 -33.35 -16.21
N ARG A 811 -19.87 -32.62 -16.17
CA ARG A 811 -20.93 -32.64 -17.18
C ARG A 811 -21.11 -31.27 -17.79
N LEU A 812 -21.41 -31.25 -19.08
CA LEU A 812 -21.77 -30.04 -19.80
C LEU A 812 -23.27 -30.06 -20.01
N ILE A 813 -23.95 -29.03 -19.50
CA ILE A 813 -25.33 -28.71 -19.83
C ILE A 813 -25.28 -27.61 -20.89
N THR A 814 -25.91 -27.85 -22.04
CA THR A 814 -26.14 -26.84 -23.07
C THR A 814 -27.63 -26.53 -23.14
N ILE A 815 -27.98 -25.26 -23.29
CA ILE A 815 -29.36 -24.80 -23.47
C ILE A 815 -29.48 -24.28 -24.91
N PRO A 816 -29.88 -25.13 -25.87
CA PRO A 816 -29.79 -24.78 -27.28
C PRO A 816 -30.71 -23.59 -27.62
N GLY A 817 -30.21 -22.67 -28.44
CA GLY A 817 -30.99 -21.52 -28.92
C GLY A 817 -31.24 -20.44 -27.86
N VAL A 818 -30.59 -20.49 -26.69
CA VAL A 818 -30.58 -19.36 -25.74
C VAL A 818 -29.18 -18.76 -25.74
N VAL A 819 -29.09 -17.50 -26.18
CA VAL A 819 -27.84 -16.72 -26.28
C VAL A 819 -28.02 -15.34 -25.63
N ALA A 820 -26.92 -14.71 -25.19
CA ALA A 820 -26.88 -13.30 -24.76
C ALA A 820 -27.89 -12.88 -23.65
N THR A 821 -27.93 -13.63 -22.54
CA THR A 821 -28.77 -13.33 -21.36
C THR A 821 -28.04 -12.43 -20.35
N ASP A 822 -28.70 -11.92 -19.31
CA ASP A 822 -27.98 -11.18 -18.24
C ASP A 822 -27.04 -12.13 -17.48
N ARG A 823 -25.82 -11.66 -17.15
CA ARG A 823 -24.82 -12.44 -16.41
C ARG A 823 -25.32 -12.84 -15.02
N SER A 824 -26.09 -11.97 -14.36
CA SER A 824 -26.68 -12.23 -13.05
C SER A 824 -27.72 -13.34 -13.08
N ASP A 825 -28.50 -13.43 -14.17
CA ASP A 825 -29.48 -14.51 -14.39
C ASP A 825 -28.79 -15.87 -14.54
N LEU A 826 -27.67 -15.93 -15.26
CA LEU A 826 -26.87 -17.15 -15.41
C LEU A 826 -26.40 -17.69 -14.05
N PHE A 827 -25.91 -16.81 -13.16
CA PHE A 827 -25.47 -17.21 -11.82
C PHE A 827 -26.64 -17.62 -10.91
N ASP A 828 -27.81 -16.98 -11.04
CA ASP A 828 -29.01 -17.37 -10.31
C ASP A 828 -29.51 -18.76 -10.77
N VAL A 829 -29.54 -19.02 -12.09
CA VAL A 829 -29.88 -20.34 -12.65
C VAL A 829 -28.86 -21.40 -12.23
N ALA A 830 -27.56 -21.09 -12.32
CA ALA A 830 -26.50 -22.02 -11.92
C ALA A 830 -26.62 -22.43 -10.44
N ARG A 831 -26.88 -21.47 -9.54
CA ARG A 831 -27.11 -21.75 -8.11
C ARG A 831 -28.37 -22.59 -7.88
N HIS A 832 -29.44 -22.33 -8.63
CA HIS A 832 -30.66 -23.14 -8.58
C HIS A 832 -30.41 -24.59 -9.00
N LEU A 833 -29.68 -24.80 -10.11
CA LEU A 833 -29.33 -26.14 -10.58
C LEU A 833 -28.37 -26.86 -9.63
N ASN A 834 -27.42 -26.15 -9.01
CA ASN A 834 -26.50 -26.75 -8.05
C ASN A 834 -27.25 -27.37 -6.86
N HIS A 835 -28.22 -26.64 -6.31
CA HIS A 835 -29.09 -27.14 -5.25
C HIS A 835 -29.97 -28.31 -5.72
N LEU A 836 -30.56 -28.21 -6.92
CA LEU A 836 -31.42 -29.26 -7.48
C LEU A 836 -30.67 -30.59 -7.65
N LEU A 837 -29.45 -30.53 -8.17
CA LEU A 837 -28.65 -31.71 -8.50
C LEU A 837 -27.85 -32.23 -7.31
N GLY A 838 -27.70 -31.46 -6.23
CA GLY A 838 -26.81 -31.81 -5.11
C GLY A 838 -25.34 -31.91 -5.53
N SER A 839 -24.97 -31.18 -6.60
CA SER A 839 -23.61 -31.16 -7.15
C SER A 839 -22.65 -30.35 -6.27
N GLU A 840 -21.35 -30.47 -6.53
CA GLU A 840 -20.30 -29.67 -5.88
C GLU A 840 -20.39 -28.19 -6.34
N THR A 841 -20.45 -27.99 -7.65
CA THR A 841 -20.67 -26.68 -8.29
C THR A 841 -21.41 -26.83 -9.61
N VAL A 842 -22.07 -25.76 -10.04
CA VAL A 842 -22.54 -25.52 -11.41
C VAL A 842 -21.99 -24.18 -11.86
N GLU A 843 -21.06 -24.16 -12.80
CA GLU A 843 -20.37 -22.95 -13.25
C GLU A 843 -20.90 -22.53 -14.63
N PRO A 844 -21.41 -21.30 -14.83
CA PRO A 844 -21.74 -20.82 -16.17
C PRO A 844 -20.47 -20.59 -17.00
N ASP A 845 -20.48 -21.12 -18.22
CA ASP A 845 -19.49 -20.79 -19.25
C ASP A 845 -19.88 -19.43 -19.84
N LEU A 846 -19.21 -18.38 -19.39
CA LEU A 846 -19.55 -17.01 -19.76
C LEU A 846 -18.94 -16.71 -21.15
N SER A 847 -19.69 -16.17 -22.10
CA SER A 847 -19.15 -15.87 -23.44
C SER A 847 -18.35 -14.55 -23.50
N THR A 848 -17.58 -14.35 -24.57
CA THR A 848 -16.72 -13.17 -24.81
C THR A 848 -17.51 -11.84 -24.81
N ASN A 849 -18.79 -11.87 -25.19
CA ASN A 849 -19.64 -10.68 -25.31
C ASN A 849 -20.05 -10.08 -23.94
N TYR A 850 -19.79 -10.77 -22.83
CA TYR A 850 -20.12 -10.28 -21.49
C TYR A 850 -19.18 -9.19 -20.97
N PHE A 851 -17.95 -9.13 -21.49
CA PHE A 851 -16.98 -8.08 -21.13
C PHE A 851 -16.77 -7.07 -22.26
N ALA A 852 -17.36 -7.30 -23.44
CA ALA A 852 -17.25 -6.41 -24.59
C ALA A 852 -18.60 -5.76 -24.92
N VAL A 853 -18.68 -4.44 -24.81
CA VAL A 853 -19.75 -3.63 -25.42
C VAL A 853 -19.15 -2.34 -25.99
N GLY A 854 -19.36 -2.11 -27.29
CA GLY A 854 -19.47 -0.73 -27.79
C GLY A 854 -18.34 -0.16 -28.64
N ALA A 855 -17.44 -0.93 -29.24
CA ALA A 855 -16.77 -0.48 -30.47
C ALA A 855 -16.19 -1.66 -31.26
N ALA A 856 -16.35 -1.63 -32.58
CA ALA A 856 -15.48 -2.39 -33.46
C ALA A 856 -14.04 -1.83 -33.33
N PRO A 857 -13.00 -2.67 -33.43
CA PRO A 857 -11.62 -2.22 -33.44
C PRO A 857 -11.37 -1.10 -34.46
N PRO A 858 -10.49 -0.13 -34.20
CA PRO A 858 -10.02 0.75 -35.26
C PRO A 858 -9.36 -0.09 -36.38
N ALA A 859 -9.61 0.31 -37.62
CA ALA A 859 -9.19 -0.43 -38.82
C ALA A 859 -7.68 -0.39 -39.09
N ASP A 860 -6.90 0.26 -38.22
CA ASP A 860 -5.47 0.60 -38.40
C ASP A 860 -4.49 -0.43 -37.81
N GLY A 861 -4.98 -1.46 -37.13
CA GLY A 861 -4.24 -2.69 -36.96
C GLY A 861 -3.13 -2.70 -35.90
N THR A 862 -3.15 -1.79 -34.92
CA THR A 862 -2.09 -1.67 -33.90
C THR A 862 -2.36 -2.37 -32.57
N ALA A 863 -3.59 -2.82 -32.26
CA ALA A 863 -3.89 -3.44 -30.97
C ALA A 863 -4.53 -4.84 -31.07
N GLU A 864 -3.79 -5.87 -30.62
CA GLU A 864 -4.31 -7.25 -30.49
C GLU A 864 -5.16 -7.48 -29.24
N SER A 865 -5.51 -6.42 -28.52
CA SER A 865 -6.71 -6.37 -27.68
C SER A 865 -7.38 -5.02 -27.85
N ALA A 866 -8.08 -4.85 -28.98
CA ALA A 866 -8.99 -3.75 -29.16
C ALA A 866 -10.19 -3.88 -28.21
N ASN A 867 -10.03 -3.38 -26.98
CA ASN A 867 -11.05 -2.78 -26.12
C ASN A 867 -10.54 -2.33 -24.74
N PHE A 868 -9.22 -2.20 -24.52
CA PHE A 868 -8.67 -1.71 -23.26
C PHE A 868 -7.49 -0.75 -23.47
N ALA A 869 -7.70 0.50 -23.03
CA ALA A 869 -6.74 1.55 -22.71
C ALA A 869 -5.77 1.94 -23.84
N PHE A 870 -6.11 2.98 -24.61
CA PHE A 870 -5.21 3.62 -25.60
C PHE A 870 -3.83 4.06 -25.07
N TRP A 871 -3.60 4.06 -23.75
CA TRP A 871 -2.34 4.48 -23.11
C TRP A 871 -1.41 3.34 -22.68
N CYS A 872 -1.81 2.07 -22.81
CA CYS A 872 -0.95 0.93 -22.48
C CYS A 872 -0.21 0.33 -23.69
N TRP A 873 -0.56 0.77 -24.90
CA TRP A 873 0.04 0.40 -26.18
C TRP A 873 1.05 1.45 -26.63
N VAL A 874 2.04 1.05 -27.42
CA VAL A 874 2.97 1.98 -28.09
C VAL A 874 2.57 2.14 -29.56
N ASP A 875 3.02 3.22 -30.21
CA ASP A 875 2.70 3.43 -31.64
C ASP A 875 3.74 2.69 -32.49
N GLU A 876 3.30 1.69 -33.26
CA GLU A 876 4.18 0.88 -34.11
C GLU A 876 5.01 1.72 -35.09
N LYS A 877 4.55 2.91 -35.52
CA LYS A 877 5.29 3.77 -36.45
C LYS A 877 6.35 4.63 -35.77
N ASP A 878 6.09 5.06 -34.54
CA ASP A 878 6.97 5.99 -33.82
C ASP A 878 7.95 5.25 -32.89
N ASP A 879 7.60 4.04 -32.44
CA ASP A 879 8.35 3.25 -31.43
C ASP A 879 8.91 1.91 -31.96
N ALA A 880 8.90 1.68 -33.28
CA ALA A 880 9.42 0.45 -33.90
C ALA A 880 10.85 0.10 -33.42
N PRO A 881 11.11 -1.16 -33.00
CA PRO A 881 12.44 -1.61 -32.65
C PRO A 881 13.42 -1.43 -33.81
N LEU A 882 14.65 -0.99 -33.50
CA LEU A 882 15.72 -0.90 -34.51
C LEU A 882 16.11 -2.28 -35.07
N ASP A 883 16.00 -3.32 -34.24
CA ASP A 883 16.19 -4.71 -34.61
C ASP A 883 14.84 -5.44 -34.61
N PRO A 884 14.26 -5.76 -35.78
CA PRO A 884 13.00 -6.51 -35.84
C PRO A 884 13.07 -7.88 -35.16
N ASP A 885 14.27 -8.48 -35.07
CA ASP A 885 14.52 -9.78 -34.45
C ASP A 885 14.93 -9.67 -32.97
N TRP A 886 14.76 -8.50 -32.34
CA TRP A 886 15.23 -8.23 -30.97
C TRP A 886 14.79 -9.30 -29.98
N ALA A 887 13.57 -9.82 -30.10
CA ALA A 887 13.00 -10.80 -29.19
C ALA A 887 13.84 -12.09 -29.12
N ILE A 888 14.26 -12.60 -30.28
CA ILE A 888 15.10 -13.80 -30.41
C ILE A 888 16.55 -13.50 -30.07
N ASN A 889 17.03 -12.30 -30.44
CA ASN A 889 18.42 -11.91 -30.23
C ASN A 889 18.71 -11.62 -28.75
N LYS A 890 17.89 -10.82 -28.07
CA LYS A 890 18.10 -10.42 -26.67
C LYS A 890 17.81 -11.52 -25.64
N THR A 891 17.01 -12.52 -26.01
CA THR A 891 16.77 -13.71 -25.17
C THR A 891 17.69 -14.90 -25.51
N ASN A 892 18.69 -14.68 -26.36
CA ASN A 892 19.75 -15.63 -26.74
C ASN A 892 19.24 -16.95 -27.37
N VAL A 893 18.15 -16.89 -28.15
CA VAL A 893 17.57 -18.08 -28.78
C VAL A 893 18.46 -18.65 -29.88
N ARG A 894 19.06 -17.80 -30.72
CA ARG A 894 19.99 -18.25 -31.78
C ARG A 894 21.24 -18.94 -31.19
N GLN A 895 21.74 -18.41 -30.07
CA GLN A 895 22.86 -18.98 -29.31
C GLN A 895 22.48 -20.35 -28.71
N ALA A 896 21.24 -20.51 -28.22
CA ALA A 896 20.72 -21.78 -27.74
C ALA A 896 20.68 -22.86 -28.84
N TRP A 897 20.30 -22.49 -30.08
CA TRP A 897 20.33 -23.39 -31.23
C TRP A 897 21.76 -23.79 -31.60
N ALA A 898 22.66 -22.80 -31.68
CA ALA A 898 24.08 -23.03 -31.97
C ALA A 898 24.72 -23.94 -30.91
N PHE A 899 24.40 -23.73 -29.63
CA PHE A 899 24.86 -24.57 -28.53
C PHE A 899 24.39 -26.02 -28.68
N SER A 900 23.11 -26.24 -28.97
CA SER A 900 22.59 -27.60 -29.19
C SER A 900 23.29 -28.32 -30.34
N GLN A 901 23.46 -27.61 -31.47
CA GLN A 901 24.14 -28.14 -32.64
C GLN A 901 25.61 -28.48 -32.36
N ALA A 902 26.33 -27.62 -31.64
CA ALA A 902 27.72 -27.87 -31.24
C ALA A 902 27.85 -29.08 -30.29
N GLN A 903 26.83 -29.38 -29.50
CA GLN A 903 26.77 -30.57 -28.63
C GLN A 903 26.27 -31.83 -29.35
N GLY A 904 26.01 -31.78 -30.66
CA GLY A 904 25.42 -32.90 -31.40
C GLY A 904 23.99 -33.24 -30.96
N ARG A 905 23.29 -32.30 -30.33
CA ARG A 905 21.91 -32.44 -29.83
C ARG A 905 20.91 -31.79 -30.79
N PRO A 906 19.63 -32.21 -30.78
CA PRO A 906 18.61 -31.60 -31.63
C PRO A 906 18.46 -30.08 -31.35
N ARG A 907 18.48 -29.25 -32.40
CA ARG A 907 18.29 -27.78 -32.32
C ARG A 907 16.84 -27.39 -32.63
N GLY A 908 16.49 -26.12 -32.34
CA GLY A 908 15.25 -25.50 -32.79
C GLY A 908 13.96 -26.20 -32.36
N GLY A 909 13.97 -26.99 -31.28
CA GLY A 909 12.79 -27.74 -30.81
C GLY A 909 12.45 -28.99 -31.62
N LYS A 910 13.38 -29.51 -32.44
CA LYS A 910 13.16 -30.69 -33.29
C LYS A 910 12.58 -31.88 -32.50
N GLY A 911 11.45 -32.40 -32.99
CA GLY A 911 10.76 -33.56 -32.42
C GLY A 911 9.82 -33.24 -31.25
N ILE A 912 9.67 -31.96 -30.89
CA ILE A 912 8.74 -31.53 -29.85
C ILE A 912 7.40 -31.12 -30.45
N LEU A 913 6.30 -31.55 -29.81
CA LEU A 913 4.93 -31.24 -30.18
C LEU A 913 4.42 -30.10 -29.29
N VAL A 914 4.15 -28.95 -29.90
CA VAL A 914 3.64 -27.74 -29.23
C VAL A 914 2.19 -27.55 -29.63
N PHE A 915 1.28 -27.79 -28.68
CA PHE A 915 -0.15 -27.60 -28.87
C PHE A 915 -0.56 -26.18 -28.51
N GLN A 916 -1.41 -25.60 -29.34
CA GLN A 916 -1.80 -24.19 -29.24
C GLN A 916 -3.33 -24.05 -29.28
N PRO A 917 -4.00 -24.14 -28.12
CA PRO A 917 -5.38 -23.67 -27.97
C PRO A 917 -5.46 -22.16 -28.20
N ASP A 918 -6.09 -21.73 -29.30
CA ASP A 918 -6.17 -20.32 -29.72
C ASP A 918 -7.35 -20.12 -30.70
N THR A 919 -7.36 -19.03 -31.49
CA THR A 919 -8.35 -18.73 -32.53
C THR A 919 -8.26 -19.65 -33.74
N GLY A 920 -7.34 -20.62 -33.75
CA GLY A 920 -6.99 -21.35 -34.94
C GLY A 920 -6.03 -20.55 -35.81
N VAL A 921 -5.71 -21.10 -36.98
CA VAL A 921 -4.64 -20.58 -37.83
C VAL A 921 -5.12 -20.29 -39.24
N VAL A 922 -4.36 -19.50 -39.99
CA VAL A 922 -4.50 -19.30 -41.43
C VAL A 922 -3.43 -20.13 -42.12
N PRO A 923 -3.75 -21.36 -42.57
CA PRO A 923 -2.78 -22.33 -43.08
C PRO A 923 -1.90 -21.86 -44.24
N THR A 924 -2.38 -20.87 -44.99
CA THR A 924 -1.79 -20.35 -46.23
C THR A 924 -0.81 -19.22 -46.00
N HIS A 925 -0.69 -18.70 -44.78
CA HIS A 925 0.30 -17.67 -44.47
C HIS A 925 1.71 -18.28 -44.51
N THR A 926 2.65 -17.59 -45.16
CA THR A 926 4.02 -18.09 -45.45
C THR A 926 4.88 -18.24 -44.20
N GLU A 927 4.64 -17.43 -43.17
CA GLU A 927 5.27 -17.57 -41.85
C GLU A 927 4.63 -18.66 -40.96
N MET A 928 3.61 -19.38 -41.45
CA MET A 928 3.20 -20.59 -40.73
C MET A 928 4.30 -21.64 -40.83
N PRO A 929 4.58 -22.38 -39.74
CA PRO A 929 5.64 -23.39 -39.74
C PRO A 929 5.46 -24.39 -40.89
N THR A 930 6.57 -24.88 -41.44
CA THR A 930 6.52 -26.00 -42.41
C THR A 930 5.95 -27.27 -41.78
N LYS A 931 6.07 -27.41 -40.45
CA LYS A 931 5.56 -28.53 -39.65
C LYS A 931 4.35 -28.11 -38.79
N VAL A 932 3.23 -27.87 -39.44
CA VAL A 932 1.93 -27.71 -38.75
C VAL A 932 1.10 -28.97 -38.96
N ASP A 933 0.71 -29.64 -37.88
CA ASP A 933 -0.22 -30.78 -37.92
C ASP A 933 -1.66 -30.25 -37.92
N LYS A 934 -2.26 -30.12 -39.11
CA LYS A 934 -3.61 -29.55 -39.33
C LYS A 934 -4.71 -30.61 -39.39
N ASP A 935 -4.34 -31.89 -39.26
CA ASP A 935 -5.24 -33.00 -39.56
C ASP A 935 -5.30 -34.03 -38.41
N LYS A 936 -4.16 -34.61 -38.01
CA LYS A 936 -4.18 -35.82 -37.17
C LYS A 936 -4.42 -35.54 -35.71
N ARG A 937 -3.83 -34.46 -35.20
CA ARG A 937 -3.85 -34.10 -33.77
C ARG A 937 -4.55 -32.80 -33.47
N SER A 938 -4.79 -31.96 -34.48
CA SER A 938 -5.53 -30.71 -34.32
C SER A 938 -7.01 -30.95 -34.00
N ALA A 939 -7.67 -29.94 -33.44
CA ALA A 939 -9.11 -29.98 -33.18
C ALA A 939 -9.74 -28.59 -33.30
N ASN A 940 -11.06 -28.57 -33.51
CA ASN A 940 -11.88 -27.37 -33.49
C ASN A 940 -13.04 -27.60 -32.52
N PHE A 941 -13.03 -26.90 -31.38
CA PHE A 941 -14.05 -26.99 -30.33
C PHE A 941 -15.17 -25.94 -30.49
N ILE A 942 -15.03 -25.04 -31.46
CA ILE A 942 -16.07 -24.05 -31.82
C ILE A 942 -16.99 -24.65 -32.89
N GLU A 943 -16.39 -25.31 -33.87
CA GLU A 943 -17.09 -26.04 -34.94
C GLU A 943 -16.56 -27.48 -34.99
N PRO A 944 -17.06 -28.37 -34.12
CA PRO A 944 -16.63 -29.77 -34.07
C PRO A 944 -16.64 -30.45 -35.45
N GLY A 945 -15.57 -31.17 -35.74
CA GLY A 945 -15.36 -31.88 -37.02
C GLY A 945 -14.82 -31.02 -38.16
N LYS A 946 -14.67 -29.71 -37.99
CA LYS A 946 -13.98 -28.85 -38.96
C LYS A 946 -12.47 -28.71 -38.63
N PRO A 947 -11.63 -28.38 -39.63
CA PRO A 947 -10.25 -28.01 -39.39
C PRO A 947 -10.11 -26.82 -38.41
N PRO A 948 -8.97 -26.64 -37.73
CA PRO A 948 -8.70 -25.56 -36.78
C PRO A 948 -8.37 -24.23 -37.50
N VAL A 949 -9.14 -23.89 -38.54
CA VAL A 949 -8.89 -22.72 -39.38
C VAL A 949 -9.59 -21.50 -38.77
N ASP A 950 -8.85 -20.39 -38.66
CA ASP A 950 -9.46 -19.10 -38.37
C ASP A 950 -10.21 -18.61 -39.61
N PRO A 951 -11.54 -18.38 -39.55
CA PRO A 951 -12.32 -17.96 -40.70
C PRO A 951 -12.00 -16.53 -41.16
N MET A 952 -11.19 -15.76 -40.40
CA MET A 952 -10.87 -14.36 -40.67
C MET A 952 -12.12 -13.48 -40.84
N LYS A 953 -13.19 -13.83 -40.11
CA LYS A 953 -14.50 -13.17 -40.15
C LYS A 953 -15.03 -13.00 -38.73
N GLY A 954 -15.66 -11.85 -38.49
CA GLY A 954 -16.28 -11.51 -37.20
C GLY A 954 -15.55 -10.39 -36.46
N SER A 955 -16.13 -9.97 -35.34
CA SER A 955 -15.54 -9.02 -34.40
C SER A 955 -14.81 -9.80 -33.30
N GLY A 956 -13.47 -9.82 -33.32
CA GLY A 956 -12.64 -10.56 -32.38
C GLY A 956 -11.15 -10.47 -32.74
N ASN A 957 -10.32 -11.28 -32.08
CA ASN A 957 -8.87 -11.34 -32.32
C ASN A 957 -8.54 -12.22 -33.52
N ILE A 958 -9.14 -11.91 -34.68
CA ILE A 958 -8.96 -12.70 -35.91
C ILE A 958 -7.47 -12.80 -36.28
N GLY A 959 -7.03 -14.00 -36.65
CA GLY A 959 -5.65 -14.26 -37.03
C GLY A 959 -4.67 -14.38 -35.86
N HIS A 960 -5.11 -14.20 -34.61
CA HIS A 960 -4.21 -14.22 -33.45
C HIS A 960 -3.47 -15.56 -33.28
N GLY A 961 -4.12 -16.71 -33.48
CA GLY A 961 -3.43 -18.00 -33.44
C GLY A 961 -2.36 -18.16 -34.53
N THR A 962 -2.49 -17.43 -35.66
CA THR A 962 -1.43 -17.35 -36.68
C THR A 962 -0.27 -16.48 -36.20
N SER A 963 -0.56 -15.30 -35.63
CA SER A 963 0.43 -14.39 -35.04
C SER A 963 1.28 -15.10 -33.97
N THR A 964 0.65 -15.74 -32.98
CA THR A 964 1.37 -16.39 -31.87
C THR A 964 2.03 -17.69 -32.31
N GLY A 965 1.41 -18.42 -33.24
CA GLY A 965 1.99 -19.63 -33.84
C GLY A 965 3.29 -19.35 -34.60
N SER A 966 3.41 -18.21 -35.27
CA SER A 966 4.64 -17.81 -35.96
C SER A 966 5.77 -17.46 -34.98
N VAL A 967 5.47 -16.85 -33.83
CA VAL A 967 6.46 -16.58 -32.77
C VAL A 967 6.99 -17.88 -32.14
N VAL A 968 6.17 -18.94 -32.08
CA VAL A 968 6.65 -20.27 -31.67
C VAL A 968 7.58 -20.87 -32.73
N ALA A 969 7.15 -20.95 -33.99
CA ALA A 969 7.75 -21.89 -34.94
C ALA A 969 7.87 -21.41 -36.40
N SER A 970 7.82 -20.10 -36.68
CA SER A 970 8.07 -19.61 -38.04
C SER A 970 9.43 -20.12 -38.56
N PRO A 971 9.55 -20.56 -39.84
CA PRO A 971 10.79 -21.11 -40.37
C PRO A 971 11.95 -20.12 -40.34
N GLU A 972 13.17 -20.59 -40.11
CA GLU A 972 14.39 -19.74 -40.09
C GLU A 972 14.67 -19.03 -41.44
N ALA A 973 14.13 -19.55 -42.55
CA ALA A 973 14.23 -18.95 -43.88
C ALA A 973 13.05 -18.01 -44.24
N GLY A 974 12.12 -17.77 -43.30
CA GLY A 974 11.00 -16.85 -43.47
C GLY A 974 11.42 -15.38 -43.33
N ALA A 975 10.43 -14.49 -43.43
CA ALA A 975 10.62 -13.07 -43.14
C ALA A 975 10.86 -12.80 -41.64
N MET A 976 10.49 -13.74 -40.78
CA MET A 976 10.83 -13.78 -39.36
C MET A 976 11.29 -15.20 -38.98
N SER A 977 11.82 -15.37 -37.77
CA SER A 977 12.07 -16.70 -37.19
C SER A 977 11.19 -16.89 -35.96
N GLY A 978 10.67 -18.11 -35.77
CA GLY A 978 10.10 -18.52 -34.48
C GLY A 978 11.20 -18.89 -33.49
N SER A 979 10.86 -18.98 -32.21
CA SER A 979 11.79 -19.40 -31.15
C SER A 979 12.18 -20.89 -31.21
N ALA A 980 11.37 -21.73 -31.87
CA ALA A 980 11.60 -23.14 -32.15
C ALA A 980 11.16 -23.54 -33.58
N PRO A 981 11.92 -23.16 -34.62
CA PRO A 981 11.54 -23.35 -36.02
C PRO A 981 11.48 -24.81 -36.47
N GLU A 982 12.05 -25.76 -35.71
CA GLU A 982 12.01 -27.19 -36.01
C GLU A 982 10.96 -27.98 -35.20
N ALA A 983 10.27 -27.33 -34.25
CA ALA A 983 9.15 -27.91 -33.52
C ALA A 983 7.95 -28.16 -34.45
N THR A 984 7.05 -29.05 -34.02
CA THR A 984 5.76 -29.24 -34.70
C THR A 984 4.69 -28.47 -33.95
N LEU A 985 4.05 -27.52 -34.63
CA LEU A 985 2.94 -26.75 -34.07
C LEU A 985 1.62 -27.48 -34.36
N ILE A 986 0.78 -27.65 -33.34
CA ILE A 986 -0.53 -28.30 -33.44
C ILE A 986 -1.60 -27.29 -33.00
N PRO A 987 -2.28 -26.65 -33.95
CA PRO A 987 -3.33 -25.69 -33.64
C PRO A 987 -4.58 -26.40 -33.13
N ILE A 988 -5.16 -25.86 -32.05
CA ILE A 988 -6.49 -26.20 -31.58
C ILE A 988 -7.32 -24.92 -31.58
N ARG A 989 -8.38 -24.87 -32.40
CA ARG A 989 -9.31 -23.75 -32.37
C ARG A 989 -10.26 -23.94 -31.20
N ALA A 990 -10.09 -23.16 -30.14
CA ALA A 990 -10.87 -23.26 -28.90
C ALA A 990 -11.63 -21.98 -28.57
N ILE A 991 -11.18 -20.82 -29.07
CA ILE A 991 -11.70 -19.49 -28.74
C ILE A 991 -11.89 -18.64 -30.01
N THR A 992 -12.76 -17.64 -29.97
CA THR A 992 -12.86 -16.62 -31.04
C THR A 992 -12.17 -15.30 -30.66
N SER A 993 -11.86 -15.13 -29.37
CA SER A 993 -11.17 -13.98 -28.79
C SER A 993 -10.27 -14.42 -27.64
N VAL A 994 -9.15 -13.70 -27.46
CA VAL A 994 -8.13 -13.97 -26.43
C VAL A 994 -8.56 -13.54 -25.03
N VAL A 995 -9.62 -12.74 -24.94
CA VAL A 995 -10.33 -12.50 -23.67
C VAL A 995 -11.16 -13.76 -23.43
N VAL A 996 -10.57 -14.70 -22.71
CA VAL A 996 -11.12 -16.04 -22.59
C VAL A 996 -12.11 -16.13 -21.47
N ILE A 997 -13.32 -16.44 -21.88
CA ILE A 997 -14.42 -16.67 -20.96
C ILE A 997 -15.10 -18.03 -21.26
N ASP A 998 -14.83 -18.65 -22.42
CA ASP A 998 -15.20 -20.02 -22.77
C ASP A 998 -14.30 -21.07 -22.05
N GLN A 999 -14.36 -21.15 -20.72
CA GLN A 999 -13.52 -22.04 -19.91
C GLN A 999 -13.72 -23.51 -20.30
N SER A 1000 -14.95 -23.91 -20.65
CA SER A 1000 -15.26 -25.31 -20.98
C SER A 1000 -14.53 -25.81 -22.24
N ARG A 1001 -14.49 -25.00 -23.30
CA ARG A 1001 -13.79 -25.33 -24.56
C ARG A 1001 -12.28 -25.36 -24.38
N VAL A 1002 -11.74 -24.44 -23.59
CA VAL A 1002 -10.30 -24.45 -23.29
C VAL A 1002 -9.93 -25.67 -22.44
N ALA A 1003 -10.78 -26.07 -21.48
CA ALA A 1003 -10.59 -27.31 -20.73
C ALA A 1003 -10.58 -28.53 -21.66
N GLN A 1004 -11.53 -28.61 -22.60
CA GLN A 1004 -11.58 -29.66 -23.63
C GLN A 1004 -10.33 -29.66 -24.51
N ALA A 1005 -9.87 -28.48 -24.94
CA ALA A 1005 -8.67 -28.32 -25.75
C ALA A 1005 -7.39 -28.82 -25.03
N ILE A 1006 -7.23 -28.48 -23.74
CA ILE A 1006 -6.11 -28.96 -22.93
C ILE A 1006 -6.17 -30.48 -22.77
N ASN A 1007 -7.36 -31.03 -22.49
CA ASN A 1007 -7.52 -32.46 -22.34
C ASN A 1007 -7.24 -33.22 -23.66
N HIS A 1008 -7.72 -32.68 -24.78
CA HIS A 1008 -7.41 -33.21 -26.10
C HIS A 1008 -5.92 -33.16 -26.39
N ALA A 1009 -5.25 -32.03 -26.15
CA ALA A 1009 -3.80 -31.91 -26.31
C ALA A 1009 -3.05 -32.98 -25.49
N ARG A 1010 -3.47 -33.22 -24.24
CA ARG A 1010 -2.91 -34.28 -23.39
C ARG A 1010 -3.10 -35.66 -24.00
N LEU A 1011 -4.32 -36.00 -24.44
CA LEU A 1011 -4.63 -37.30 -25.06
C LEU A 1011 -3.90 -37.50 -26.39
N GLN A 1012 -3.64 -36.42 -27.14
CA GLN A 1012 -2.87 -36.44 -28.39
C GLN A 1012 -1.35 -36.39 -28.19
N GLY A 1013 -0.88 -36.45 -26.94
CA GLY A 1013 0.54 -36.57 -26.60
C GLY A 1013 1.32 -35.25 -26.66
N ALA A 1014 0.69 -34.12 -26.29
CA ALA A 1014 1.39 -32.83 -26.20
C ALA A 1014 2.65 -32.90 -25.34
N HIS A 1015 3.66 -32.13 -25.72
CA HIS A 1015 4.86 -31.92 -24.90
C HIS A 1015 4.85 -30.54 -24.25
N VAL A 1016 4.36 -29.53 -24.99
CA VAL A 1016 4.13 -28.17 -24.51
C VAL A 1016 2.72 -27.77 -24.93
N ILE A 1017 1.99 -27.11 -24.02
CA ILE A 1017 0.72 -26.43 -24.30
C ILE A 1017 0.96 -24.94 -24.07
N THR A 1018 0.75 -24.13 -25.11
CA THR A 1018 0.88 -22.67 -25.06
C THR A 1018 -0.47 -22.02 -25.21
N MET A 1019 -0.84 -21.18 -24.24
CA MET A 1019 -2.14 -20.51 -24.16
C MET A 1019 -1.94 -19.01 -24.15
N SER A 1020 -2.00 -18.41 -25.35
CA SER A 1020 -1.94 -16.95 -25.55
C SER A 1020 -3.31 -16.32 -25.33
N LEU A 1021 -3.89 -16.59 -24.16
CA LEU A 1021 -5.29 -16.37 -23.86
C LEU A 1021 -5.49 -16.23 -22.33
N GLY A 1022 -6.53 -15.54 -21.87
CA GLY A 1022 -6.82 -15.48 -20.44
C GLY A 1022 -8.13 -14.76 -20.05
N GLY A 1023 -8.62 -15.09 -18.86
CA GLY A 1023 -9.81 -14.52 -18.22
C GLY A 1023 -10.14 -15.20 -16.89
N LEU A 1024 -11.30 -15.83 -16.78
CA LEU A 1024 -11.82 -16.36 -15.50
C LEU A 1024 -11.33 -17.79 -15.20
N PHE A 1025 -11.34 -18.15 -13.91
CA PHE A 1025 -11.10 -19.53 -13.50
C PHE A 1025 -12.29 -20.43 -13.85
N GLY A 1026 -12.09 -21.74 -13.83
CA GLY A 1026 -13.12 -22.75 -13.94
C GLY A 1026 -12.63 -24.08 -13.37
N SER A 1027 -13.46 -24.78 -12.62
CA SER A 1027 -13.10 -26.03 -11.95
C SER A 1027 -12.64 -27.11 -12.94
N ALA A 1028 -13.35 -27.27 -14.05
CA ALA A 1028 -12.98 -28.18 -15.13
C ALA A 1028 -11.69 -27.75 -15.85
N LEU A 1029 -11.48 -26.45 -16.03
CA LEU A 1029 -10.28 -25.90 -16.65
C LEU A 1029 -9.04 -26.22 -15.79
N GLN A 1030 -9.11 -25.95 -14.48
CA GLN A 1030 -8.02 -26.29 -13.56
C GLN A 1030 -7.78 -27.81 -13.50
N ALA A 1031 -8.83 -28.62 -13.52
CA ALA A 1031 -8.69 -30.07 -13.57
C ALA A 1031 -7.97 -30.55 -14.84
N ALA A 1032 -8.31 -29.99 -16.01
CA ALA A 1032 -7.63 -30.29 -17.26
C ALA A 1032 -6.14 -29.88 -17.23
N VAL A 1033 -5.82 -28.70 -16.68
CA VAL A 1033 -4.44 -28.24 -16.45
C VAL A 1033 -3.68 -29.23 -15.56
N ARG A 1034 -4.23 -29.59 -14.40
CA ARG A 1034 -3.61 -30.55 -13.47
C ARG A 1034 -3.33 -31.88 -14.16
N LYS A 1035 -4.27 -32.40 -14.96
CA LYS A 1035 -4.07 -33.64 -15.72
C LYS A 1035 -2.98 -33.51 -16.78
N ALA A 1036 -2.86 -32.37 -17.45
CA ALA A 1036 -1.77 -32.14 -18.39
C ALA A 1036 -0.41 -32.11 -17.69
N VAL A 1037 -0.30 -31.39 -16.56
CA VAL A 1037 0.92 -31.35 -15.74
C VAL A 1037 1.27 -32.73 -15.20
N ASP A 1038 0.28 -33.50 -14.72
CA ASP A 1038 0.44 -34.87 -14.27
C ASP A 1038 0.97 -35.81 -15.37
N ALA A 1039 0.62 -35.54 -16.62
CA ALA A 1039 1.11 -36.23 -17.80
C ALA A 1039 2.51 -35.75 -18.26
N ASN A 1040 3.21 -34.95 -17.45
CA ASN A 1040 4.51 -34.36 -17.76
C ASN A 1040 4.50 -33.54 -19.05
N ILE A 1041 3.50 -32.66 -19.15
CA ILE A 1041 3.33 -31.66 -20.21
C ILE A 1041 3.65 -30.31 -19.58
N ILE A 1042 4.41 -29.46 -20.28
CA ILE A 1042 4.66 -28.09 -19.85
C ILE A 1042 3.48 -27.22 -20.30
N VAL A 1043 2.76 -26.64 -19.35
CA VAL A 1043 1.58 -25.79 -19.60
C VAL A 1043 1.94 -24.33 -19.30
N LEU A 1044 1.82 -23.46 -20.30
CA LEU A 1044 2.20 -22.05 -20.24
C LEU A 1044 1.00 -21.16 -20.60
N ALA A 1045 0.85 -20.02 -19.91
CA ALA A 1045 -0.19 -19.05 -20.24
C ALA A 1045 0.27 -17.59 -20.09
N ALA A 1046 -0.34 -16.72 -20.89
CA ALA A 1046 -0.11 -15.27 -20.86
C ALA A 1046 -0.65 -14.64 -19.57
N ALA A 1047 0.12 -13.76 -18.92
CA ALA A 1047 -0.29 -13.12 -17.67
C ALA A 1047 -1.50 -12.18 -17.82
N GLY A 1048 -1.72 -11.62 -19.02
CA GLY A 1048 -2.84 -10.74 -19.34
C GLY A 1048 -2.39 -9.35 -19.80
N ASN A 1049 -3.19 -8.71 -20.65
CA ASN A 1049 -2.86 -7.40 -21.25
C ASN A 1049 -3.73 -6.30 -20.65
N CYS A 1050 -3.09 -5.25 -20.15
CA CYS A 1050 -3.69 -4.03 -19.61
C CYS A 1050 -4.70 -4.23 -18.45
N VAL A 1051 -4.79 -5.43 -17.87
CA VAL A 1051 -5.65 -5.75 -16.70
C VAL A 1051 -5.01 -5.24 -15.41
N GLY A 1052 -3.68 -5.34 -15.29
CA GLY A 1052 -2.94 -4.91 -14.09
C GLY A 1052 -2.83 -5.95 -12.99
N THR A 1053 -3.35 -7.15 -13.22
CA THR A 1053 -3.29 -8.28 -12.32
C THR A 1053 -3.35 -9.55 -13.18
N VAL A 1054 -2.66 -10.61 -12.76
CA VAL A 1054 -2.57 -11.86 -13.54
C VAL A 1054 -3.95 -12.52 -13.67
N VAL A 1055 -4.33 -12.95 -14.89
CA VAL A 1055 -5.61 -13.64 -15.18
C VAL A 1055 -5.46 -15.17 -15.24
N TRP A 1056 -6.55 -15.92 -15.18
CA TRP A 1056 -6.52 -17.38 -15.42
C TRP A 1056 -6.46 -17.71 -16.92
N PRO A 1057 -5.82 -18.80 -17.34
CA PRO A 1057 -5.22 -19.86 -16.53
C PRO A 1057 -3.82 -19.53 -15.99
N ALA A 1058 -3.19 -18.40 -16.35
CA ALA A 1058 -1.85 -18.06 -15.84
C ALA A 1058 -1.80 -17.93 -14.31
N ARG A 1059 -2.87 -17.48 -13.66
CA ARG A 1059 -2.97 -17.40 -12.20
C ARG A 1059 -2.99 -18.76 -11.48
N TYR A 1060 -3.25 -19.87 -12.17
CA TYR A 1060 -3.13 -21.19 -11.55
C TYR A 1060 -1.66 -21.49 -11.24
N ASP A 1061 -1.35 -21.86 -10.00
CA ASP A 1061 0.01 -22.23 -9.58
C ASP A 1061 0.57 -23.43 -10.39
N GLU A 1062 -0.31 -24.25 -10.99
CA GLU A 1062 0.05 -25.34 -11.89
C GLU A 1062 0.50 -24.90 -13.30
N VAL A 1063 0.28 -23.64 -13.68
CA VAL A 1063 0.64 -23.08 -14.99
C VAL A 1063 1.89 -22.22 -14.86
N VAL A 1064 2.76 -22.19 -15.88
CA VAL A 1064 3.83 -21.19 -15.93
C VAL A 1064 3.25 -19.88 -16.47
N ALA A 1065 3.14 -18.88 -15.59
CA ALA A 1065 2.64 -17.56 -15.95
C ALA A 1065 3.73 -16.69 -16.57
N VAL A 1066 3.44 -16.07 -17.72
CA VAL A 1066 4.44 -15.31 -18.48
C VAL A 1066 4.07 -13.82 -18.57
N GLY A 1067 4.89 -12.97 -17.95
CA GLY A 1067 4.84 -11.52 -18.05
C GLY A 1067 5.54 -10.97 -19.30
N GLY A 1068 5.32 -9.69 -19.60
CA GLY A 1068 5.82 -9.04 -20.81
C GLY A 1068 6.93 -8.01 -20.57
N ILE A 1069 7.92 -7.98 -21.46
CA ILE A 1069 8.96 -6.95 -21.54
C ILE A 1069 9.02 -6.29 -22.92
N ASN A 1070 9.68 -5.14 -22.99
CA ASN A 1070 9.99 -4.46 -24.25
C ASN A 1070 11.42 -4.67 -24.72
N GLU A 1071 11.75 -4.09 -25.88
CA GLU A 1071 13.08 -4.17 -26.47
C GLU A 1071 14.19 -3.63 -25.55
N LYS A 1072 13.87 -2.73 -24.62
CA LYS A 1072 14.82 -2.17 -23.64
C LYS A 1072 15.07 -3.12 -22.46
N MET A 1073 14.51 -4.33 -22.48
CA MET A 1073 14.56 -5.31 -21.39
C MET A 1073 13.92 -4.78 -20.10
N LEU A 1074 12.96 -3.87 -20.22
CA LEU A 1074 12.16 -3.34 -19.12
C LEU A 1074 10.75 -3.95 -19.18
N PRO A 1075 10.03 -4.03 -18.05
CA PRO A 1075 8.63 -4.45 -18.05
C PRO A 1075 7.79 -3.65 -19.05
N TRP A 1076 7.02 -4.37 -19.88
CA TRP A 1076 6.10 -3.75 -20.82
C TRP A 1076 4.94 -3.13 -20.06
N LYS A 1077 4.62 -1.87 -20.34
CA LYS A 1077 3.55 -1.12 -19.67
C LYS A 1077 2.18 -1.81 -19.75
N GLY A 1078 1.93 -2.54 -20.84
CA GLY A 1078 0.71 -3.33 -21.03
C GLY A 1078 0.71 -4.68 -20.30
N SER A 1079 1.81 -5.12 -19.68
CA SER A 1079 1.86 -6.40 -18.97
C SER A 1079 1.05 -6.34 -17.66
N SER A 1080 0.28 -7.39 -17.40
CA SER A 1080 -0.17 -7.69 -16.05
C SER A 1080 1.01 -8.17 -15.19
N HIS A 1081 0.93 -7.94 -13.89
CA HIS A 1081 1.99 -8.17 -12.90
C HIS A 1081 1.42 -8.75 -11.61
N GLY A 1082 2.31 -9.15 -10.72
CA GLY A 1082 2.03 -9.67 -9.39
C GLY A 1082 2.72 -11.00 -9.12
N GLN A 1083 2.60 -11.50 -7.88
CA GLN A 1083 3.29 -12.69 -7.40
C GLN A 1083 3.01 -13.98 -8.20
N ALA A 1084 1.93 -14.01 -8.99
CA ALA A 1084 1.62 -15.14 -9.85
C ALA A 1084 2.50 -15.20 -11.11
N VAL A 1085 3.21 -14.14 -11.49
CA VAL A 1085 4.12 -14.15 -12.65
C VAL A 1085 5.37 -14.98 -12.33
N ASP A 1086 5.65 -16.01 -13.14
CA ASP A 1086 6.81 -16.88 -12.91
C ASP A 1086 8.08 -16.38 -13.58
N ILE A 1087 7.93 -15.83 -14.79
CA ILE A 1087 9.02 -15.35 -15.64
C ILE A 1087 8.48 -14.36 -16.67
N SER A 1088 9.34 -13.49 -17.18
CA SER A 1088 9.00 -12.54 -18.23
C SER A 1088 9.65 -12.87 -19.58
N GLY A 1089 8.98 -12.49 -20.67
CA GLY A 1089 9.45 -12.65 -22.05
C GLY A 1089 9.05 -11.51 -22.98
N PRO A 1090 9.56 -11.49 -24.22
CA PRO A 1090 9.29 -10.44 -25.21
C PRO A 1090 7.79 -10.24 -25.46
N ALA A 1091 7.28 -9.01 -25.32
CA ALA A 1091 5.86 -8.71 -25.47
C ALA A 1091 5.55 -7.42 -26.23
N GLU A 1092 6.42 -6.40 -26.21
CA GLU A 1092 6.20 -5.12 -26.93
C GLU A 1092 6.81 -5.18 -28.33
N LEU A 1093 6.01 -4.96 -29.39
CA LEU A 1093 6.48 -4.91 -30.78
C LEU A 1093 7.33 -6.14 -31.18
N VAL A 1094 6.86 -7.34 -30.82
CA VAL A 1094 7.46 -8.61 -31.23
C VAL A 1094 7.06 -8.90 -32.68
N LEU A 1095 8.05 -9.14 -33.54
CA LEU A 1095 7.79 -9.46 -34.95
C LEU A 1095 6.99 -10.76 -35.08
N ARG A 1096 5.89 -10.71 -35.83
CA ARG A 1096 4.92 -11.81 -35.97
C ARG A 1096 4.23 -11.80 -37.33
N ALA A 1097 3.56 -12.90 -37.68
CA ALA A 1097 2.74 -13.02 -38.88
C ALA A 1097 1.49 -12.13 -38.82
N ASP A 1098 1.14 -11.44 -39.90
CA ASP A 1098 -0.08 -10.62 -40.00
C ASP A 1098 -1.04 -11.13 -41.07
N ALA A 1099 -1.93 -12.04 -40.67
CA ALA A 1099 -2.90 -12.66 -41.57
C ALA A 1099 -4.13 -11.79 -41.89
N ARG A 1100 -4.23 -10.56 -41.35
CA ARG A 1100 -5.42 -9.70 -41.52
C ARG A 1100 -5.61 -9.20 -42.94
N ASP A 1101 -4.54 -9.12 -43.72
CA ASP A 1101 -4.61 -8.85 -45.16
C ASP A 1101 -4.57 -10.18 -45.94
N PRO A 1102 -5.73 -10.70 -46.38
CA PRO A 1102 -5.78 -11.97 -47.10
C PRO A 1102 -5.12 -11.92 -48.48
N THR A 1103 -4.79 -10.72 -49.00
CA THR A 1103 -4.09 -10.56 -50.27
C THR A 1103 -2.57 -10.65 -50.15
N ASN A 1104 -2.04 -10.54 -48.93
CA ASN A 1104 -0.61 -10.60 -48.66
C ASN A 1104 -0.28 -11.75 -47.69
N ALA A 1105 -0.09 -12.95 -48.24
CA ALA A 1105 0.22 -14.15 -47.48
C ALA A 1105 1.60 -14.14 -46.78
N GLY A 1106 2.43 -13.10 -46.95
CA GLY A 1106 3.73 -12.98 -46.27
C GLY A 1106 3.89 -11.71 -45.47
N LYS A 1107 2.78 -11.06 -45.09
CA LYS A 1107 2.82 -9.87 -44.27
C LYS A 1107 3.31 -10.22 -42.86
N VAL A 1108 4.27 -9.46 -42.37
CA VAL A 1108 4.71 -9.47 -40.96
C VAL A 1108 4.58 -8.06 -40.38
N GLY A 1109 4.49 -7.97 -39.06
CA GLY A 1109 4.41 -6.70 -38.35
C GLY A 1109 4.74 -6.85 -36.88
N GLY A 1110 4.84 -5.73 -36.17
CA GLY A 1110 4.95 -5.71 -34.72
C GLY A 1110 3.66 -6.23 -34.07
N GLY A 1111 3.82 -7.03 -33.03
CA GLY A 1111 2.74 -7.49 -32.18
C GLY A 1111 3.00 -7.11 -30.73
N GLU A 1112 1.99 -6.59 -30.06
CA GLU A 1112 2.05 -6.25 -28.64
C GLU A 1112 1.14 -7.16 -27.81
N GLY A 1113 1.66 -7.75 -26.74
CA GLY A 1113 0.90 -8.66 -25.89
C GLY A 1113 1.76 -9.67 -25.11
N THR A 1114 1.33 -9.99 -23.89
CA THR A 1114 1.83 -11.16 -23.14
C THR A 1114 1.56 -12.48 -23.88
N SER A 1115 0.62 -12.48 -24.83
CA SER A 1115 0.42 -13.51 -25.85
C SER A 1115 1.71 -13.89 -26.59
N TYR A 1116 2.58 -12.92 -26.89
CA TYR A 1116 3.85 -13.14 -27.56
C TYR A 1116 4.92 -13.64 -26.60
N ALA A 1117 4.91 -13.15 -25.36
CA ALA A 1117 5.84 -13.61 -24.34
C ALA A 1117 5.66 -15.10 -24.06
N VAL A 1118 4.41 -15.56 -23.91
CA VAL A 1118 4.12 -16.99 -23.70
C VAL A 1118 4.44 -17.83 -24.94
N ALA A 1119 4.13 -17.36 -26.14
CA ALA A 1119 4.47 -18.05 -27.38
C ALA A 1119 5.99 -18.19 -27.56
N HIS A 1120 6.74 -17.14 -27.25
CA HIS A 1120 8.21 -17.14 -27.27
C HIS A 1120 8.76 -18.14 -26.25
N LEU A 1121 8.25 -18.13 -25.02
CA LEU A 1121 8.66 -19.10 -24.00
C LEU A 1121 8.32 -20.53 -24.39
N ALA A 1122 7.20 -20.77 -25.08
CA ALA A 1122 6.82 -22.10 -25.55
C ALA A 1122 7.83 -22.69 -26.53
N GLY A 1123 8.37 -21.89 -27.46
CA GLY A 1123 9.45 -22.36 -28.32
C GLY A 1123 10.76 -22.53 -27.57
N VAL A 1124 11.08 -21.67 -26.60
CA VAL A 1124 12.25 -21.88 -25.71
C VAL A 1124 12.12 -23.19 -24.92
N ALA A 1125 10.93 -23.50 -24.38
CA ALA A 1125 10.64 -24.77 -23.71
C ALA A 1125 10.80 -25.96 -24.67
N ALA A 1126 10.35 -25.83 -25.91
CA ALA A 1126 10.56 -26.85 -26.94
C ALA A 1126 12.05 -27.06 -27.24
N CYS A 1127 12.85 -26.00 -27.33
CA CYS A 1127 14.30 -26.10 -27.49
C CYS A 1127 14.95 -26.83 -26.31
N TRP A 1128 14.53 -26.55 -25.07
CA TRP A 1128 15.04 -27.22 -23.87
C TRP A 1128 14.69 -28.71 -23.85
N LEU A 1129 13.43 -29.07 -24.13
CA LEU A 1129 12.99 -30.47 -24.21
C LEU A 1129 13.73 -31.26 -25.31
N ALA A 1130 13.98 -30.63 -26.47
CA ALA A 1130 14.72 -31.26 -27.56
C ALA A 1130 16.19 -31.47 -27.20
N HIS A 1131 16.82 -30.46 -26.58
CA HIS A 1131 18.23 -30.49 -26.20
C HIS A 1131 18.52 -31.56 -25.14
N HIS A 1132 17.76 -31.59 -24.05
CA HIS A 1132 17.98 -32.54 -22.95
C HIS A 1132 17.31 -33.90 -23.18
N GLY A 1133 16.46 -34.02 -24.21
CA GLY A 1133 15.69 -35.21 -24.49
C GLY A 1133 14.54 -35.41 -23.51
N ARG A 1134 13.31 -35.09 -23.93
CA ARG A 1134 12.09 -35.22 -23.12
C ARG A 1134 11.99 -36.55 -22.36
N ASN A 1135 12.23 -37.68 -23.03
CA ASN A 1135 12.12 -38.99 -22.38
C ASN A 1135 13.15 -39.19 -21.27
N GLN A 1136 14.36 -38.66 -21.45
CA GLN A 1136 15.40 -38.71 -20.41
C GLN A 1136 15.02 -37.82 -19.23
N LEU A 1137 14.50 -36.61 -19.50
CA LEU A 1137 13.99 -35.73 -18.45
C LEU A 1137 12.90 -36.40 -17.62
N VAL A 1138 11.92 -37.04 -18.26
CA VAL A 1138 10.82 -37.74 -17.57
C VAL A 1138 11.31 -38.96 -16.79
N GLN A 1139 12.25 -39.74 -17.35
CA GLN A 1139 12.83 -40.91 -16.66
C GLN A 1139 13.64 -40.53 -15.42
N ASN A 1140 14.22 -39.34 -15.40
CA ASN A 1140 15.03 -38.84 -14.28
C ASN A 1140 14.22 -38.10 -13.21
N LEU A 1141 12.90 -38.00 -13.37
CA LEU A 1141 12.04 -37.39 -12.35
C LEU A 1141 12.07 -38.23 -11.06
N ARG A 1142 12.19 -37.53 -9.93
CA ARG A 1142 11.99 -38.16 -8.62
C ARG A 1142 10.50 -38.49 -8.44
N PRO A 1143 10.15 -39.50 -7.61
CA PRO A 1143 8.77 -39.72 -7.20
C PRO A 1143 8.12 -38.43 -6.71
N GLY A 1144 6.91 -38.12 -7.18
CA GLY A 1144 6.17 -36.91 -6.78
C GLY A 1144 6.57 -35.61 -7.50
N THR A 1145 7.69 -35.56 -8.22
CA THR A 1145 8.09 -34.39 -9.03
C THR A 1145 7.50 -34.45 -10.44
N LYS A 1146 7.12 -33.29 -10.99
CA LYS A 1146 6.60 -33.16 -12.36
C LYS A 1146 7.61 -32.47 -13.26
N LEU A 1147 7.57 -32.76 -14.57
CA LEU A 1147 8.41 -32.11 -15.56
C LEU A 1147 8.23 -30.58 -15.56
N GLN A 1148 7.01 -30.09 -15.34
CA GLN A 1148 6.68 -28.68 -15.17
C GLN A 1148 7.53 -28.03 -14.07
N SER A 1149 7.59 -28.64 -12.88
CA SER A 1149 8.33 -28.10 -11.73
C SER A 1149 9.84 -28.02 -12.01
N VAL A 1150 10.39 -29.03 -12.71
CA VAL A 1150 11.81 -29.02 -13.13
C VAL A 1150 12.06 -27.93 -14.15
N PHE A 1151 11.19 -27.77 -15.14
CA PHE A 1151 11.30 -26.71 -16.13
C PHE A 1151 11.22 -25.33 -15.47
N LYS A 1152 10.19 -25.09 -14.63
CA LYS A 1152 9.96 -23.83 -13.90
C LYS A 1152 11.17 -23.46 -13.03
N ALA A 1153 11.69 -24.40 -12.23
CA ALA A 1153 12.87 -24.14 -11.41
C ALA A 1153 14.13 -23.88 -12.25
N THR A 1154 14.30 -24.59 -13.37
CA THR A 1154 15.48 -24.41 -14.25
C THR A 1154 15.42 -23.07 -14.97
N VAL A 1155 14.25 -22.71 -15.51
CA VAL A 1155 14.08 -21.47 -16.27
C VAL A 1155 14.23 -20.23 -15.39
N GLN A 1156 13.64 -20.25 -14.18
CA GLN A 1156 13.80 -19.17 -13.21
C GLN A 1156 15.26 -18.96 -12.80
N ARG A 1157 16.03 -20.04 -12.58
CA ARG A 1157 17.47 -19.94 -12.24
C ARG A 1157 18.38 -19.60 -13.40
N SER A 1158 17.86 -19.67 -14.62
CA SER A 1158 18.57 -19.26 -15.83
C SER A 1158 18.16 -17.87 -16.31
N ALA A 1159 17.17 -17.25 -15.66
CA ALA A 1159 16.64 -15.97 -16.06
C ALA A 1159 17.71 -14.88 -15.96
N HIS A 1160 17.67 -13.94 -16.91
CA HIS A 1160 18.46 -12.73 -16.88
C HIS A 1160 17.69 -11.67 -16.09
N VAL A 1161 18.31 -11.08 -15.07
CA VAL A 1161 17.73 -10.00 -14.27
C VAL A 1161 18.52 -8.72 -14.56
N PRO A 1162 17.99 -7.81 -15.40
CA PRO A 1162 18.59 -6.49 -15.60
C PRO A 1162 18.62 -5.69 -14.29
N PRO A 1163 19.56 -4.75 -14.13
CA PRO A 1163 19.54 -3.83 -12.99
C PRO A 1163 18.20 -3.09 -12.88
N GLY A 1164 17.58 -3.14 -11.69
CA GLY A 1164 16.29 -2.50 -11.43
C GLY A 1164 15.06 -3.24 -11.94
N PHE A 1165 15.20 -4.48 -12.42
CA PHE A 1165 14.06 -5.33 -12.75
C PHE A 1165 13.35 -5.82 -11.49
N ASP A 1166 12.05 -5.55 -11.37
CA ASP A 1166 11.24 -5.93 -10.20
C ASP A 1166 10.83 -7.41 -10.29
N THR A 1167 11.51 -8.25 -9.52
CA THR A 1167 11.28 -9.70 -9.52
C THR A 1167 10.07 -10.14 -8.70
N ASP A 1168 9.52 -9.26 -7.86
CA ASP A 1168 8.32 -9.55 -7.07
C ASP A 1168 7.05 -9.37 -7.94
N GLU A 1169 7.12 -8.46 -8.92
CA GLU A 1169 6.01 -8.13 -9.82
C GLU A 1169 6.09 -8.82 -11.19
N TYR A 1170 7.29 -9.07 -11.72
CA TYR A 1170 7.49 -9.59 -13.09
C TYR A 1170 8.19 -10.96 -13.14
N GLY A 1171 8.14 -11.69 -12.03
CA GLY A 1171 8.70 -13.03 -11.88
C GLY A 1171 10.23 -13.04 -11.80
N ALA A 1172 10.83 -14.24 -11.89
CA ALA A 1172 12.25 -14.44 -11.59
C ALA A 1172 13.25 -13.71 -12.50
N GLY A 1173 12.77 -12.98 -13.52
CA GLY A 1173 13.56 -12.27 -14.51
C GLY A 1173 13.09 -12.55 -15.94
N ILE A 1174 13.95 -12.24 -16.90
CA ILE A 1174 13.69 -12.38 -18.34
C ILE A 1174 14.24 -13.71 -18.83
N VAL A 1175 13.48 -14.43 -19.65
CA VAL A 1175 13.93 -15.70 -20.24
C VAL A 1175 15.26 -15.55 -21.01
N ASN A 1176 16.18 -16.46 -20.75
CA ASN A 1176 17.46 -16.59 -21.48
C ASN A 1176 17.62 -18.04 -21.95
N ALA A 1177 17.39 -18.27 -23.24
CA ALA A 1177 17.33 -19.60 -23.82
C ALA A 1177 18.68 -20.32 -23.78
N GLU A 1178 19.79 -19.62 -24.03
CA GLU A 1178 21.12 -20.22 -23.97
C GLU A 1178 21.47 -20.65 -22.55
N ALA A 1179 21.26 -19.76 -21.58
CA ALA A 1179 21.53 -20.06 -20.17
C ALA A 1179 20.69 -21.25 -19.69
N LEU A 1180 19.43 -21.34 -20.12
CA LEU A 1180 18.53 -22.44 -19.83
C LEU A 1180 19.08 -23.78 -20.34
N LEU A 1181 19.50 -23.85 -21.60
CA LEU A 1181 20.00 -25.11 -22.21
C LEU A 1181 21.36 -25.53 -21.67
N ARG A 1182 22.22 -24.57 -21.28
CA ARG A 1182 23.52 -24.86 -20.67
C ARG A 1182 23.40 -25.40 -19.25
N ARG A 1183 22.31 -25.06 -18.56
CA ARG A 1183 22.11 -25.47 -17.17
C ARG A 1183 21.69 -26.94 -17.10
N ALA A 1184 22.25 -27.67 -16.14
CA ALA A 1184 21.74 -29.00 -15.82
C ALA A 1184 20.28 -28.87 -15.33
N PRO A 1185 19.35 -29.72 -15.81
CA PRO A 1185 17.97 -29.71 -15.34
C PRO A 1185 17.91 -29.83 -13.81
N ASP A 1186 17.16 -28.93 -13.18
CA ASP A 1186 17.08 -28.88 -11.71
C ASP A 1186 16.09 -29.91 -11.17
N PHE A 1187 16.53 -31.16 -11.10
CA PHE A 1187 15.78 -32.19 -10.41
C PHE A 1187 15.76 -31.97 -8.90
N ALA A 1188 16.77 -31.29 -8.33
CA ALA A 1188 16.97 -31.19 -6.88
C ALA A 1188 16.01 -30.19 -6.21
N GLY A 1189 15.94 -28.98 -6.76
CA GLY A 1189 15.17 -27.86 -6.21
C GLY A 1189 13.77 -27.68 -6.81
N ALA A 1190 13.31 -28.59 -7.68
CA ALA A 1190 11.91 -28.68 -8.06
C ALA A 1190 11.08 -29.16 -6.86
N PRO A 1191 10.16 -28.34 -6.31
CA PRO A 1191 9.33 -28.73 -5.19
C PRO A 1191 8.44 -29.93 -5.56
N GLU A 1192 8.10 -30.76 -4.58
CA GLU A 1192 7.01 -31.73 -4.73
C GLU A 1192 5.72 -30.96 -5.01
N ALA A 1193 4.80 -31.54 -5.79
CA ALA A 1193 3.57 -30.86 -6.20
C ALA A 1193 2.62 -30.42 -5.05
N ALA A 1194 2.97 -30.72 -3.80
CA ALA A 1194 2.23 -30.36 -2.59
C ALA A 1194 2.59 -28.93 -2.14
N GLY A 1195 1.86 -27.94 -2.64
CA GLY A 1195 2.05 -26.52 -2.24
C GLY A 1195 1.24 -25.50 -3.04
N ALA A 1196 0.45 -25.90 -4.04
CA ALA A 1196 -0.40 -24.99 -4.78
C ALA A 1196 -1.51 -24.41 -3.89
N ARG A 1197 -1.69 -23.09 -3.94
CA ARG A 1197 -2.78 -22.37 -3.29
C ARG A 1197 -4.13 -22.85 -3.82
N SER A 1198 -5.13 -22.86 -2.95
CA SER A 1198 -6.48 -23.18 -3.37
C SER A 1198 -7.03 -22.11 -4.32
N THR A 1199 -7.98 -22.48 -5.17
CA THR A 1199 -8.68 -21.51 -6.04
C THR A 1199 -9.35 -20.43 -5.22
N THR A 1200 -9.87 -20.77 -4.03
CA THR A 1200 -10.42 -19.81 -3.07
C THR A 1200 -9.40 -18.76 -2.64
N ASP A 1201 -8.16 -19.17 -2.34
CA ASP A 1201 -7.08 -18.24 -1.99
C ASP A 1201 -6.71 -17.36 -3.19
N GLN A 1202 -6.60 -17.94 -4.39
CA GLN A 1202 -6.31 -17.16 -5.61
C GLN A 1202 -7.40 -16.11 -5.91
N VAL A 1203 -8.68 -16.42 -5.63
CA VAL A 1203 -9.80 -15.47 -5.76
C VAL A 1203 -9.75 -14.42 -4.67
N ARG A 1204 -9.38 -14.78 -3.43
CA ARG A 1204 -9.19 -13.83 -2.33
C ARG A 1204 -8.06 -12.84 -2.65
N ASP A 1205 -6.93 -13.35 -3.15
CA ASP A 1205 -5.79 -12.54 -3.59
C ASP A 1205 -6.20 -11.58 -4.70
N LEU A 1206 -6.96 -12.05 -5.71
CA LEU A 1206 -7.50 -11.17 -6.75
C LEU A 1206 -8.38 -10.06 -6.18
N LEU A 1207 -9.28 -10.37 -5.24
CA LEU A 1207 -10.15 -9.35 -4.65
C LEU A 1207 -9.36 -8.33 -3.80
N ALA A 1208 -8.27 -8.77 -3.17
CA ALA A 1208 -7.34 -7.92 -2.43
C ALA A 1208 -6.56 -6.99 -3.36
N GLU A 1209 -5.92 -7.57 -4.39
CA GLU A 1209 -5.15 -6.85 -5.40
C GLU A 1209 -5.98 -5.77 -6.10
N THR A 1210 -7.25 -6.06 -6.37
CA THR A 1210 -8.15 -5.18 -7.14
C THR A 1210 -8.93 -4.20 -6.27
N GLY A 1211 -8.99 -4.40 -4.95
CA GLY A 1211 -9.82 -3.61 -4.05
C GLY A 1211 -11.31 -3.69 -4.43
N ALA A 1212 -11.76 -4.86 -4.88
CA ALA A 1212 -13.16 -5.10 -5.27
C ALA A 1212 -14.13 -5.01 -4.08
N PHE A 1213 -13.62 -5.25 -2.88
CA PHE A 1213 -14.30 -4.97 -1.62
C PHE A 1213 -13.41 -4.09 -0.75
N SER A 1214 -14.01 -3.13 -0.05
CA SER A 1214 -13.29 -2.24 0.88
C SER A 1214 -12.81 -2.96 2.14
N GLN A 1215 -13.41 -4.10 2.48
CA GLN A 1215 -13.03 -5.02 3.57
C GLN A 1215 -13.28 -6.45 3.10
N LEU A 1216 -12.24 -7.28 2.98
CA LEU A 1216 -12.37 -8.67 2.52
C LEU A 1216 -13.00 -9.57 3.58
N GLU A 1217 -12.88 -9.20 4.84
CA GLU A 1217 -13.45 -9.91 5.99
C GLU A 1217 -14.98 -9.87 5.95
N ALA A 1218 -15.56 -8.79 5.43
CA ALA A 1218 -17.00 -8.64 5.25
C ALA A 1218 -17.59 -9.62 4.21
N VAL A 1219 -16.74 -10.12 3.30
CA VAL A 1219 -17.09 -11.17 2.33
C VAL A 1219 -16.47 -12.52 2.66
N ALA A 1220 -15.80 -12.65 3.82
CA ALA A 1220 -15.16 -13.90 4.23
C ALA A 1220 -16.08 -15.13 4.22
N PRO A 1221 -17.37 -15.03 4.63
CA PRO A 1221 -18.31 -16.15 4.54
C PRO A 1221 -18.53 -16.64 3.11
N LEU A 1222 -18.39 -15.77 2.11
CA LEU A 1222 -18.58 -16.14 0.71
C LEU A 1222 -17.48 -17.06 0.19
N PHE A 1223 -16.30 -17.05 0.79
CA PHE A 1223 -15.21 -17.97 0.43
C PHE A 1223 -15.43 -19.40 0.90
N SER A 1224 -16.45 -19.65 1.74
CA SER A 1224 -16.87 -21.00 2.10
C SER A 1224 -17.89 -21.60 1.12
N ASP A 1225 -18.44 -20.77 0.22
CA ASP A 1225 -19.38 -21.19 -0.82
C ASP A 1225 -18.66 -21.34 -2.18
N ASN A 1226 -18.28 -22.57 -2.53
CA ASN A 1226 -17.65 -22.87 -3.81
C ASN A 1226 -18.49 -22.42 -5.03
N GLN A 1227 -19.83 -22.41 -4.90
CA GLN A 1227 -20.73 -21.99 -5.98
C GLN A 1227 -20.62 -20.49 -6.28
N GLY A 1228 -20.26 -19.66 -5.29
CA GLY A 1228 -20.16 -18.21 -5.42
C GLY A 1228 -18.79 -17.71 -5.91
N LEU A 1229 -17.75 -18.56 -5.90
CA LEU A 1229 -16.38 -18.15 -6.20
C LEU A 1229 -16.20 -17.57 -7.61
N LEU A 1230 -16.84 -18.16 -8.63
CA LEU A 1230 -16.73 -17.68 -10.01
C LEU A 1230 -17.34 -16.27 -10.18
N GLU A 1231 -18.43 -16.01 -9.48
CA GLU A 1231 -19.08 -14.70 -9.46
C GLU A 1231 -18.20 -13.65 -8.77
N LEU A 1232 -17.56 -14.02 -7.66
CA LEU A 1232 -16.57 -13.16 -6.98
C LEU A 1232 -15.36 -12.86 -7.86
N ALA A 1233 -14.83 -13.86 -8.58
CA ALA A 1233 -13.73 -13.65 -9.53
C ALA A 1233 -14.12 -12.65 -10.64
N CYS A 1234 -15.37 -12.70 -11.13
CA CYS A 1234 -15.89 -11.71 -12.07
C CYS A 1234 -15.84 -10.31 -11.48
N MET A 1235 -16.24 -10.13 -10.22
CA MET A 1235 -16.21 -8.83 -9.55
C MET A 1235 -14.80 -8.27 -9.41
N GLY A 1236 -13.82 -9.12 -9.07
CA GLY A 1236 -12.41 -8.74 -9.01
C GLY A 1236 -11.89 -8.20 -10.34
N LEU A 1237 -12.10 -8.95 -11.42
CA LEU A 1237 -11.65 -8.54 -12.76
C LEU A 1237 -12.42 -7.31 -13.29
N ASP A 1238 -13.72 -7.19 -12.99
CA ASP A 1238 -14.51 -5.99 -13.31
C ASP A 1238 -13.93 -4.76 -12.59
N ARG A 1239 -13.54 -4.89 -11.32
CA ARG A 1239 -12.91 -3.80 -10.57
C ARG A 1239 -11.55 -3.41 -11.13
N ALA A 1240 -10.69 -4.39 -11.43
CA ALA A 1240 -9.38 -4.18 -12.05
C ALA A 1240 -9.49 -3.35 -13.33
N ARG A 1241 -10.48 -3.71 -14.15
CA ARG A 1241 -10.84 -2.99 -15.38
C ARG A 1241 -11.31 -1.57 -15.09
N MET A 1242 -12.25 -1.37 -14.17
CA MET A 1242 -12.83 -0.06 -13.86
C MET A 1242 -11.79 0.93 -13.32
N ALA A 1243 -10.86 0.47 -12.49
CA ALA A 1243 -9.79 1.31 -11.92
C ALA A 1243 -8.89 1.96 -12.98
N ARG A 1244 -8.91 1.42 -14.21
CA ARG A 1244 -8.09 1.90 -15.33
C ARG A 1244 -8.86 2.77 -16.32
N ALA A 1245 -10.20 2.76 -16.33
CA ALA A 1245 -11.00 3.52 -17.28
C ALA A 1245 -10.95 5.05 -17.00
N ARG A 1246 -10.77 5.88 -18.05
CA ARG A 1246 -10.97 7.33 -17.95
C ARG A 1246 -12.46 7.67 -17.80
N GLU A 1247 -12.79 8.69 -17.01
CA GLU A 1247 -14.15 9.22 -16.90
C GLU A 1247 -14.72 9.55 -18.30
N GLY A 1248 -15.80 8.86 -18.69
CA GLY A 1248 -16.51 9.09 -19.97
C GLY A 1248 -16.04 8.26 -21.17
N SER A 1249 -15.12 7.30 -21.00
CA SER A 1249 -14.75 6.34 -22.04
C SER A 1249 -15.75 5.17 -22.15
N LEU A 1250 -15.83 4.51 -23.32
CA LEU A 1250 -16.58 3.24 -23.51
C LEU A 1250 -16.11 2.12 -22.56
N GLU A 1251 -14.92 2.26 -21.98
CA GLU A 1251 -14.35 1.35 -20.98
C GLU A 1251 -15.03 1.46 -19.60
N ALA A 1252 -15.71 2.57 -19.33
CA ALA A 1252 -16.48 2.83 -18.11
C ALA A 1252 -17.88 2.18 -18.16
N MET A 1253 -17.94 0.89 -18.51
CA MET A 1253 -19.19 0.15 -18.35
C MET A 1253 -19.61 0.11 -16.88
N PRO A 1254 -20.91 0.18 -16.59
CA PRO A 1254 -21.38 -0.05 -15.23
C PRO A 1254 -20.96 -1.46 -14.80
N PRO A 1255 -20.57 -1.65 -13.53
CA PRO A 1255 -20.28 -2.98 -13.01
C PRO A 1255 -21.49 -3.88 -13.27
N ALA A 1256 -21.26 -5.03 -13.90
CA ALA A 1256 -22.36 -5.93 -14.22
C ALA A 1256 -23.04 -6.38 -12.93
N ARG A 1257 -24.37 -6.45 -12.97
CA ARG A 1257 -25.21 -6.72 -11.80
C ARG A 1257 -24.77 -8.03 -11.15
N ILE A 1258 -24.71 -8.04 -9.83
CA ILE A 1258 -24.54 -9.27 -9.04
C ILE A 1258 -25.86 -10.03 -8.97
N SER A 1259 -25.78 -11.36 -9.00
CA SER A 1259 -26.91 -12.29 -8.90
C SER A 1259 -27.74 -12.03 -7.66
N ARG A 1260 -29.02 -12.40 -7.67
CA ARG A 1260 -29.86 -12.25 -6.48
C ARG A 1260 -29.40 -13.18 -5.37
N GLY A 1261 -28.93 -14.37 -5.73
CA GLY A 1261 -28.29 -15.29 -4.81
C GLY A 1261 -27.13 -14.63 -4.07
N LEU A 1262 -26.20 -14.01 -4.79
CA LEU A 1262 -25.06 -13.33 -4.17
C LEU A 1262 -25.48 -12.05 -3.43
N ARG A 1263 -26.45 -11.28 -3.93
CA ARG A 1263 -27.03 -10.13 -3.20
C ARG A 1263 -27.65 -10.53 -1.88
N THR A 1264 -28.33 -11.68 -1.85
CA THR A 1264 -28.94 -12.21 -0.64
C THR A 1264 -27.85 -12.64 0.36
N GLN A 1265 -26.77 -13.26 -0.11
CA GLN A 1265 -25.62 -13.63 0.71
C GLN A 1265 -24.84 -12.41 1.24
N LEU A 1266 -24.65 -11.38 0.41
CA LEU A 1266 -24.00 -10.11 0.77
C LEU A 1266 -24.87 -9.24 1.70
N GLY A 1267 -26.18 -9.37 1.62
CA GLY A 1267 -27.13 -8.52 2.33
C GLY A 1267 -27.22 -7.08 1.80
N PRO A 1268 -28.27 -6.33 2.15
CA PRO A 1268 -28.57 -5.01 1.59
C PRO A 1268 -27.50 -3.93 1.84
N SER A 1269 -26.63 -4.10 2.84
CA SER A 1269 -25.54 -3.16 3.16
C SER A 1269 -24.37 -3.26 2.18
N LEU A 1270 -23.95 -4.47 1.78
CA LEU A 1270 -22.83 -4.69 0.85
C LEU A 1270 -23.23 -4.60 -0.62
N THR A 1271 -24.54 -4.67 -0.91
CA THR A 1271 -25.09 -4.54 -2.28
C THR A 1271 -25.24 -3.09 -2.75
N ARG A 1272 -25.30 -2.11 -1.84
CA ARG A 1272 -25.31 -0.68 -2.20
C ARG A 1272 -23.94 -0.18 -2.67
N THR A 1273 -22.85 -0.71 -2.12
CA THR A 1273 -21.47 -0.38 -2.50
C THR A 1273 -21.10 -0.86 -3.90
N THR A 1274 -21.81 -1.84 -4.46
CA THR A 1274 -21.60 -2.35 -5.83
C THR A 1274 -22.52 -1.71 -6.87
N ALA A 1275 -23.55 -0.95 -6.45
CA ALA A 1275 -24.62 -0.45 -7.33
C ALA A 1275 -24.56 1.06 -7.64
N THR A 1276 -23.63 1.83 -7.08
CA THR A 1276 -23.48 3.27 -7.40
C THR A 1276 -22.70 3.47 -8.69
N GLY A 1277 -23.26 2.98 -9.79
CA GLY A 1277 -23.08 3.56 -11.12
C GLY A 1277 -24.30 4.45 -11.41
N GLY A 1278 -24.27 5.69 -10.93
CA GLY A 1278 -25.32 6.67 -11.20
C GLY A 1278 -24.71 8.07 -11.29
N ARG A 1279 -24.53 8.58 -12.52
CA ARG A 1279 -24.38 10.01 -12.80
C ARG A 1279 -25.78 10.65 -12.91
N PRO A 1280 -25.93 11.97 -12.74
CA PRO A 1280 -26.83 12.75 -13.59
C PRO A 1280 -26.30 12.83 -15.03
#